data_AF-Q86WI3-F1
#
_entry.id   AF-Q86WI3-F1
#
_cell.length_a   1.000
_cell.length_b   1.000
_cell.length_c   1.000
_cell.angle_alpha   90.00
_cell.angle_beta   90.00
_cell.angle_gamma   90.00
#
_symmetry.space_group_name_H-M   'P 1'
#
loop_
_entity.id
_entity.type
_entity.pdbx_description
1 polymer ?
#
loop_
_entity_poly.entity_id
_entity_poly.type
_entity_poly.pdbx_seq_one_letter_code
_entity_poly.pdbx_strand_id
1 'polypeptide(L)'
;MDPVGLQLGNKNLWSCLVRLLTKDPEWLNAKMKFFLPNTDLDSRNETLDPEQRVILQLNKLHVQGSDTWQSFIHCVCMQLEVPLDLEVLLLSTFGYDDGFTSQLGAEGKSQPESQLHHGLKRPHQSCGSSPRRKQCKKQQLELAKKYLQLLRTSAQQRYRSQIPGSGQPHAFHQVYVPPILRRATASLDTPEGAIMGDVKVEDGADVSISDLFNTRVNKGPRVTVLLGKAGMGKTTLAHRLCQKWAEGHLNCFQALFLFEFRQLNLITRFLTPSELLFDLYLSPESDHDTVFQYLEKNADQVLLIFDGLDEALQPMGPDGPGPVLTLFSHLCNGTLLPGCRVMATSRPGKLPACLPAEAAMVHMLGFDGPRVEEYVNHFFSAQPSREGALVELQTNGRLRSLCAVPALCQVACLCLHHLLPDHAPGQSVALLPNMTQLYMQMVLALSPPGHLPTSSLLDLGEVALRGLETGKVIFYAKDIAPPLIAFGATHSLLTSFCVCTGPGHQQTGYAFTHLSLQEFLAALHLMASPKVNKDTLTQYVTLHSRWVQRTKARLGLSDHLPTFLAGLASCTCRPFLSHLAQGNEDCVGAKQAAVVQVLKKLATRKLTGPKVVELCHCVDETQEPELASLTAQSLPYQLPFHNFPLTCTDLATLTNILEHREAPIHLDFDGCPLEPHCPEALVGCGQIENLSFKSRKCGDAFAEALSRSLPTMGRLQMLGLAGSKITARGISHLVKALPLCPQLKEVSFRDNQLSDQVVLNIVEVLPHLPRLRKLDLSSNSICVSTLLCLARVAVTCPTVRMLQAREADLIFLLSPPTETTAELQRAPDLQESDGQRKGAQSRSLTLRLQKCQLQVHDAEALIALLQEGPHLEEVDLSGNQLEDEGCRLMAEAASQLHIARKLDLSNNGLSVAGVHCVLRAVSACWTLAELHISLQHKTVIFMFAQEPEEQKGPQERAAFLDSLMLQMPSELPLSSRRMRLTHCGLQEKHLEQLCKALGGSCHLGHLHLDFSGNALGDEGAARLAQLLPGLGALQSLNLSENGLSLDAVLGLVRCFSTLQWLFRLDISFESQHILLRGDKTSRDMWATGSLPDFPAAAKFLGFRQRCIPRSLCLSECPLEPPSLTRLCATLKDCPGPLELQLSCEFLSDQSLETLLDCLPQLPQLSLLQLSQTGLSPKSPFLLANTLSLCPRVKKVDLRSLHHATLHFRSNEEEEGVCCGRFTGCSLSQEHVESLCWLLSKCKDLSQVDLSANLLGDSGLRCLLECLPQVPISGLLDLSHNSISQESALYLLETLPSCPRVREASVNLGSEQSFRIHFSREDQAGKTLRLSECSFRPEHVSRLATGLSKSLQLTELTLTQCCLGQKQLAILLSLVGRPAGLFSLRVQEPWADRARVLSLLEVCAQASGSVTEISISETQQQLCVQLEFPRQEENPEAVALRLAHCDLGAHHSLLVGQLMETCARLQQLSLSQVNLCEDDDASSLLLQSLLLSLSELKTFRLTSSCVSTEGLAHLASGLGHCHHLEELDLSNNQFDEEGTKALMRALEGKWMLKRLDLSHLLLNSSTLALLTHRLSQMTCLQSLRLNRNSIGDVGCCHLSEALRAATSLEELDLSHNQIGDAGVQHLATILPGLPELRKIDLSGNSISSAGGVQLAESLVLCRRLEELMLGCNALGDPTALGLAQELPQHLRVLHLPFSHLGPGGALSLAQALDGSPHLEEISLAENNLAGGVLRFCMELPLLRQIDLVSCKIDNQTAKLLTSSFTSCPALEVILLSWNLLGDEAAAELAQVLPQMGRLKRVDLEKNQITALGAWLLAEGLAQGSSIQVIRLWNNPIPCDMAQHLKSQEPRLDFAFFDNQPQAPWGT
;
A
#
# COMPACT_ATOMS: atom_id res chain seq x y z
N MET A 1 -21.49 -58.52 -33.23
CA MET A 1 -22.30 -58.75 -34.45
C MET A 1 -21.67 -57.98 -35.60
N ASP A 2 -22.10 -58.28 -36.83
CA ASP A 2 -21.65 -57.63 -38.07
C ASP A 2 -22.04 -56.12 -38.07
N PRO A 3 -21.13 -55.17 -38.39
CA PRO A 3 -21.40 -53.73 -38.25
C PRO A 3 -22.41 -53.10 -39.22
N VAL A 4 -22.96 -53.87 -40.16
CA VAL A 4 -23.65 -53.35 -41.37
C VAL A 4 -25.18 -53.29 -41.23
N GLY A 5 -25.76 -53.89 -40.18
CA GLY A 5 -27.18 -54.31 -40.17
C GLY A 5 -28.19 -53.55 -39.29
N LEU A 6 -27.97 -52.30 -38.87
CA LEU A 6 -28.97 -51.53 -38.09
C LEU A 6 -28.98 -50.03 -38.46
N GLN A 7 -30.17 -49.48 -38.75
CA GLN A 7 -30.35 -48.15 -39.33
C GLN A 7 -30.19 -46.99 -38.32
N LEU A 8 -30.07 -45.76 -38.85
CA LEU A 8 -29.51 -44.57 -38.16
C LEU A 8 -30.24 -44.06 -36.90
N GLY A 9 -31.38 -44.62 -36.50
CA GLY A 9 -32.08 -44.20 -35.27
C GLY A 9 -31.37 -44.61 -33.97
N ASN A 10 -30.82 -45.82 -33.91
CA ASN A 10 -30.52 -46.44 -32.60
C ASN A 10 -29.16 -46.08 -31.97
N LYS A 11 -28.22 -45.46 -32.71
CA LYS A 11 -26.92 -45.07 -32.14
C LYS A 11 -27.06 -44.04 -31.02
N ASN A 12 -27.89 -43.00 -31.23
CA ASN A 12 -28.18 -42.00 -30.20
C ASN A 12 -28.91 -42.59 -28.99
N LEU A 13 -29.78 -43.59 -29.24
CA LEU A 13 -30.56 -44.29 -28.22
C LEU A 13 -29.63 -45.06 -27.27
N TRP A 14 -28.64 -45.79 -27.81
CA TRP A 14 -27.63 -46.50 -27.01
C TRP A 14 -26.71 -45.54 -26.23
N SER A 15 -26.21 -44.46 -26.85
CA SER A 15 -25.39 -43.47 -26.13
C SER A 15 -26.18 -42.75 -25.03
N CYS A 16 -27.48 -42.48 -25.23
CA CYS A 16 -28.34 -41.92 -24.19
C CYS A 16 -28.58 -42.90 -23.03
N LEU A 17 -28.74 -44.20 -23.31
CA LEU A 17 -28.87 -45.24 -22.27
C LEU A 17 -27.57 -45.40 -21.47
N VAL A 18 -26.41 -45.41 -22.13
CA VAL A 18 -25.09 -45.41 -21.48
C VAL A 18 -24.95 -44.17 -20.58
N ARG A 19 -25.11 -42.97 -21.14
CA ARG A 19 -24.96 -41.70 -20.39
C ARG A 19 -25.98 -41.51 -19.27
N LEU A 20 -27.14 -42.19 -19.32
CA LEU A 20 -28.08 -42.28 -18.21
C LEU A 20 -27.50 -43.14 -17.08
N LEU A 21 -27.06 -44.36 -17.40
CA LEU A 21 -26.60 -45.35 -16.42
C LEU A 21 -25.21 -45.05 -15.84
N THR A 22 -24.35 -44.30 -16.55
CA THR A 22 -23.09 -43.79 -16.00
C THR A 22 -23.30 -42.85 -14.80
N LYS A 23 -24.51 -42.30 -14.61
CA LYS A 23 -24.85 -41.49 -13.42
C LYS A 23 -25.20 -42.32 -12.18
N ASP A 24 -25.59 -43.59 -12.34
CA ASP A 24 -25.94 -44.48 -11.24
C ASP A 24 -25.31 -45.89 -11.43
N PRO A 25 -23.99 -45.98 -11.27
CA PRO A 25 -23.27 -47.24 -11.43
C PRO A 25 -23.57 -48.24 -10.30
N GLU A 26 -24.04 -47.80 -9.13
CA GLU A 26 -24.43 -48.70 -8.04
C GLU A 26 -25.74 -49.43 -8.34
N TRP A 27 -26.77 -48.72 -8.83
CA TRP A 27 -27.98 -49.35 -9.33
C TRP A 27 -27.68 -50.33 -10.46
N LEU A 28 -26.81 -49.94 -11.42
CA LEU A 28 -26.43 -50.85 -12.51
C LEU A 28 -25.71 -52.09 -11.97
N ASN A 29 -24.74 -51.95 -11.06
CA ASN A 29 -24.06 -53.09 -10.42
C ASN A 29 -25.03 -54.01 -9.67
N ALA A 30 -26.02 -53.46 -8.97
CA ALA A 30 -27.06 -54.24 -8.29
C ALA A 30 -27.94 -55.00 -9.30
N LYS A 31 -28.31 -54.39 -10.44
CA LYS A 31 -29.05 -55.08 -11.52
C LYS A 31 -28.21 -56.10 -12.27
N MET A 32 -26.91 -55.87 -12.43
CA MET A 32 -25.97 -56.87 -12.93
C MET A 32 -25.98 -58.09 -12.00
N LYS A 33 -25.79 -57.94 -10.68
CA LYS A 33 -25.84 -59.08 -9.73
C LYS A 33 -27.23 -59.75 -9.68
N PHE A 34 -28.32 -59.06 -10.01
CA PHE A 34 -29.68 -59.63 -10.10
C PHE A 34 -29.91 -60.46 -11.38
N PHE A 35 -29.56 -59.94 -12.56
CA PHE A 35 -29.80 -60.63 -13.85
C PHE A 35 -28.67 -61.60 -14.24
N LEU A 36 -27.48 -61.46 -13.65
CA LEU A 36 -26.28 -62.25 -13.94
C LEU A 36 -25.62 -62.76 -12.63
N PRO A 37 -26.34 -63.50 -11.76
CA PRO A 37 -25.87 -63.86 -10.42
C PRO A 37 -24.58 -64.72 -10.39
N ASN A 38 -24.28 -65.44 -11.46
CA ASN A 38 -23.08 -66.27 -11.60
C ASN A 38 -21.90 -65.54 -12.28
N THR A 39 -22.01 -64.24 -12.58
CA THR A 39 -20.95 -63.46 -13.23
C THR A 39 -20.12 -62.73 -12.20
N ASP A 40 -18.85 -63.12 -12.08
CA ASP A 40 -17.90 -62.37 -11.27
C ASP A 40 -17.69 -60.96 -11.85
N LEU A 41 -17.71 -59.96 -10.96
CA LEU A 41 -17.69 -58.54 -11.30
C LEU A 41 -16.46 -57.82 -10.71
N ASP A 42 -15.75 -58.45 -9.78
CA ASP A 42 -14.77 -57.82 -8.93
C ASP A 42 -13.35 -58.36 -9.27
N SER A 43 -12.35 -57.45 -9.44
CA SER A 43 -10.87 -57.67 -9.29
C SER A 43 -9.90 -57.00 -10.29
N ARG A 44 -10.29 -56.48 -11.47
CA ARG A 44 -9.29 -56.00 -12.49
C ARG A 44 -9.54 -54.69 -13.29
N ASN A 45 -10.65 -53.97 -13.10
CA ASN A 45 -11.06 -52.88 -14.01
C ASN A 45 -11.03 -51.45 -13.42
N GLU A 46 -10.05 -51.12 -12.58
CA GLU A 46 -9.90 -49.76 -12.02
C GLU A 46 -9.42 -48.72 -13.04
N THR A 47 -8.72 -49.14 -14.10
CA THR A 47 -8.13 -48.26 -15.14
C THR A 47 -9.03 -47.97 -16.34
N LEU A 48 -10.30 -48.39 -16.30
CA LEU A 48 -11.26 -48.17 -17.40
C LEU A 48 -12.21 -47.02 -17.12
N ASP A 49 -12.42 -46.18 -18.14
CA ASP A 49 -13.36 -45.06 -18.16
C ASP A 49 -14.80 -45.48 -17.78
N PRO A 50 -15.55 -44.67 -17.01
CA PRO A 50 -16.91 -44.97 -16.60
C PRO A 50 -17.89 -45.36 -17.73
N GLU A 51 -17.88 -44.68 -18.89
CA GLU A 51 -18.78 -45.04 -19.99
C GLU A 51 -18.39 -46.38 -20.61
N GLN A 52 -17.09 -46.65 -20.76
CA GLN A 52 -16.60 -47.96 -21.23
C GLN A 52 -16.99 -49.10 -20.28
N ARG A 53 -16.94 -48.87 -18.97
CA ARG A 53 -17.38 -49.84 -17.94
C ARG A 53 -18.88 -50.14 -18.07
N VAL A 54 -19.72 -49.13 -18.25
CA VAL A 54 -21.17 -49.28 -18.47
C VAL A 54 -21.46 -50.01 -19.79
N ILE A 55 -20.78 -49.67 -20.88
CA ILE A 55 -20.92 -50.36 -22.18
C ILE A 55 -20.59 -51.87 -22.06
N LEU A 56 -19.53 -52.23 -21.33
CA LEU A 56 -19.18 -53.62 -21.06
C LEU A 56 -20.26 -54.38 -20.26
N GLN A 57 -20.89 -53.72 -19.29
CA GLN A 57 -21.97 -54.30 -18.50
C GLN A 57 -23.27 -54.46 -19.30
N LEU A 58 -23.65 -53.47 -20.10
CA LEU A 58 -24.80 -53.55 -21.01
C LEU A 58 -24.62 -54.65 -22.07
N ASN A 59 -23.42 -54.79 -22.63
CA ASN A 59 -23.11 -55.88 -23.55
C ASN A 59 -23.23 -57.26 -22.88
N LYS A 60 -22.79 -57.43 -21.62
CA LYS A 60 -22.98 -58.67 -20.85
C LYS A 60 -24.47 -59.01 -20.65
N LEU A 61 -25.31 -58.01 -20.34
CA LEU A 61 -26.77 -58.20 -20.20
C LEU A 61 -27.43 -58.59 -21.53
N HIS A 62 -27.10 -57.88 -22.61
CA HIS A 62 -27.70 -58.11 -23.92
C HIS A 62 -27.38 -59.51 -24.49
N VAL A 63 -26.20 -60.04 -24.18
CA VAL A 63 -25.76 -61.40 -24.59
C VAL A 63 -26.52 -62.53 -23.87
N GLN A 64 -27.24 -62.27 -22.78
CA GLN A 64 -28.08 -63.31 -22.14
C GLN A 64 -29.36 -63.64 -22.92
N GLY A 65 -29.81 -62.74 -23.81
CA GLY A 65 -31.02 -62.95 -24.62
C GLY A 65 -32.00 -61.78 -24.53
N SER A 66 -33.00 -61.83 -25.42
CA SER A 66 -34.08 -60.83 -25.54
C SER A 66 -34.79 -60.56 -24.22
N ASP A 67 -35.14 -61.62 -23.50
CA ASP A 67 -36.09 -61.56 -22.39
C ASP A 67 -35.43 -60.97 -21.13
N THR A 68 -34.15 -61.28 -20.91
CA THR A 68 -33.29 -60.65 -19.89
C THR A 68 -33.05 -59.18 -20.22
N TRP A 69 -32.77 -58.86 -21.49
CA TRP A 69 -32.60 -57.48 -21.92
C TRP A 69 -33.88 -56.65 -21.78
N GLN A 70 -35.04 -57.20 -22.15
CA GLN A 70 -36.35 -56.59 -21.96
C GLN A 70 -36.68 -56.35 -20.49
N SER A 71 -36.45 -57.36 -19.64
CA SER A 71 -36.63 -57.25 -18.19
C SER A 71 -35.73 -56.18 -17.57
N PHE A 72 -34.50 -56.03 -18.09
CA PHE A 72 -33.59 -54.96 -17.73
C PHE A 72 -34.08 -53.57 -18.19
N ILE A 73 -34.50 -53.40 -19.45
CA ILE A 73 -35.04 -52.12 -19.95
C ILE A 73 -36.33 -51.73 -19.22
N HIS A 74 -37.21 -52.68 -18.89
CA HIS A 74 -38.34 -52.44 -17.99
C HIS A 74 -37.90 -52.00 -16.58
N CYS A 75 -36.83 -52.56 -16.02
CA CYS A 75 -36.27 -52.06 -14.76
C CYS A 75 -35.75 -50.63 -14.89
N VAL A 76 -35.07 -50.28 -15.98
CA VAL A 76 -34.59 -48.90 -16.24
C VAL A 76 -35.78 -47.93 -16.28
N CYS A 77 -36.79 -48.19 -17.11
CA CYS A 77 -37.96 -47.31 -17.26
C CYS A 77 -38.89 -47.24 -16.03
N MET A 78 -38.81 -48.21 -15.11
CA MET A 78 -39.66 -48.25 -13.90
C MET A 78 -38.96 -47.85 -12.61
N GLN A 79 -37.62 -47.74 -12.59
CA GLN A 79 -36.85 -47.53 -11.35
C GLN A 79 -35.78 -46.42 -11.44
N LEU A 80 -35.55 -45.84 -12.62
CA LEU A 80 -34.70 -44.66 -12.82
C LEU A 80 -35.52 -43.51 -13.42
N GLU A 81 -35.09 -42.27 -13.20
CA GLU A 81 -35.67 -41.09 -13.86
C GLU A 81 -35.21 -41.01 -15.33
N VAL A 82 -35.87 -41.78 -16.19
CA VAL A 82 -35.66 -41.73 -17.64
C VAL A 82 -36.37 -40.50 -18.23
N PRO A 83 -35.69 -39.63 -19.01
CA PRO A 83 -36.35 -38.57 -19.76
C PRO A 83 -37.44 -39.14 -20.67
N LEU A 84 -38.62 -38.51 -20.73
CA LEU A 84 -39.82 -39.09 -21.35
C LEU A 84 -39.61 -39.57 -22.79
N ASP A 85 -38.88 -38.80 -23.59
CA ASP A 85 -38.62 -39.14 -24.99
C ASP A 85 -37.78 -40.42 -25.10
N LEU A 86 -36.84 -40.61 -24.18
CA LEU A 86 -36.03 -41.82 -24.03
C LEU A 86 -36.83 -42.97 -23.40
N GLU A 87 -37.76 -42.71 -22.46
CA GLU A 87 -38.69 -43.72 -21.91
C GLU A 87 -39.53 -44.33 -23.03
N VAL A 88 -40.14 -43.48 -23.87
CA VAL A 88 -40.96 -43.89 -25.01
C VAL A 88 -40.13 -44.62 -26.06
N LEU A 89 -38.93 -44.11 -26.39
CA LEU A 89 -38.03 -44.76 -27.35
C LEU A 89 -37.51 -46.12 -26.86
N LEU A 90 -37.09 -46.24 -25.60
CA LEU A 90 -36.64 -47.52 -25.03
C LEU A 90 -37.75 -48.56 -25.01
N LEU A 91 -38.95 -48.19 -24.55
CA LEU A 91 -40.09 -49.10 -24.49
C LEU A 91 -40.57 -49.54 -25.88
N SER A 92 -40.59 -48.63 -26.87
CA SER A 92 -41.01 -48.95 -28.25
C SER A 92 -39.94 -49.62 -29.11
N THR A 93 -38.66 -49.54 -28.73
CA THR A 93 -37.55 -50.18 -29.48
C THR A 93 -37.18 -51.55 -28.92
N PHE A 94 -37.43 -51.80 -27.63
CA PHE A 94 -37.04 -53.06 -26.97
C PHE A 94 -38.22 -53.86 -26.38
N GLY A 95 -39.33 -53.23 -25.98
CA GLY A 95 -40.58 -53.92 -25.63
C GLY A 95 -41.32 -54.35 -26.90
N TYR A 96 -41.72 -55.62 -26.99
CA TYR A 96 -42.19 -56.23 -28.24
C TYR A 96 -43.70 -56.04 -28.52
N ASP A 97 -44.02 -56.07 -29.82
CA ASP A 97 -45.31 -56.03 -30.54
C ASP A 97 -46.66 -55.88 -29.77
N ASP A 98 -47.50 -54.99 -30.31
CA ASP A 98 -48.96 -54.93 -30.11
C ASP A 98 -49.67 -56.15 -30.77
N GLY A 99 -49.36 -57.35 -30.28
CA GLY A 99 -49.76 -58.64 -30.84
C GLY A 99 -51.20 -59.10 -30.54
N PHE A 100 -52.18 -58.21 -30.40
CA PHE A 100 -53.59 -58.60 -30.27
C PHE A 100 -54.60 -57.62 -30.88
N THR A 101 -55.13 -58.00 -32.04
CA THR A 101 -56.37 -57.43 -32.60
C THR A 101 -57.53 -58.42 -32.54
N SER A 102 -58.74 -57.88 -32.31
CA SER A 102 -60.06 -58.45 -32.56
C SER A 102 -60.78 -59.29 -31.47
N GLN A 103 -61.91 -58.71 -31.04
CA GLN A 103 -63.24 -59.31 -30.79
C GLN A 103 -63.60 -60.03 -29.47
N LEU A 104 -64.86 -59.76 -29.09
CA LEU A 104 -65.75 -60.44 -28.14
C LEU A 104 -65.39 -60.33 -26.64
N GLY A 105 -66.41 -60.51 -25.80
CA GLY A 105 -66.35 -60.31 -24.34
C GLY A 105 -67.61 -60.81 -23.64
N ALA A 106 -67.94 -60.19 -22.49
CA ALA A 106 -68.99 -60.51 -21.49
C ALA A 106 -68.49 -61.23 -20.22
N GLU A 107 -68.62 -60.51 -19.09
CA GLU A 107 -68.98 -60.93 -17.70
C GLU A 107 -68.23 -62.09 -16.97
N GLY A 108 -68.20 -62.09 -15.61
CA GLY A 108 -67.61 -63.24 -14.88
C GLY A 108 -67.64 -63.29 -13.33
N LYS A 109 -67.17 -62.25 -12.61
CA LYS A 109 -67.10 -62.13 -11.11
C LYS A 109 -66.13 -63.08 -10.32
N SER A 110 -65.80 -62.60 -9.11
CA SER A 110 -65.41 -63.32 -7.85
C SER A 110 -63.97 -63.81 -7.60
N GLN A 111 -63.41 -63.31 -6.49
CA GLN A 111 -62.35 -63.84 -5.61
C GLN A 111 -62.99 -64.79 -4.52
N PRO A 112 -62.30 -65.39 -3.48
CA PRO A 112 -61.02 -65.01 -2.85
C PRO A 112 -60.09 -66.14 -2.26
N GLU A 113 -58.98 -65.71 -1.62
CA GLU A 113 -58.21 -66.34 -0.49
C GLU A 113 -57.55 -67.74 -0.65
N SER A 114 -56.49 -68.16 0.07
CA SER A 114 -55.33 -67.55 0.79
C SER A 114 -54.31 -68.70 1.12
N GLN A 115 -53.16 -68.66 1.85
CA GLN A 115 -52.43 -67.72 2.73
C GLN A 115 -50.99 -68.25 3.05
N LEU A 116 -50.16 -67.51 3.84
CA LEU A 116 -48.87 -67.91 4.51
C LEU A 116 -47.62 -68.14 3.62
N HIS A 117 -46.35 -67.85 4.01
CA HIS A 117 -45.76 -67.27 5.25
C HIS A 117 -44.39 -66.54 4.98
N HIS A 118 -44.13 -65.44 5.71
CA HIS A 118 -42.85 -64.80 6.13
C HIS A 118 -41.65 -64.52 5.18
N GLY A 119 -41.19 -63.24 5.17
CA GLY A 119 -39.81 -62.85 4.82
C GLY A 119 -39.52 -61.34 4.70
N LEU A 120 -39.08 -60.69 5.79
CA LEU A 120 -38.59 -59.28 5.89
C LEU A 120 -39.59 -58.12 5.55
N LYS A 121 -39.29 -56.91 6.05
CA LYS A 121 -40.09 -55.66 5.92
C LYS A 121 -39.23 -54.46 5.51
N ARG A 122 -39.75 -53.57 4.66
CA ARG A 122 -39.59 -52.08 4.67
C ARG A 122 -40.69 -51.44 3.76
N PRO A 123 -40.99 -50.12 3.83
CA PRO A 123 -42.39 -49.68 3.93
C PRO A 123 -43.04 -48.94 2.73
N HIS A 124 -44.39 -48.98 2.71
CA HIS A 124 -45.40 -48.01 2.23
C HIS A 124 -45.08 -47.10 1.01
N GLN A 125 -45.70 -47.34 -0.15
CA GLN A 125 -46.93 -46.66 -0.68
C GLN A 125 -46.71 -45.18 -1.09
N SER A 126 -46.94 -44.77 -2.34
CA SER A 126 -48.28 -44.74 -2.98
C SER A 126 -48.25 -44.55 -4.53
N CYS A 127 -49.41 -44.26 -5.15
CA CYS A 127 -49.61 -43.86 -6.55
C CYS A 127 -49.28 -44.87 -7.67
N GLY A 128 -50.24 -45.74 -8.00
CA GLY A 128 -50.21 -46.55 -9.24
C GLY A 128 -50.40 -45.72 -10.53
N SER A 129 -49.75 -46.14 -11.61
CA SER A 129 -49.72 -45.46 -12.91
C SER A 129 -50.89 -45.88 -13.82
N SER A 130 -51.97 -45.10 -13.85
CA SER A 130 -53.08 -45.35 -14.78
C SER A 130 -52.76 -44.91 -16.23
N PRO A 131 -53.37 -45.54 -17.27
CA PRO A 131 -53.08 -45.24 -18.68
C PRO A 131 -53.24 -43.76 -19.08
N ARG A 132 -54.16 -43.02 -18.41
CA ARG A 132 -54.41 -41.59 -18.68
C ARG A 132 -53.15 -40.73 -18.54
N ARG A 133 -52.22 -41.07 -17.64
CA ARG A 133 -50.97 -40.31 -17.45
C ARG A 133 -50.03 -40.42 -18.66
N LYS A 134 -50.02 -41.56 -19.37
CA LYS A 134 -49.26 -41.74 -20.62
C LYS A 134 -49.91 -41.01 -21.80
N GLN A 135 -51.24 -41.06 -21.92
CA GLN A 135 -51.96 -40.40 -23.01
C GLN A 135 -51.88 -38.87 -22.92
N CYS A 136 -52.01 -38.29 -21.72
CA CYS A 136 -51.84 -36.85 -21.48
C CYS A 136 -50.40 -36.38 -21.79
N LYS A 137 -49.37 -37.12 -21.33
CA LYS A 137 -47.96 -36.89 -21.70
C LYS A 137 -47.75 -36.88 -23.23
N LYS A 138 -48.37 -37.81 -23.97
CA LYS A 138 -48.28 -37.86 -25.45
C LYS A 138 -48.94 -36.64 -26.12
N GLN A 139 -50.09 -36.19 -25.62
CA GLN A 139 -50.76 -34.99 -26.14
C GLN A 139 -49.95 -33.71 -25.88
N GLN A 140 -49.33 -33.60 -24.68
CA GLN A 140 -48.42 -32.51 -24.34
C GLN A 140 -47.22 -32.43 -25.30
N LEU A 141 -46.62 -33.57 -25.64
CA LEU A 141 -45.51 -33.64 -26.59
C LEU A 141 -45.90 -33.23 -28.03
N GLU A 142 -47.09 -33.61 -28.52
CA GLU A 142 -47.53 -33.22 -29.87
C GLU A 142 -47.88 -31.73 -29.99
N LEU A 143 -48.50 -31.14 -28.96
CA LEU A 143 -48.75 -29.70 -28.89
C LEU A 143 -47.43 -28.91 -28.85
N ALA A 144 -46.47 -29.37 -28.03
CA ALA A 144 -45.13 -28.78 -27.97
C ALA A 144 -44.40 -28.86 -29.32
N LYS A 145 -44.37 -30.03 -29.98
CA LYS A 145 -43.75 -30.20 -31.32
C LYS A 145 -44.29 -29.21 -32.35
N LYS A 146 -45.61 -29.01 -32.39
CA LYS A 146 -46.23 -28.00 -33.28
C LYS A 146 -45.71 -26.60 -32.98
N TYR A 147 -45.68 -26.21 -31.70
CA TYR A 147 -45.19 -24.90 -31.29
C TYR A 147 -43.71 -24.70 -31.64
N LEU A 148 -42.84 -25.68 -31.34
CA LEU A 148 -41.41 -25.61 -31.69
C LEU A 148 -41.18 -25.50 -33.21
N GLN A 149 -42.00 -26.18 -34.02
CA GLN A 149 -41.96 -26.09 -35.48
C GLN A 149 -42.44 -24.72 -35.98
N LEU A 150 -43.51 -24.17 -35.40
CA LEU A 150 -43.99 -22.80 -35.67
C LEU A 150 -42.90 -21.76 -35.33
N LEU A 151 -42.24 -21.92 -34.18
CA LEU A 151 -41.17 -21.05 -33.69
C LEU A 151 -39.94 -21.08 -34.61
N ARG A 152 -39.49 -22.27 -35.05
CA ARG A 152 -38.46 -22.40 -36.09
C ARG A 152 -38.87 -21.73 -37.41
N THR A 153 -40.12 -21.92 -37.83
CA THR A 153 -40.61 -21.36 -39.10
C THR A 153 -40.68 -19.84 -39.04
N SER A 154 -41.13 -19.27 -37.92
CA SER A 154 -41.12 -17.82 -37.68
C SER A 154 -39.71 -17.25 -37.64
N ALA A 155 -38.75 -17.91 -36.98
CA ALA A 155 -37.35 -17.51 -36.99
C ALA A 155 -36.72 -17.60 -38.41
N GLN A 156 -37.05 -18.61 -39.20
CA GLN A 156 -36.64 -18.67 -40.62
C GLN A 156 -37.25 -17.53 -41.45
N GLN A 157 -38.44 -17.03 -41.13
CA GLN A 157 -39.05 -15.89 -41.82
C GLN A 157 -38.48 -14.55 -41.37
N ARG A 158 -38.28 -14.34 -40.06
CA ARG A 158 -37.73 -13.09 -39.49
C ARG A 158 -36.25 -12.86 -39.81
N TYR A 159 -35.45 -13.93 -39.90
CA TYR A 159 -33.97 -13.82 -39.96
C TYR A 159 -33.32 -14.42 -41.22
N ARG A 160 -34.09 -14.89 -42.23
CA ARG A 160 -33.50 -15.18 -43.54
C ARG A 160 -33.38 -13.90 -44.37
N SER A 161 -32.24 -13.77 -45.04
CA SER A 161 -32.03 -12.88 -46.17
C SER A 161 -32.92 -13.28 -47.36
N GLN A 162 -34.16 -12.80 -47.39
CA GLN A 162 -34.97 -12.85 -48.61
C GLN A 162 -34.48 -11.80 -49.61
N ILE A 163 -34.67 -12.11 -50.90
CA ILE A 163 -34.41 -11.19 -52.01
C ILE A 163 -35.44 -10.05 -51.92
N PRO A 164 -35.07 -8.77 -52.08
CA PRO A 164 -36.01 -7.66 -51.97
C PRO A 164 -37.18 -7.79 -52.96
N GLY A 165 -38.40 -7.59 -52.47
CA GLY A 165 -39.56 -7.36 -53.32
C GLY A 165 -39.38 -6.06 -54.11
N SER A 166 -39.86 -6.04 -55.36
CA SER A 166 -39.73 -4.88 -56.26
C SER A 166 -40.34 -3.61 -55.64
N GLY A 167 -39.50 -2.67 -55.20
CA GLY A 167 -39.91 -1.39 -54.65
C GLY A 167 -39.32 -1.02 -53.28
N GLN A 168 -38.59 -1.92 -52.60
CA GLN A 168 -37.79 -1.56 -51.42
C GLN A 168 -36.37 -1.15 -51.84
N PRO A 169 -35.75 -0.14 -51.18
CA PRO A 169 -34.36 0.24 -51.44
C PRO A 169 -33.41 -0.92 -51.10
N HIS A 170 -32.21 -0.92 -51.68
CA HIS A 170 -31.20 -1.96 -51.46
C HIS A 170 -30.68 -1.92 -50.02
N ALA A 171 -31.35 -2.64 -49.13
CA ALA A 171 -30.92 -2.85 -47.76
C ALA A 171 -29.58 -3.62 -47.75
N PHE A 172 -28.47 -2.90 -47.52
CA PHE A 172 -27.07 -3.37 -47.47
C PHE A 172 -26.76 -4.31 -46.26
N HIS A 173 -27.68 -5.20 -45.90
CA HIS A 173 -27.72 -5.95 -44.65
C HIS A 173 -27.34 -7.44 -44.76
N GLN A 174 -26.82 -7.91 -45.90
CA GLN A 174 -26.64 -9.35 -46.17
C GLN A 174 -25.21 -9.88 -46.01
N VAL A 175 -24.20 -9.03 -45.76
CA VAL A 175 -22.83 -9.48 -45.49
C VAL A 175 -22.66 -9.81 -44.00
N TYR A 176 -22.28 -11.06 -43.70
CA TYR A 176 -21.91 -11.50 -42.36
C TYR A 176 -20.57 -12.23 -42.39
N VAL A 177 -19.55 -11.60 -41.78
CA VAL A 177 -18.27 -12.22 -41.43
C VAL A 177 -18.26 -12.49 -39.92
N PRO A 178 -17.81 -13.65 -39.41
CA PRO A 178 -17.78 -13.93 -37.97
C PRO A 178 -16.74 -13.05 -37.24
N PRO A 179 -17.15 -12.13 -36.34
CA PRO A 179 -16.20 -11.33 -35.57
C PRO A 179 -15.44 -12.19 -34.57
N ILE A 180 -14.30 -11.68 -34.08
CA ILE A 180 -13.50 -12.35 -33.05
C ILE A 180 -14.27 -12.34 -31.72
N LEU A 181 -14.47 -13.53 -31.14
CA LEU A 181 -15.10 -13.75 -29.84
C LEU A 181 -14.12 -14.42 -28.89
N ARG A 182 -13.99 -13.92 -27.65
CA ARG A 182 -13.05 -14.47 -26.66
C ARG A 182 -13.66 -14.52 -25.26
N ARG A 183 -13.69 -15.71 -24.65
CA ARG A 183 -14.22 -15.92 -23.28
C ARG A 183 -13.21 -15.40 -22.24
N ALA A 184 -13.70 -14.74 -21.19
CA ALA A 184 -12.93 -14.31 -20.03
C ALA A 184 -13.26 -15.16 -18.80
N THR A 185 -12.32 -15.23 -17.85
CA THR A 185 -12.28 -16.26 -16.79
C THR A 185 -12.30 -15.69 -15.37
N ALA A 186 -12.90 -14.51 -15.17
CA ALA A 186 -13.03 -13.84 -13.87
C ALA A 186 -14.53 -13.61 -13.55
N SER A 187 -14.87 -13.62 -12.27
CA SER A 187 -16.23 -13.33 -11.76
C SER A 187 -16.48 -11.83 -11.59
N LEU A 188 -17.75 -11.42 -11.45
CA LEU A 188 -18.12 -9.99 -11.42
C LEU A 188 -17.54 -9.18 -10.23
N ASP A 189 -17.27 -9.82 -9.10
CA ASP A 189 -17.08 -9.12 -7.81
C ASP A 189 -15.63 -9.09 -7.29
N THR A 190 -14.64 -9.55 -8.06
CA THR A 190 -13.22 -9.50 -7.63
C THR A 190 -12.57 -8.16 -8.01
N PRO A 191 -12.14 -7.31 -7.05
CA PRO A 191 -11.17 -6.26 -7.35
C PRO A 191 -9.83 -6.93 -7.71
N GLU A 192 -9.21 -6.50 -8.82
CA GLU A 192 -8.10 -7.22 -9.48
C GLU A 192 -6.75 -7.25 -8.71
N GLY A 193 -6.76 -6.98 -7.40
CA GLY A 193 -5.60 -7.05 -6.51
C GLY A 193 -5.53 -8.29 -5.59
N ALA A 194 -6.59 -9.11 -5.50
CA ALA A 194 -6.67 -10.19 -4.51
C ALA A 194 -7.07 -11.55 -5.09
N ILE A 195 -6.06 -12.43 -5.28
CA ILE A 195 -6.02 -13.88 -4.99
C ILE A 195 -4.73 -14.45 -5.61
N MET A 196 -3.79 -14.87 -4.77
CA MET A 196 -2.82 -15.91 -5.13
C MET A 196 -3.43 -17.25 -4.74
N GLY A 197 -3.77 -18.08 -5.72
CA GLY A 197 -4.42 -19.36 -5.48
C GLY A 197 -4.52 -20.18 -6.77
N ASP A 198 -4.24 -21.48 -6.66
CA ASP A 198 -4.06 -22.37 -7.81
C ASP A 198 -5.42 -22.80 -8.40
N VAL A 199 -5.75 -22.28 -9.59
CA VAL A 199 -6.92 -22.71 -10.38
C VAL A 199 -6.48 -22.88 -11.83
N LYS A 200 -6.71 -24.07 -12.39
CA LYS A 200 -6.31 -24.43 -13.76
C LYS A 200 -7.15 -23.67 -14.79
N VAL A 201 -6.55 -22.67 -15.43
CA VAL A 201 -7.18 -21.86 -16.49
C VAL A 201 -6.90 -22.46 -17.87
N GLU A 202 -7.92 -23.04 -18.52
CA GLU A 202 -7.90 -23.23 -19.98
C GLU A 202 -7.78 -21.85 -20.66
N ASP A 203 -6.89 -21.73 -21.63
CA ASP A 203 -6.65 -20.43 -22.28
C ASP A 203 -7.85 -19.90 -23.06
N GLY A 204 -7.89 -18.56 -23.18
CA GLY A 204 -8.94 -17.80 -23.87
C GLY A 204 -8.91 -17.99 -25.39
N ALA A 205 -9.17 -19.21 -25.84
CA ALA A 205 -9.30 -19.57 -27.24
C ALA A 205 -10.42 -18.76 -27.92
N ASP A 206 -10.26 -18.54 -29.22
CA ASP A 206 -11.29 -17.90 -30.04
C ASP A 206 -12.53 -18.77 -30.10
N VAL A 207 -13.64 -18.25 -29.60
CA VAL A 207 -14.87 -18.98 -29.32
C VAL A 207 -15.69 -19.06 -30.60
N SER A 208 -15.85 -20.26 -31.18
CA SER A 208 -16.77 -20.41 -32.30
C SER A 208 -18.22 -20.17 -31.85
N ILE A 209 -19.11 -19.87 -32.80
CA ILE A 209 -20.56 -19.70 -32.53
C ILE A 209 -21.16 -20.96 -31.89
N SER A 210 -20.57 -22.14 -32.13
CA SER A 210 -20.93 -23.41 -31.50
C SER A 210 -20.45 -23.53 -30.05
N ASP A 211 -19.30 -22.94 -29.73
CA ASP A 211 -18.63 -23.08 -28.42
C ASP A 211 -19.09 -22.05 -27.39
N LEU A 212 -19.82 -21.01 -27.84
CA LEU A 212 -20.51 -20.04 -26.97
C LEU A 212 -21.30 -20.72 -25.84
N PHE A 213 -21.92 -21.87 -26.13
CA PHE A 213 -22.75 -22.63 -25.18
C PHE A 213 -22.14 -23.98 -24.75
N ASN A 214 -21.03 -24.42 -25.35
CA ASN A 214 -20.39 -25.68 -24.98
C ASN A 214 -19.20 -25.44 -24.05
N THR A 215 -19.16 -26.20 -22.95
CA THR A 215 -18.09 -26.21 -21.95
C THR A 215 -17.73 -27.65 -21.64
N ARG A 216 -16.43 -27.92 -21.43
CA ARG A 216 -15.91 -29.27 -21.13
C ARG A 216 -16.35 -29.80 -19.75
N VAL A 217 -16.87 -28.93 -18.88
CA VAL A 217 -17.43 -29.28 -17.57
C VAL A 217 -18.92 -29.65 -17.70
N ASN A 218 -19.34 -30.75 -17.05
CA ASN A 218 -20.67 -31.36 -17.14
C ASN A 218 -21.87 -30.50 -16.68
N LYS A 219 -21.62 -29.29 -16.16
CA LYS A 219 -22.61 -28.21 -16.01
C LYS A 219 -21.95 -26.92 -16.48
N GLY A 220 -22.40 -26.38 -17.60
CA GLY A 220 -21.93 -25.11 -18.12
C GLY A 220 -22.60 -23.90 -17.45
N PRO A 221 -22.04 -22.70 -17.59
CA PRO A 221 -22.61 -21.48 -17.02
C PRO A 221 -24.01 -21.23 -17.58
N ARG A 222 -24.96 -20.94 -16.68
CA ARG A 222 -26.37 -20.63 -17.02
C ARG A 222 -26.48 -19.34 -17.83
N VAL A 223 -25.72 -18.32 -17.42
CA VAL A 223 -25.73 -16.97 -17.99
C VAL A 223 -24.44 -16.74 -18.77
N THR A 224 -24.55 -16.18 -19.98
CA THR A 224 -23.42 -15.76 -20.81
C THR A 224 -23.63 -14.31 -21.25
N VAL A 225 -22.62 -13.45 -21.10
CA VAL A 225 -22.73 -12.01 -21.43
C VAL A 225 -21.75 -11.66 -22.55
N LEU A 226 -22.30 -11.25 -23.68
CA LEU A 226 -21.56 -10.82 -24.87
C LEU A 226 -21.25 -9.32 -24.80
N LEU A 227 -20.02 -8.99 -24.41
CA LEU A 227 -19.53 -7.62 -24.25
C LEU A 227 -18.84 -7.12 -25.52
N GLY A 228 -19.15 -5.91 -25.99
CA GLY A 228 -18.45 -5.30 -27.12
C GLY A 228 -18.88 -3.86 -27.36
N LYS A 229 -17.97 -3.02 -27.90
CA LYS A 229 -18.24 -1.60 -28.22
C LYS A 229 -19.46 -1.44 -29.15
N ALA A 230 -19.95 -0.21 -29.31
CA ALA A 230 -20.94 0.06 -30.36
C ALA A 230 -20.37 -0.32 -31.74
N GLY A 231 -21.22 -0.72 -32.68
CA GLY A 231 -20.77 -1.12 -34.03
C GLY A 231 -20.10 -2.49 -34.15
N MET A 232 -19.82 -3.19 -33.04
CA MET A 232 -19.12 -4.48 -33.05
C MET A 232 -19.92 -5.66 -33.61
N GLY A 233 -21.22 -5.50 -33.87
CA GLY A 233 -22.07 -6.55 -34.47
C GLY A 233 -22.78 -7.49 -33.49
N LYS A 234 -22.96 -7.08 -32.22
CA LYS A 234 -23.65 -7.86 -31.17
C LYS A 234 -25.05 -8.34 -31.60
N THR A 235 -25.92 -7.41 -31.99
CA THR A 235 -27.26 -7.67 -32.53
C THR A 235 -27.21 -8.56 -33.77
N THR A 236 -26.24 -8.33 -34.66
CA THR A 236 -26.02 -9.14 -35.87
C THR A 236 -25.70 -10.60 -35.53
N LEU A 237 -24.88 -10.85 -34.49
CA LEU A 237 -24.63 -12.20 -33.98
C LEU A 237 -25.86 -12.81 -33.32
N ALA A 238 -26.66 -12.03 -32.57
CA ALA A 238 -27.91 -12.50 -31.98
C ALA A 238 -28.92 -12.95 -33.06
N HIS A 239 -29.06 -12.18 -34.16
CA HIS A 239 -29.85 -12.57 -35.33
C HIS A 239 -29.27 -13.81 -36.02
N ARG A 240 -27.95 -13.90 -36.18
CA ARG A 240 -27.27 -15.04 -36.79
C ARG A 240 -27.40 -16.33 -35.97
N LEU A 241 -27.44 -16.24 -34.64
CA LEU A 241 -27.76 -17.34 -33.73
C LEU A 241 -29.19 -17.85 -33.94
N CYS A 242 -30.18 -16.94 -34.00
CA CYS A 242 -31.57 -17.28 -34.29
C CYS A 242 -31.70 -18.00 -35.64
N GLN A 243 -31.04 -17.48 -36.69
CA GLN A 243 -30.98 -18.11 -38.01
C GLN A 243 -30.34 -19.50 -37.92
N LYS A 244 -29.16 -19.65 -37.29
CA LYS A 244 -28.44 -20.92 -37.24
C LYS A 244 -29.17 -22.00 -36.44
N TRP A 245 -29.88 -21.65 -35.38
CA TRP A 245 -30.79 -22.56 -34.68
C TRP A 245 -31.98 -22.99 -35.56
N ALA A 246 -32.58 -22.05 -36.28
CA ALA A 246 -33.70 -22.30 -37.18
C ALA A 246 -33.30 -23.12 -38.42
N GLU A 247 -32.02 -23.04 -38.83
CA GLU A 247 -31.38 -23.90 -39.84
C GLU A 247 -30.90 -25.27 -39.29
N GLY A 248 -31.06 -25.56 -37.99
CA GLY A 248 -30.67 -26.86 -37.40
C GLY A 248 -29.17 -27.02 -37.13
N HIS A 249 -28.42 -25.94 -36.88
CA HIS A 249 -27.00 -26.00 -36.50
C HIS A 249 -26.78 -25.96 -34.97
N LEU A 250 -27.77 -25.50 -34.19
CA LEU A 250 -27.70 -25.40 -32.71
C LEU A 250 -28.64 -26.40 -32.04
N ASN A 251 -28.40 -27.69 -32.29
CA ASN A 251 -29.31 -28.79 -31.92
C ASN A 251 -29.33 -29.14 -30.42
N CYS A 252 -28.53 -28.46 -29.60
CA CYS A 252 -28.61 -28.52 -28.14
C CYS A 252 -29.82 -27.74 -27.56
N PHE A 253 -30.48 -26.89 -28.36
CA PHE A 253 -31.67 -26.14 -27.95
C PHE A 253 -32.90 -26.54 -28.77
N GLN A 254 -33.95 -26.97 -28.10
CA GLN A 254 -35.26 -27.22 -28.70
C GLN A 254 -36.00 -25.91 -29.02
N ALA A 255 -35.81 -24.87 -28.21
CA ALA A 255 -36.40 -23.54 -28.40
C ALA A 255 -35.35 -22.43 -28.21
N LEU A 256 -35.44 -21.37 -29.02
CA LEU A 256 -34.62 -20.17 -28.92
C LEU A 256 -35.50 -18.94 -29.07
N PHE A 257 -35.45 -18.03 -28.09
CA PHE A 257 -36.17 -16.76 -28.10
C PHE A 257 -35.17 -15.59 -28.11
N LEU A 258 -35.53 -14.49 -28.77
CA LEU A 258 -34.74 -13.25 -28.78
C LEU A 258 -35.63 -12.08 -28.36
N PHE A 259 -35.18 -11.33 -27.37
CA PHE A 259 -35.80 -10.10 -26.89
C PHE A 259 -34.81 -8.94 -26.97
N GLU A 260 -35.29 -7.75 -27.28
CA GLU A 260 -34.49 -6.53 -27.33
C GLU A 260 -34.87 -5.64 -26.14
N PHE A 261 -33.91 -5.20 -25.33
CA PHE A 261 -34.20 -4.38 -24.15
C PHE A 261 -34.88 -3.06 -24.50
N ARG A 262 -34.49 -2.41 -25.60
CA ARG A 262 -35.20 -1.27 -26.21
C ARG A 262 -36.71 -1.49 -26.42
N GLN A 263 -37.16 -2.71 -26.73
CA GLN A 263 -38.58 -3.04 -26.86
C GLN A 263 -39.20 -3.35 -25.50
N LEU A 264 -38.52 -4.14 -24.67
CA LEU A 264 -39.02 -4.50 -23.32
C LEU A 264 -39.20 -3.27 -22.43
N ASN A 265 -38.30 -2.28 -22.49
CA ASN A 265 -38.35 -1.00 -21.77
C ASN A 265 -39.66 -0.21 -21.99
N LEU A 266 -40.40 -0.49 -23.08
CA LEU A 266 -41.68 0.14 -23.38
C LEU A 266 -42.85 -0.44 -22.55
N ILE A 267 -42.59 -1.51 -21.79
CA ILE A 267 -43.58 -2.23 -20.99
C ILE A 267 -43.38 -1.87 -19.51
N THR A 268 -44.30 -1.06 -18.98
CA THR A 268 -44.27 -0.54 -17.60
C THR A 268 -44.88 -1.49 -16.56
N ARG A 269 -45.49 -2.60 -16.99
CA ARG A 269 -46.09 -3.61 -16.10
C ARG A 269 -45.12 -4.77 -15.82
N PHE A 270 -45.32 -5.47 -14.71
CA PHE A 270 -44.71 -6.78 -14.50
C PHE A 270 -45.26 -7.80 -15.52
N LEU A 271 -44.38 -8.75 -15.87
CA LEU A 271 -44.59 -9.80 -16.86
C LEU A 271 -44.23 -11.15 -16.24
N THR A 272 -45.04 -12.16 -16.50
CA THR A 272 -44.73 -13.57 -16.23
C THR A 272 -43.87 -14.16 -17.35
N PRO A 273 -43.16 -15.29 -17.12
CA PRO A 273 -42.46 -16.00 -18.18
C PRO A 273 -43.38 -16.44 -19.33
N SER A 274 -44.63 -16.83 -19.05
CA SER A 274 -45.60 -17.21 -20.08
C SER A 274 -45.96 -16.03 -21.00
N GLU A 275 -46.20 -14.84 -20.44
CA GLU A 275 -46.46 -13.62 -21.25
C GLU A 275 -45.22 -13.21 -22.06
N LEU A 276 -44.02 -13.31 -21.47
CA LEU A 276 -42.77 -13.02 -22.19
C LEU A 276 -42.60 -13.93 -23.42
N LEU A 277 -42.85 -15.24 -23.29
CA LEU A 277 -42.67 -16.19 -24.39
C LEU A 277 -43.83 -16.15 -25.41
N PHE A 278 -45.08 -15.95 -24.97
CA PHE A 278 -46.27 -16.12 -25.83
C PHE A 278 -46.92 -14.81 -26.28
N ASP A 279 -47.01 -13.79 -25.43
CA ASP A 279 -47.67 -12.51 -25.78
C ASP A 279 -46.71 -11.57 -26.53
N LEU A 280 -45.43 -11.59 -26.16
CA LEU A 280 -44.42 -10.66 -26.68
C LEU A 280 -43.59 -11.24 -27.84
N TYR A 281 -43.45 -12.58 -27.96
CA TYR A 281 -42.66 -13.21 -29.03
C TYR A 281 -43.50 -13.95 -30.07
N LEU A 282 -44.17 -15.04 -29.67
CA LEU A 282 -45.00 -15.88 -30.55
C LEU A 282 -45.88 -16.84 -29.74
N SER A 283 -47.21 -16.78 -29.92
CA SER A 283 -48.18 -17.62 -29.20
C SER A 283 -48.38 -18.99 -29.87
N PRO A 284 -48.62 -20.09 -29.12
CA PRO A 284 -49.00 -21.40 -29.66
C PRO A 284 -50.43 -21.41 -30.22
N GLU A 285 -50.68 -22.26 -31.23
CA GLU A 285 -51.99 -22.40 -31.89
C GLU A 285 -53.11 -22.90 -30.96
N SER A 286 -52.76 -23.62 -29.89
CA SER A 286 -53.71 -24.16 -28.91
C SER A 286 -53.00 -24.57 -27.61
N ASP A 287 -53.70 -24.42 -26.48
CA ASP A 287 -53.30 -24.83 -25.12
C ASP A 287 -51.94 -24.27 -24.64
N HIS A 288 -51.96 -22.99 -24.23
CA HIS A 288 -50.83 -22.27 -23.65
C HIS A 288 -50.20 -23.02 -22.46
N ASP A 289 -51.01 -23.47 -21.50
CA ASP A 289 -50.51 -24.05 -20.25
C ASP A 289 -49.80 -25.39 -20.49
N THR A 290 -50.35 -26.25 -21.35
CA THR A 290 -49.72 -27.52 -21.71
C THR A 290 -48.39 -27.31 -22.46
N VAL A 291 -48.29 -26.29 -23.31
CA VAL A 291 -47.04 -25.93 -24.00
C VAL A 291 -46.03 -25.30 -23.04
N PHE A 292 -46.46 -24.39 -22.16
CA PHE A 292 -45.57 -23.77 -21.16
C PHE A 292 -44.97 -24.81 -20.21
N GLN A 293 -45.80 -25.72 -19.68
CA GLN A 293 -45.35 -26.84 -18.86
C GLN A 293 -44.39 -27.79 -19.59
N TYR A 294 -44.38 -27.84 -20.94
CA TYR A 294 -43.36 -28.59 -21.68
C TYR A 294 -42.03 -27.84 -21.71
N LEU A 295 -42.06 -26.53 -21.98
CA LEU A 295 -40.87 -25.67 -21.97
C LEU A 295 -40.22 -25.58 -20.58
N GLU A 296 -41.04 -25.59 -19.52
CA GLU A 296 -40.58 -25.61 -18.13
C GLU A 296 -39.88 -26.93 -17.77
N LYS A 297 -40.46 -28.07 -18.15
CA LYS A 297 -39.87 -29.42 -17.91
C LYS A 297 -38.61 -29.68 -18.72
N ASN A 298 -38.46 -29.04 -19.89
CA ASN A 298 -37.30 -29.17 -20.78
C ASN A 298 -36.50 -27.85 -20.83
N ALA A 299 -36.50 -27.09 -19.73
CA ALA A 299 -35.89 -25.77 -19.70
C ALA A 299 -34.39 -25.80 -20.03
N ASP A 300 -33.69 -26.91 -19.72
CA ASP A 300 -32.28 -27.15 -20.07
C ASP A 300 -31.97 -27.02 -21.58
N GLN A 301 -32.99 -27.22 -22.42
CA GLN A 301 -32.94 -27.11 -23.87
C GLN A 301 -33.61 -25.83 -24.41
N VAL A 302 -33.80 -24.81 -23.57
CA VAL A 302 -34.30 -23.48 -23.94
C VAL A 302 -33.19 -22.44 -23.82
N LEU A 303 -32.98 -21.65 -24.87
CA LEU A 303 -32.11 -20.47 -24.88
C LEU A 303 -32.93 -19.18 -24.98
N LEU A 304 -32.69 -18.25 -24.06
CA LEU A 304 -33.25 -16.90 -24.06
C LEU A 304 -32.13 -15.90 -24.35
N ILE A 305 -32.23 -15.15 -25.45
CA ILE A 305 -31.28 -14.09 -25.80
C ILE A 305 -31.91 -12.73 -25.49
N PHE A 306 -31.17 -11.85 -24.81
CA PHE A 306 -31.54 -10.48 -24.50
C PHE A 306 -30.50 -9.51 -25.08
N ASP A 307 -30.84 -8.82 -26.17
CA ASP A 307 -29.94 -7.86 -26.83
C ASP A 307 -30.07 -6.46 -26.22
N GLY A 308 -28.93 -5.80 -25.98
CA GLY A 308 -28.88 -4.41 -25.50
C GLY A 308 -29.11 -4.21 -24.00
N LEU A 309 -28.51 -5.02 -23.12
CA LEU A 309 -28.62 -4.85 -21.66
C LEU A 309 -28.15 -3.47 -21.15
N ASP A 310 -27.26 -2.80 -21.88
CA ASP A 310 -26.85 -1.40 -21.63
C ASP A 310 -27.91 -0.35 -22.02
N GLU A 311 -28.95 -0.74 -22.76
CA GLU A 311 -30.12 0.09 -23.07
C GLU A 311 -31.21 -0.02 -21.97
N ALA A 312 -31.05 -0.90 -20.97
CA ALA A 312 -32.05 -1.16 -19.94
C ALA A 312 -32.23 0.03 -18.98
N LEU A 313 -33.45 0.55 -18.86
CA LEU A 313 -33.75 1.71 -18.01
C LEU A 313 -33.80 1.31 -16.53
N GLN A 314 -32.80 1.70 -15.75
CA GLN A 314 -32.89 1.68 -14.28
C GLN A 314 -33.72 2.86 -13.78
N PRO A 315 -34.73 2.65 -12.90
CA PRO A 315 -35.41 3.75 -12.22
C PRO A 315 -34.44 4.51 -11.31
N MET A 316 -34.44 5.84 -11.39
CA MET A 316 -33.73 6.69 -10.42
C MET A 316 -34.59 6.84 -9.15
N GLY A 317 -34.59 5.81 -8.30
CA GLY A 317 -35.29 5.79 -7.02
C GLY A 317 -34.79 4.65 -6.11
N PRO A 318 -35.12 4.68 -4.81
CA PRO A 318 -34.68 3.65 -3.85
C PRO A 318 -35.38 2.29 -4.06
N ASP A 319 -36.52 2.25 -4.75
CA ASP A 319 -37.42 1.08 -4.86
C ASP A 319 -37.00 0.05 -5.93
N GLY A 320 -35.71 -0.29 -5.98
CA GLY A 320 -35.19 -1.48 -6.68
C GLY A 320 -35.23 -1.47 -8.23
N PRO A 321 -34.92 -2.63 -8.86
CA PRO A 321 -34.88 -2.75 -10.31
C PRO A 321 -36.28 -2.78 -10.94
N GLY A 322 -36.45 -2.03 -12.05
CA GLY A 322 -37.72 -1.95 -12.77
C GLY A 322 -38.27 -3.30 -13.28
N PRO A 323 -39.55 -3.39 -13.66
CA PRO A 323 -40.26 -4.67 -13.84
C PRO A 323 -39.57 -5.67 -14.78
N VAL A 324 -39.01 -5.17 -15.89
CA VAL A 324 -38.26 -5.96 -16.87
C VAL A 324 -36.92 -6.45 -16.32
N LEU A 325 -36.17 -5.58 -15.63
CA LEU A 325 -34.89 -5.94 -15.01
C LEU A 325 -35.09 -6.94 -13.86
N THR A 326 -36.22 -6.86 -13.15
CA THR A 326 -36.64 -7.86 -12.15
C THR A 326 -36.94 -9.22 -12.79
N LEU A 327 -37.70 -9.27 -13.90
CA LEU A 327 -37.92 -10.52 -14.64
C LEU A 327 -36.61 -11.11 -15.18
N PHE A 328 -35.74 -10.28 -15.76
CA PHE A 328 -34.43 -10.69 -16.24
C PHE A 328 -33.53 -11.20 -15.10
N SER A 329 -33.55 -10.58 -13.92
CA SER A 329 -32.86 -11.05 -12.71
C SER A 329 -33.30 -12.45 -12.32
N HIS A 330 -34.61 -12.69 -12.25
CA HIS A 330 -35.17 -14.00 -11.89
C HIS A 330 -34.86 -15.09 -12.92
N LEU A 331 -34.81 -14.73 -14.22
CA LEU A 331 -34.34 -15.63 -15.28
C LEU A 331 -32.84 -15.88 -15.20
N CYS A 332 -32.01 -14.90 -14.85
CA CYS A 332 -30.56 -15.09 -14.68
C CYS A 332 -30.24 -15.98 -13.47
N ASN A 333 -30.89 -15.74 -12.34
CA ASN A 333 -30.69 -16.45 -11.08
C ASN A 333 -31.42 -17.81 -10.99
N GLY A 334 -32.22 -18.16 -12.01
CA GLY A 334 -32.87 -19.48 -12.08
C GLY A 334 -34.09 -19.67 -11.19
N THR A 335 -34.58 -18.62 -10.53
CA THR A 335 -35.86 -18.67 -9.81
C THR A 335 -37.05 -18.78 -10.76
N LEU A 336 -36.88 -18.40 -12.03
CA LEU A 336 -37.80 -18.68 -13.12
C LEU A 336 -37.08 -19.50 -14.22
N LEU A 337 -37.74 -20.57 -14.70
CA LEU A 337 -37.19 -21.54 -15.65
C LEU A 337 -35.80 -22.08 -15.24
N PRO A 338 -35.69 -22.86 -14.13
CA PRO A 338 -34.41 -23.23 -13.50
C PRO A 338 -33.42 -24.02 -14.37
N GLY A 339 -33.84 -24.57 -15.52
CA GLY A 339 -32.93 -25.16 -16.51
C GLY A 339 -32.40 -24.22 -17.59
N CYS A 340 -33.09 -23.12 -17.92
CA CYS A 340 -32.83 -22.39 -19.18
C CYS A 340 -31.52 -21.59 -19.19
N ARG A 341 -30.95 -21.47 -20.39
CA ARG A 341 -29.77 -20.65 -20.61
C ARG A 341 -30.18 -19.24 -20.99
N VAL A 342 -29.45 -18.27 -20.46
CA VAL A 342 -29.64 -16.84 -20.75
C VAL A 342 -28.37 -16.31 -21.42
N MET A 343 -28.52 -15.69 -22.58
CA MET A 343 -27.48 -14.91 -23.23
C MET A 343 -27.88 -13.45 -23.21
N ALA A 344 -27.07 -12.58 -22.61
CA ALA A 344 -27.24 -11.13 -22.72
C ALA A 344 -26.19 -10.55 -23.68
N THR A 345 -26.51 -9.47 -24.38
CA THR A 345 -25.49 -8.64 -25.05
C THR A 345 -25.40 -7.30 -24.35
N SER A 346 -24.20 -6.73 -24.25
CA SER A 346 -24.01 -5.42 -23.62
C SER A 346 -22.79 -4.66 -24.15
N ARG A 347 -22.72 -3.36 -23.92
CA ARG A 347 -21.47 -2.60 -24.01
C ARG A 347 -20.61 -2.82 -22.76
N PRO A 348 -19.27 -2.72 -22.87
CA PRO A 348 -18.39 -2.76 -21.70
C PRO A 348 -18.67 -1.56 -20.78
N GLY A 349 -18.77 -1.81 -19.48
CA GLY A 349 -19.10 -0.81 -18.47
C GLY A 349 -19.57 -1.47 -17.18
N LYS A 350 -20.19 -0.70 -16.27
CA LYS A 350 -20.77 -1.23 -15.04
C LYS A 350 -22.09 -1.96 -15.36
N LEU A 351 -22.01 -3.27 -15.52
CA LEU A 351 -23.18 -4.14 -15.71
C LEU A 351 -24.15 -4.06 -14.51
N PRO A 352 -25.46 -4.27 -14.71
CA PRO A 352 -26.43 -4.23 -13.62
C PRO A 352 -26.26 -5.44 -12.67
N ALA A 353 -26.40 -5.19 -11.37
CA ALA A 353 -26.21 -6.16 -10.28
C ALA A 353 -27.27 -7.30 -10.22
N CYS A 354 -28.07 -7.47 -11.27
CA CYS A 354 -28.99 -8.60 -11.45
C CYS A 354 -28.36 -9.79 -12.18
N LEU A 355 -27.11 -9.68 -12.63
CA LEU A 355 -26.33 -10.80 -13.16
C LEU A 355 -25.66 -11.57 -12.02
N PRO A 356 -25.73 -12.91 -11.98
CA PRO A 356 -25.02 -13.72 -10.98
C PRO A 356 -23.50 -13.69 -11.23
N ALA A 357 -22.72 -13.77 -10.15
CA ALA A 357 -21.25 -13.77 -10.20
C ALA A 357 -20.64 -14.90 -11.07
N GLU A 358 -21.40 -15.98 -11.31
CA GLU A 358 -21.06 -17.12 -12.19
C GLU A 358 -21.24 -16.83 -13.70
N ALA A 359 -21.73 -15.64 -14.09
CA ALA A 359 -22.02 -15.33 -15.49
C ALA A 359 -20.75 -15.28 -16.36
N ALA A 360 -20.73 -16.08 -17.44
CA ALA A 360 -19.57 -16.19 -18.31
C ALA A 360 -19.46 -14.99 -19.27
N MET A 361 -18.41 -14.18 -19.10
CA MET A 361 -18.13 -13.03 -19.96
C MET A 361 -17.48 -13.47 -21.27
N VAL A 362 -17.98 -12.97 -22.40
CA VAL A 362 -17.41 -13.18 -23.75
C VAL A 362 -17.26 -11.84 -24.44
N HIS A 363 -16.02 -11.45 -24.75
CA HIS A 363 -15.73 -10.20 -25.45
C HIS A 363 -15.79 -10.40 -26.97
N MET A 364 -16.46 -9.49 -27.66
CA MET A 364 -16.52 -9.34 -29.11
C MET A 364 -15.61 -8.19 -29.51
N LEU A 365 -14.52 -8.51 -30.22
CA LEU A 365 -13.45 -7.57 -30.53
C LEU A 365 -13.60 -6.91 -31.92
N GLY A 366 -14.46 -7.47 -32.79
CA GLY A 366 -14.69 -6.97 -34.14
C GLY A 366 -13.92 -7.78 -35.19
N PHE A 367 -13.29 -7.09 -36.13
CA PHE A 367 -12.54 -7.66 -37.26
C PHE A 367 -11.03 -7.37 -37.13
N ASP A 368 -10.22 -8.38 -37.42
CA ASP A 368 -8.82 -8.22 -37.82
C ASP A 368 -8.71 -7.97 -39.33
N GLY A 369 -7.49 -7.67 -39.83
CA GLY A 369 -7.25 -7.41 -41.25
C GLY A 369 -7.87 -8.46 -42.20
N PRO A 370 -7.64 -9.78 -41.99
CA PRO A 370 -8.26 -10.82 -42.80
C PRO A 370 -9.80 -10.78 -42.82
N ARG A 371 -10.47 -10.46 -41.70
CA ARG A 371 -11.94 -10.33 -41.66
C ARG A 371 -12.45 -9.04 -42.30
N VAL A 372 -11.69 -7.95 -42.26
CA VAL A 372 -11.99 -6.74 -43.06
C VAL A 372 -11.93 -7.06 -44.55
N GLU A 373 -10.88 -7.75 -44.98
CA GLU A 373 -10.75 -8.20 -46.37
C GLU A 373 -11.86 -9.19 -46.76
N GLU A 374 -12.21 -10.15 -45.90
CA GLU A 374 -13.35 -11.06 -46.10
C GLU A 374 -14.68 -10.28 -46.23
N TYR A 375 -14.88 -9.21 -45.44
CA TYR A 375 -16.09 -8.41 -45.49
C TYR A 375 -16.20 -7.62 -46.82
N VAL A 376 -15.12 -6.94 -47.22
CA VAL A 376 -15.03 -6.24 -48.51
C VAL A 376 -15.24 -7.22 -49.67
N ASN A 377 -14.66 -8.42 -49.59
CA ASN A 377 -14.80 -9.45 -50.62
C ASN A 377 -16.23 -9.99 -50.79
N HIS A 378 -17.04 -9.99 -49.73
CA HIS A 378 -18.46 -10.34 -49.77
C HIS A 378 -19.37 -9.15 -50.14
N PHE A 379 -18.97 -7.92 -49.84
CA PHE A 379 -19.75 -6.70 -50.13
C PHE A 379 -19.68 -6.32 -51.62
N PHE A 380 -18.50 -6.41 -52.23
CA PHE A 380 -18.28 -6.05 -53.63
C PHE A 380 -18.31 -7.28 -54.56
N SER A 381 -19.42 -7.45 -55.27
CA SER A 381 -19.56 -8.52 -56.28
C SER A 381 -18.75 -8.31 -57.56
N ALA A 382 -18.46 -7.05 -57.91
CA ALA A 382 -17.66 -6.70 -59.09
C ALA A 382 -16.16 -6.63 -58.75
N GLN A 383 -15.35 -7.43 -59.44
CA GLN A 383 -13.91 -7.55 -59.17
C GLN A 383 -13.13 -6.22 -59.21
N PRO A 384 -13.32 -5.30 -60.19
CA PRO A 384 -12.57 -4.04 -60.22
C PRO A 384 -12.88 -3.13 -59.02
N SER A 385 -14.15 -3.05 -58.63
CA SER A 385 -14.58 -2.26 -57.46
C SER A 385 -14.05 -2.88 -56.15
N ARG A 386 -14.04 -4.22 -56.07
CA ARG A 386 -13.50 -4.96 -54.92
C ARG A 386 -12.00 -4.75 -54.76
N GLU A 387 -11.24 -4.80 -55.84
CA GLU A 387 -9.79 -4.55 -55.82
C GLU A 387 -9.49 -3.08 -55.47
N GLY A 388 -10.22 -2.12 -56.05
CA GLY A 388 -10.10 -0.71 -55.68
C GLY A 388 -10.41 -0.44 -54.21
N ALA A 389 -11.48 -1.05 -53.67
CA ALA A 389 -11.85 -0.93 -52.26
C ALA A 389 -10.79 -1.52 -51.32
N LEU A 390 -10.20 -2.68 -51.66
CA LEU A 390 -9.13 -3.29 -50.89
C LEU A 390 -7.85 -2.43 -50.91
N VAL A 391 -7.46 -1.88 -52.07
CA VAL A 391 -6.27 -1.03 -52.19
C VAL A 391 -6.40 0.23 -51.32
N GLU A 392 -7.50 0.97 -51.43
CA GLU A 392 -7.72 2.21 -50.67
C GLU A 392 -7.67 1.95 -49.15
N LEU A 393 -8.32 0.88 -48.67
CA LEU A 393 -8.31 0.45 -47.26
C LEU A 393 -6.95 -0.11 -46.78
N GLN A 394 -6.14 -0.70 -47.66
CA GLN A 394 -4.78 -1.14 -47.34
C GLN A 394 -3.77 0.02 -47.32
N THR A 395 -3.95 1.05 -48.18
CA THR A 395 -3.05 2.22 -48.24
C THR A 395 -3.17 3.15 -47.03
N ASN A 396 -4.31 3.16 -46.34
CA ASN A 396 -4.56 4.04 -45.20
C ASN A 396 -4.75 3.23 -43.91
N GLY A 397 -3.69 3.14 -43.10
CA GLY A 397 -3.68 2.38 -41.84
C GLY A 397 -4.73 2.85 -40.81
N ARG A 398 -5.09 4.15 -40.82
CA ARG A 398 -6.12 4.70 -39.94
C ARG A 398 -7.51 4.24 -40.36
N LEU A 399 -7.83 4.26 -41.65
CA LEU A 399 -9.05 3.63 -42.20
C LEU A 399 -9.09 2.12 -41.93
N ARG A 400 -7.97 1.41 -42.05
CA ARG A 400 -7.88 -0.02 -41.69
C ARG A 400 -8.20 -0.26 -40.21
N SER A 401 -7.72 0.59 -39.31
CA SER A 401 -7.97 0.52 -37.86
C SER A 401 -9.39 0.94 -37.45
N LEU A 402 -10.05 1.79 -38.24
CA LEU A 402 -11.49 2.09 -38.11
C LEU A 402 -12.34 0.91 -38.58
N CYS A 403 -11.97 0.27 -39.70
CA CYS A 403 -12.69 -0.89 -40.26
C CYS A 403 -12.62 -2.15 -39.38
N ALA A 404 -11.75 -2.18 -38.36
CA ALA A 404 -11.81 -3.19 -37.30
C ALA A 404 -13.17 -3.20 -36.57
N VAL A 405 -13.91 -2.08 -36.57
CA VAL A 405 -15.32 -2.01 -36.16
C VAL A 405 -16.21 -2.35 -37.36
N PRO A 406 -16.98 -3.46 -37.35
CA PRO A 406 -17.81 -3.90 -38.47
C PRO A 406 -18.79 -2.83 -39.00
N ALA A 407 -19.38 -2.00 -38.13
CA ALA A 407 -20.25 -0.90 -38.58
C ALA A 407 -19.47 0.19 -39.35
N LEU A 408 -18.23 0.49 -38.98
CA LEU A 408 -17.40 1.45 -39.74
C LEU A 408 -16.90 0.84 -41.04
N CYS A 409 -16.59 -0.47 -41.06
CA CYS A 409 -16.31 -1.21 -42.29
C CYS A 409 -17.50 -1.17 -43.26
N GLN A 410 -18.73 -1.36 -42.76
CA GLN A 410 -19.96 -1.21 -43.56
C GLN A 410 -20.10 0.20 -44.12
N VAL A 411 -19.91 1.26 -43.32
CA VAL A 411 -19.97 2.65 -43.77
C VAL A 411 -18.90 2.94 -44.84
N ALA A 412 -17.65 2.50 -44.63
CA ALA A 412 -16.57 2.67 -45.61
C ALA A 412 -16.87 1.95 -46.94
N CYS A 413 -17.35 0.70 -46.88
CA CYS A 413 -17.78 -0.05 -48.07
C CYS A 413 -18.93 0.63 -48.80
N LEU A 414 -19.90 1.21 -48.07
CA LEU A 414 -21.06 1.89 -48.65
C LEU A 414 -20.66 3.22 -49.33
N CYS A 415 -19.73 3.99 -48.73
CA CYS A 415 -19.11 5.15 -49.39
C CYS A 415 -18.37 4.73 -50.67
N LEU A 416 -17.47 3.75 -50.60
CA LEU A 416 -16.72 3.24 -51.74
C LEU A 416 -17.62 2.72 -52.86
N HIS A 417 -18.75 2.10 -52.54
CA HIS A 417 -19.73 1.60 -53.51
C HIS A 417 -20.34 2.71 -54.37
N HIS A 418 -20.52 3.92 -53.82
CA HIS A 418 -21.01 5.07 -54.57
C HIS A 418 -19.90 5.85 -55.28
N LEU A 419 -18.65 5.82 -54.79
CA LEU A 419 -17.55 6.61 -55.34
C LEU A 419 -16.76 5.88 -56.45
N LEU A 420 -16.57 4.56 -56.34
CA LEU A 420 -15.81 3.76 -57.32
C LEU A 420 -16.41 3.71 -58.74
N PRO A 421 -17.74 3.76 -58.98
CA PRO A 421 -18.30 3.70 -60.33
C PRO A 421 -17.95 4.90 -61.24
N ASP A 422 -17.75 6.08 -60.66
CA ASP A 422 -17.53 7.34 -61.39
C ASP A 422 -16.04 7.64 -61.69
N HIS A 423 -15.12 6.76 -61.26
CA HIS A 423 -13.68 6.97 -61.38
C HIS A 423 -12.99 5.95 -62.28
N ALA A 424 -12.02 6.42 -63.05
CA ALA A 424 -11.22 5.56 -63.93
C ALA A 424 -10.24 4.69 -63.12
N PRO A 425 -10.03 3.41 -63.47
CA PRO A 425 -9.14 2.53 -62.73
C PRO A 425 -7.71 3.09 -62.70
N GLY A 426 -7.23 3.44 -61.50
CA GLY A 426 -5.94 4.09 -61.27
C GLY A 426 -6.03 5.51 -60.67
N GLN A 427 -7.21 6.12 -60.56
CA GLN A 427 -7.43 7.29 -59.72
C GLN A 427 -7.73 6.84 -58.27
N SER A 428 -7.06 7.42 -57.27
CA SER A 428 -7.38 7.15 -55.85
C SER A 428 -8.74 7.75 -55.51
N VAL A 429 -9.51 7.00 -54.72
CA VAL A 429 -10.89 7.32 -54.36
C VAL A 429 -10.91 7.60 -52.86
N ALA A 430 -10.26 8.73 -52.51
CA ALA A 430 -9.94 9.10 -51.14
C ALA A 430 -11.16 9.03 -50.21
N LEU A 431 -11.20 7.98 -49.39
CA LEU A 431 -12.07 7.92 -48.22
C LEU A 431 -11.55 8.91 -47.17
N LEU A 432 -12.47 9.66 -46.56
CA LEU A 432 -12.09 10.64 -45.55
C LEU A 432 -11.59 9.94 -44.27
N PRO A 433 -10.45 10.36 -43.69
CA PRO A 433 -9.58 9.49 -42.88
C PRO A 433 -10.03 9.25 -41.43
N ASN A 434 -11.12 9.88 -41.00
CA ASN A 434 -11.63 9.91 -39.63
C ASN A 434 -13.15 9.65 -39.61
N MET A 435 -13.66 9.15 -38.48
CA MET A 435 -15.01 8.62 -38.35
C MET A 435 -16.08 9.67 -38.72
N THR A 436 -15.93 10.90 -38.26
CA THR A 436 -16.95 11.93 -38.47
C THR A 436 -17.08 12.31 -39.94
N GLN A 437 -15.95 12.45 -40.65
CA GLN A 437 -15.99 12.75 -42.08
C GLN A 437 -16.45 11.54 -42.90
N LEU A 438 -16.19 10.30 -42.45
CA LEU A 438 -16.71 9.09 -43.09
C LEU A 438 -18.25 9.03 -43.02
N TYR A 439 -18.87 9.39 -41.89
CA TYR A 439 -20.32 9.53 -41.77
C TYR A 439 -20.88 10.70 -42.59
N MET A 440 -20.15 11.82 -42.69
CA MET A 440 -20.49 12.94 -43.58
C MET A 440 -20.46 12.52 -45.06
N GLN A 441 -19.42 11.77 -45.48
CA GLN A 441 -19.27 11.21 -46.82
C GLN A 441 -20.39 10.21 -47.13
N MET A 442 -20.83 9.41 -46.16
CA MET A 442 -21.97 8.51 -46.31
C MET A 442 -23.28 9.27 -46.52
N VAL A 443 -23.55 10.33 -45.73
CA VAL A 443 -24.76 11.17 -45.91
C VAL A 443 -24.75 11.89 -47.27
N LEU A 444 -23.58 12.32 -47.74
CA LEU A 444 -23.42 12.87 -49.10
C LEU A 444 -23.67 11.81 -50.17
N ALA A 445 -23.10 10.61 -50.06
CA ALA A 445 -23.26 9.51 -51.02
C ALA A 445 -24.68 8.94 -51.10
N LEU A 446 -25.41 8.94 -49.97
CA LEU A 446 -26.82 8.54 -49.92
C LEU A 446 -27.78 9.63 -50.45
N SER A 447 -27.33 10.89 -50.58
CA SER A 447 -28.16 12.01 -51.04
C SER A 447 -28.21 12.11 -52.57
N PRO A 448 -29.28 12.69 -53.15
CA PRO A 448 -29.36 12.93 -54.59
C PRO A 448 -28.18 13.77 -55.11
N PRO A 449 -27.58 13.43 -56.27
CA PRO A 449 -26.45 14.18 -56.84
C PRO A 449 -26.75 15.67 -56.99
N GLY A 450 -25.98 16.51 -56.30
CA GLY A 450 -26.11 17.97 -56.32
C GLY A 450 -27.26 18.56 -55.48
N HIS A 451 -27.95 17.78 -54.65
CA HIS A 451 -29.04 18.30 -53.81
C HIS A 451 -29.08 17.68 -52.40
N LEU A 452 -28.41 18.34 -51.44
CA LEU A 452 -28.46 17.95 -50.03
C LEU A 452 -29.77 18.42 -49.37
N PRO A 453 -30.61 17.54 -48.79
CA PRO A 453 -31.90 17.91 -48.19
C PRO A 453 -31.71 18.47 -46.77
N THR A 454 -31.21 19.71 -46.69
CA THR A 454 -30.68 20.31 -45.45
C THR A 454 -31.69 20.38 -44.30
N SER A 455 -32.93 20.80 -44.56
CA SER A 455 -33.99 20.86 -43.54
C SER A 455 -34.34 19.48 -43.00
N SER A 456 -34.55 18.49 -43.87
CA SER A 456 -34.90 17.13 -43.45
C SER A 456 -33.78 16.44 -42.67
N LEU A 457 -32.50 16.73 -42.98
CA LEU A 457 -31.37 16.26 -42.18
C LEU A 457 -31.30 16.92 -40.80
N LEU A 458 -31.50 18.24 -40.72
CA LEU A 458 -31.49 18.97 -39.43
C LEU A 458 -32.67 18.59 -38.53
N ASP A 459 -33.88 18.46 -39.07
CA ASP A 459 -35.06 18.06 -38.28
C ASP A 459 -34.99 16.58 -37.85
N LEU A 460 -34.44 15.69 -38.69
CA LEU A 460 -34.14 14.31 -38.31
C LEU A 460 -33.04 14.24 -37.23
N GLY A 461 -32.06 15.15 -37.27
CA GLY A 461 -31.08 15.34 -36.20
C GLY A 461 -31.69 15.86 -34.88
N GLU A 462 -32.78 16.63 -34.93
CA GLU A 462 -33.52 17.07 -33.73
C GLU A 462 -34.32 15.92 -33.08
N VAL A 463 -34.79 14.97 -33.89
CA VAL A 463 -35.35 13.70 -33.42
C VAL A 463 -34.25 12.84 -32.80
N ALA A 464 -33.09 12.74 -33.46
CA ALA A 464 -31.94 11.98 -32.97
C ALA A 464 -31.48 12.46 -31.59
N LEU A 465 -31.25 13.78 -31.44
CA LEU A 465 -30.83 14.43 -30.21
C LEU A 465 -31.82 14.19 -29.06
N ARG A 466 -33.11 14.48 -29.27
CA ARG A 466 -34.14 14.22 -28.24
C ARG A 466 -34.24 12.75 -27.86
N GLY A 467 -33.98 11.83 -28.79
CA GLY A 467 -33.86 10.41 -28.48
C GLY A 467 -32.73 10.14 -27.49
N LEU A 468 -31.54 10.70 -27.70
CA LEU A 468 -30.40 10.52 -26.78
C LEU A 468 -30.67 11.15 -25.42
N GLU A 469 -31.24 12.36 -25.38
CA GLU A 469 -31.60 13.09 -24.15
C GLU A 469 -32.65 12.34 -23.31
N THR A 470 -33.63 11.69 -23.96
CA THR A 470 -34.74 10.97 -23.30
C THR A 470 -34.50 9.47 -23.12
N GLY A 471 -33.34 8.94 -23.53
CA GLY A 471 -33.01 7.52 -23.44
C GLY A 471 -33.74 6.63 -24.44
N LYS A 472 -34.25 7.22 -25.52
CA LYS A 472 -35.21 6.64 -26.46
C LYS A 472 -34.55 6.33 -27.81
N VAL A 473 -34.36 5.03 -28.06
CA VAL A 473 -33.82 4.47 -29.31
C VAL A 473 -34.92 4.10 -30.31
N ILE A 474 -36.15 3.82 -29.81
CA ILE A 474 -37.33 3.48 -30.63
C ILE A 474 -38.31 4.65 -30.65
N PHE A 475 -38.70 5.03 -31.87
CA PHE A 475 -39.62 6.12 -32.16
C PHE A 475 -40.88 5.57 -32.83
N TYR A 476 -42.04 6.17 -32.54
CA TYR A 476 -43.31 5.85 -33.19
C TYR A 476 -43.68 6.91 -34.24
N ALA A 477 -44.71 6.65 -35.04
CA ALA A 477 -45.24 7.61 -36.03
C ALA A 477 -45.80 8.94 -35.44
N LYS A 478 -45.86 9.06 -34.10
CA LYS A 478 -46.17 10.29 -33.36
C LYS A 478 -44.93 11.09 -32.92
N ASP A 479 -43.76 10.44 -32.91
CA ASP A 479 -42.49 11.01 -32.45
C ASP A 479 -41.67 11.60 -33.62
N ILE A 480 -41.95 11.14 -34.85
CA ILE A 480 -41.31 11.59 -36.09
C ILE A 480 -42.40 12.07 -37.05
N ALA A 481 -42.23 13.25 -37.66
CA ALA A 481 -43.17 13.76 -38.66
C ALA A 481 -43.20 12.84 -39.90
N PRO A 482 -44.37 12.54 -40.52
CA PRO A 482 -44.46 11.62 -41.65
C PRO A 482 -43.51 11.90 -42.84
N PRO A 483 -43.22 13.15 -43.24
CA PRO A 483 -42.21 13.43 -44.27
C PRO A 483 -40.80 12.99 -43.88
N LEU A 484 -40.44 13.10 -42.60
CA LEU A 484 -39.12 12.68 -42.09
C LEU A 484 -39.00 11.15 -42.00
N ILE A 485 -40.11 10.45 -41.73
CA ILE A 485 -40.16 8.98 -41.81
C ILE A 485 -39.90 8.54 -43.27
N ALA A 486 -40.61 9.14 -44.23
CA ALA A 486 -40.42 8.83 -45.65
C ALA A 486 -39.00 9.18 -46.12
N PHE A 487 -38.47 10.33 -45.73
CA PHE A 487 -37.09 10.73 -45.99
C PHE A 487 -36.09 9.72 -45.44
N GLY A 488 -36.14 9.43 -44.13
CA GLY A 488 -35.19 8.55 -43.46
C GLY A 488 -35.25 7.11 -43.98
N ALA A 489 -36.43 6.58 -44.31
CA ALA A 489 -36.58 5.26 -44.92
C ALA A 489 -36.04 5.20 -46.36
N THR A 490 -36.27 6.24 -47.16
CA THR A 490 -35.77 6.31 -48.56
C THR A 490 -34.25 6.32 -48.61
N HIS A 491 -33.61 7.04 -47.69
CA HIS A 491 -32.15 7.20 -47.63
C HIS A 491 -31.47 6.17 -46.70
N SER A 492 -32.19 5.12 -46.26
CA SER A 492 -31.71 4.07 -45.33
C SER A 492 -31.12 4.58 -44.00
N LEU A 493 -31.54 5.77 -43.55
CA LEU A 493 -31.15 6.38 -42.26
C LEU A 493 -32.05 5.92 -41.10
N LEU A 494 -33.30 5.55 -41.41
CA LEU A 494 -34.25 4.94 -40.48
C LEU A 494 -34.63 3.54 -40.97
N THR A 495 -34.71 2.60 -40.02
CA THR A 495 -35.27 1.26 -40.19
C THR A 495 -36.64 1.18 -39.50
N SER A 496 -37.54 0.34 -40.02
CA SER A 496 -38.88 0.12 -39.46
C SER A 496 -39.12 -1.34 -39.12
N PHE A 497 -39.80 -1.59 -38.00
CA PHE A 497 -40.03 -2.94 -37.47
C PHE A 497 -41.32 -2.98 -36.63
N CYS A 498 -41.79 -4.20 -36.35
CA CYS A 498 -42.96 -4.41 -35.50
C CYS A 498 -42.54 -4.43 -34.02
N VAL A 499 -43.21 -3.63 -33.19
CA VAL A 499 -43.06 -3.62 -31.74
C VAL A 499 -44.31 -4.25 -31.12
N CYS A 500 -44.14 -5.32 -30.34
CA CYS A 500 -45.19 -5.96 -29.55
C CYS A 500 -45.13 -5.45 -28.11
N THR A 501 -46.21 -4.85 -27.59
CA THR A 501 -46.30 -4.43 -26.17
C THR A 501 -47.29 -5.26 -25.35
N GLY A 502 -47.95 -6.24 -25.98
CA GLY A 502 -48.92 -7.15 -25.36
C GLY A 502 -49.72 -7.91 -26.41
N PRO A 503 -50.60 -8.84 -25.98
CA PRO A 503 -51.35 -9.69 -26.90
C PRO A 503 -52.27 -8.84 -27.79
N GLY A 504 -52.11 -8.96 -29.10
CA GLY A 504 -52.83 -8.14 -30.11
C GLY A 504 -52.34 -6.69 -30.26
N HIS A 505 -51.41 -6.21 -29.41
CA HIS A 505 -50.89 -4.84 -29.46
C HIS A 505 -49.58 -4.78 -30.24
N GLN A 506 -49.70 -4.71 -31.57
CA GLN A 506 -48.60 -4.44 -32.50
C GLN A 506 -48.64 -3.00 -33.02
N GLN A 507 -47.48 -2.34 -33.06
CA GLN A 507 -47.29 -1.02 -33.68
C GLN A 507 -46.00 -0.99 -34.49
N THR A 508 -45.93 -0.13 -35.52
CA THR A 508 -44.69 0.13 -36.25
C THR A 508 -43.77 1.04 -35.44
N GLY A 509 -42.65 0.49 -34.98
CA GLY A 509 -41.53 1.24 -34.44
C GLY A 509 -40.55 1.61 -35.55
N TYR A 510 -39.80 2.68 -35.32
CA TYR A 510 -38.72 3.17 -36.15
C TYR A 510 -37.48 3.35 -35.28
N ALA A 511 -36.29 3.07 -35.82
CA ALA A 511 -35.02 3.38 -35.17
C ALA A 511 -33.97 3.79 -36.22
N PHE A 512 -32.96 4.54 -35.81
CA PHE A 512 -31.81 4.83 -36.66
C PHE A 512 -31.07 3.53 -36.99
N THR A 513 -30.57 3.41 -38.23
CA THR A 513 -29.99 2.17 -38.77
C THR A 513 -28.82 1.62 -37.93
N HIS A 514 -28.12 2.50 -37.20
CA HIS A 514 -27.25 2.13 -36.09
C HIS A 514 -27.21 3.28 -35.06
N LEU A 515 -26.91 2.99 -33.78
CA LEU A 515 -26.89 4.01 -32.72
C LEU A 515 -25.90 5.16 -33.03
N SER A 516 -24.71 4.86 -33.56
CA SER A 516 -23.76 5.92 -33.93
C SER A 516 -24.22 6.81 -35.08
N LEU A 517 -25.21 6.39 -35.89
CA LEU A 517 -25.87 7.29 -36.85
C LEU A 517 -26.82 8.27 -36.14
N GLN A 518 -27.47 7.84 -35.05
CA GLN A 518 -28.24 8.74 -34.17
C GLN A 518 -27.29 9.73 -33.46
N GLU A 519 -26.15 9.26 -32.95
CA GLU A 519 -25.11 10.10 -32.34
C GLU A 519 -24.55 11.13 -33.35
N PHE A 520 -24.25 10.71 -34.59
CA PHE A 520 -23.80 11.60 -35.66
C PHE A 520 -24.84 12.64 -36.05
N LEU A 521 -26.11 12.24 -36.27
CA LEU A 521 -27.19 13.16 -36.66
C LEU A 521 -27.53 14.15 -35.53
N ALA A 522 -27.42 13.72 -34.27
CA ALA A 522 -27.54 14.61 -33.11
C ALA A 522 -26.38 15.63 -33.05
N ALA A 523 -25.13 15.21 -33.27
CA ALA A 523 -23.99 16.11 -33.40
C ALA A 523 -24.15 17.09 -34.58
N LEU A 524 -24.68 16.62 -35.71
CA LEU A 524 -25.03 17.44 -36.88
C LEU A 524 -26.01 18.56 -36.53
N HIS A 525 -27.08 18.23 -35.79
CA HIS A 525 -28.04 19.21 -35.33
C HIS A 525 -27.40 20.22 -34.37
N LEU A 526 -26.69 19.75 -33.34
CA LEU A 526 -26.02 20.63 -32.37
C LEU A 526 -25.07 21.63 -33.06
N MET A 527 -24.29 21.17 -34.05
CA MET A 527 -23.36 22.02 -34.79
C MET A 527 -24.06 22.94 -35.81
N ALA A 528 -24.87 22.42 -36.73
CA ALA A 528 -25.41 23.23 -37.85
C ALA A 528 -26.78 23.89 -37.59
N SER A 529 -27.56 23.48 -36.58
CA SER A 529 -28.89 24.06 -36.31
C SER A 529 -28.79 25.48 -35.76
N PRO A 530 -29.50 26.48 -36.34
CA PRO A 530 -29.58 27.84 -35.78
C PRO A 530 -30.41 27.90 -34.49
N LYS A 531 -31.12 26.82 -34.12
CA LYS A 531 -31.86 26.73 -32.84
C LYS A 531 -30.92 26.53 -31.63
N VAL A 532 -29.71 26.01 -31.86
CA VAL A 532 -28.74 25.65 -30.82
C VAL A 532 -27.67 26.73 -30.71
N ASN A 533 -27.48 27.31 -29.52
CA ASN A 533 -26.41 28.28 -29.28
C ASN A 533 -25.09 27.57 -28.89
N LYS A 534 -23.97 28.32 -28.95
CA LYS A 534 -22.61 27.81 -28.65
C LYS A 534 -22.45 27.29 -27.21
N ASP A 535 -23.15 27.89 -26.25
CA ASP A 535 -22.95 27.62 -24.82
C ASP A 535 -23.68 26.32 -24.43
N THR A 536 -24.88 26.09 -24.97
CA THR A 536 -25.58 24.80 -24.94
C THR A 536 -24.77 23.70 -25.64
N LEU A 537 -24.18 23.98 -26.80
CA LEU A 537 -23.32 23.03 -27.53
C LEU A 537 -22.14 22.52 -26.67
N THR A 538 -21.45 23.41 -25.93
CA THR A 538 -20.30 22.99 -25.11
C THR A 538 -20.64 22.01 -23.98
N GLN A 539 -21.89 21.94 -23.53
CA GLN A 539 -22.33 21.02 -22.45
C GLN A 539 -22.36 19.53 -22.87
N TYR A 540 -22.23 19.27 -24.18
CA TYR A 540 -22.11 17.94 -24.78
C TYR A 540 -20.65 17.53 -25.06
N VAL A 541 -19.69 18.47 -24.99
CA VAL A 541 -18.26 18.21 -25.20
C VAL A 541 -17.62 17.79 -23.87
N THR A 542 -18.00 16.61 -23.39
CA THR A 542 -17.65 16.11 -22.06
C THR A 542 -17.11 14.69 -22.11
N LEU A 543 -15.91 14.47 -21.54
CA LEU A 543 -15.26 13.16 -21.46
C LEU A 543 -15.99 12.23 -20.47
N HIS A 544 -16.75 11.28 -21.01
CA HIS A 544 -17.51 10.26 -20.31
C HIS A 544 -16.76 8.93 -20.29
N SER A 545 -15.89 8.77 -19.28
CA SER A 545 -15.19 7.51 -19.00
C SER A 545 -16.17 6.34 -18.83
N ARG A 546 -16.30 5.57 -19.91
CA ARG A 546 -17.20 4.40 -20.08
C ARG A 546 -16.98 3.32 -19.01
N TRP A 547 -15.84 3.38 -18.33
CA TRP A 547 -15.34 2.40 -17.35
C TRP A 547 -15.45 2.87 -15.90
N VAL A 548 -15.80 4.15 -15.65
CA VAL A 548 -15.80 4.75 -14.29
C VAL A 548 -17.12 5.49 -14.00
N GLN A 549 -18.26 4.81 -14.20
CA GLN A 549 -19.54 5.27 -13.67
C GLN A 549 -19.72 4.86 -12.19
N ARG A 550 -19.06 5.62 -11.30
CA ARG A 550 -19.43 5.69 -9.86
C ARG A 550 -20.26 6.93 -9.51
N THR A 551 -20.30 7.96 -10.37
CA THR A 551 -20.94 9.25 -10.07
C THR A 551 -21.79 9.78 -11.23
N LYS A 552 -23.08 9.99 -10.95
CA LYS A 552 -24.15 10.54 -11.83
C LYS A 552 -24.36 9.79 -13.17
N ALA A 553 -25.42 8.99 -13.21
CA ALA A 553 -25.89 8.32 -14.42
C ALA A 553 -26.50 9.34 -15.42
N ARG A 554 -25.70 9.80 -16.39
CA ARG A 554 -26.25 10.15 -17.71
C ARG A 554 -26.61 8.85 -18.43
N LEU A 555 -27.74 8.84 -19.13
CA LEU A 555 -28.14 7.72 -20.00
C LEU A 555 -27.01 7.44 -21.00
N GLY A 556 -26.42 6.25 -20.92
CA GLY A 556 -25.20 5.90 -21.64
C GLY A 556 -25.45 5.60 -23.11
N LEU A 557 -26.06 6.52 -23.88
CA LEU A 557 -26.38 6.35 -25.31
C LEU A 557 -25.61 7.33 -26.20
N SER A 558 -24.69 8.12 -25.63
CA SER A 558 -23.98 9.23 -26.27
C SER A 558 -22.45 9.11 -26.19
N ASP A 559 -21.94 7.88 -26.23
CA ASP A 559 -20.51 7.50 -26.14
C ASP A 559 -19.61 8.15 -27.23
N HIS A 560 -20.15 8.42 -28.42
CA HIS A 560 -19.46 9.01 -29.57
C HIS A 560 -19.95 10.42 -29.88
N LEU A 561 -20.97 10.92 -29.18
CA LEU A 561 -21.45 12.30 -29.37
C LEU A 561 -20.32 13.35 -29.16
N PRO A 562 -19.43 13.25 -28.14
CA PRO A 562 -18.30 14.17 -28.02
C PRO A 562 -17.30 14.03 -29.18
N THR A 563 -17.05 12.80 -29.63
CA THR A 563 -16.14 12.46 -30.73
C THR A 563 -16.64 13.03 -32.07
N PHE A 564 -17.92 12.87 -32.39
CA PHE A 564 -18.55 13.48 -33.56
C PHE A 564 -18.60 15.00 -33.48
N LEU A 565 -18.89 15.58 -32.31
CA LEU A 565 -18.83 17.04 -32.13
C LEU A 565 -17.43 17.59 -32.36
N ALA A 566 -16.38 16.87 -31.96
CA ALA A 566 -14.99 17.23 -32.21
C ALA A 566 -14.62 17.13 -33.70
N GLY A 567 -15.01 16.05 -34.39
CA GLY A 567 -14.78 15.93 -35.84
C GLY A 567 -15.54 16.98 -36.66
N LEU A 568 -16.77 17.34 -36.26
CA LEU A 568 -17.51 18.44 -36.86
C LEU A 568 -16.93 19.82 -36.51
N ALA A 569 -16.09 19.93 -35.47
CA ALA A 569 -15.35 21.14 -35.17
C ALA A 569 -14.15 21.36 -36.11
N SER A 570 -13.74 20.34 -36.88
CA SER A 570 -12.68 20.46 -37.89
C SER A 570 -13.02 21.51 -38.96
N CYS A 571 -12.03 22.33 -39.33
CA CYS A 571 -12.16 23.33 -40.39
C CYS A 571 -12.54 22.69 -41.74
N THR A 572 -12.12 21.45 -42.00
CA THR A 572 -12.47 20.65 -43.19
C THR A 572 -13.98 20.41 -43.33
N CYS A 573 -14.71 20.26 -42.22
CA CYS A 573 -16.16 20.04 -42.19
C CYS A 573 -16.97 21.31 -42.47
N ARG A 574 -16.33 22.50 -42.45
CA ARG A 574 -17.03 23.79 -42.53
C ARG A 574 -17.88 23.97 -43.79
N PRO A 575 -17.42 23.69 -45.04
CA PRO A 575 -18.24 23.94 -46.23
C PRO A 575 -19.57 23.15 -46.23
N PHE A 576 -19.54 21.91 -45.74
CA PHE A 576 -20.72 21.06 -45.58
C PHE A 576 -21.66 21.58 -44.47
N LEU A 577 -21.11 21.95 -43.31
CA LEU A 577 -21.86 22.53 -42.20
C LEU A 577 -22.48 23.88 -42.55
N SER A 578 -21.76 24.75 -43.27
CA SER A 578 -22.25 26.03 -43.78
C SER A 578 -23.39 25.83 -44.78
N HIS A 579 -23.33 24.82 -45.65
CA HIS A 579 -24.43 24.47 -46.55
C HIS A 579 -25.69 24.01 -45.79
N LEU A 580 -25.53 23.16 -44.77
CA LEU A 580 -26.61 22.79 -43.85
C LEU A 580 -27.19 24.00 -43.10
N ALA A 581 -26.33 24.90 -42.62
CA ALA A 581 -26.68 26.14 -41.93
C ALA A 581 -27.14 27.27 -42.88
N GLN A 582 -27.61 26.93 -44.09
CA GLN A 582 -28.19 27.85 -45.08
C GLN A 582 -27.26 29.02 -45.48
N GLY A 583 -25.95 28.78 -45.47
CA GLY A 583 -24.90 29.75 -45.82
C GLY A 583 -24.30 30.52 -44.64
N ASN A 584 -24.72 30.25 -43.40
CA ASN A 584 -24.25 30.98 -42.21
C ASN A 584 -22.88 30.46 -41.69
N GLU A 585 -21.82 30.76 -42.44
CA GLU A 585 -20.42 30.42 -42.11
C GLU A 585 -20.00 30.91 -40.71
N ASP A 586 -20.35 32.15 -40.34
CA ASP A 586 -19.92 32.76 -39.07
C ASP A 586 -20.50 32.02 -37.85
N CYS A 587 -21.76 31.62 -37.90
CA CYS A 587 -22.39 30.85 -36.83
C CYS A 587 -21.75 29.46 -36.67
N VAL A 588 -21.45 28.79 -37.78
CA VAL A 588 -20.73 27.50 -37.80
C VAL A 588 -19.32 27.70 -37.24
N GLY A 589 -18.56 28.67 -37.74
CA GLY A 589 -17.19 28.96 -37.30
C GLY A 589 -17.11 29.27 -35.80
N ALA A 590 -18.03 30.07 -35.26
CA ALA A 590 -18.10 30.39 -33.84
C ALA A 590 -18.39 29.15 -32.96
N LYS A 591 -19.22 28.22 -33.44
CA LYS A 591 -19.51 26.94 -32.75
C LYS A 591 -18.33 25.98 -32.82
N GLN A 592 -17.71 25.81 -33.99
CA GLN A 592 -16.50 25.00 -34.16
C GLN A 592 -15.39 25.48 -33.21
N ALA A 593 -15.13 26.80 -33.19
CA ALA A 593 -14.16 27.41 -32.29
C ALA A 593 -14.47 27.17 -30.81
N ALA A 594 -15.74 27.17 -30.40
CA ALA A 594 -16.15 26.87 -29.02
C ALA A 594 -15.83 25.42 -28.61
N VAL A 595 -16.05 24.44 -29.52
CA VAL A 595 -15.69 23.04 -29.26
C VAL A 595 -14.18 22.86 -29.16
N VAL A 596 -13.40 23.46 -30.07
CA VAL A 596 -11.93 23.43 -30.01
C VAL A 596 -11.40 24.11 -28.73
N GLN A 597 -12.03 25.19 -28.26
CA GLN A 597 -11.73 25.83 -26.97
C GLN A 597 -11.90 24.86 -25.79
N VAL A 598 -13.02 24.11 -25.74
CA VAL A 598 -13.25 23.11 -24.69
C VAL A 598 -12.21 21.99 -24.78
N LEU A 599 -11.86 21.52 -25.97
CA LEU A 599 -10.82 20.49 -26.14
C LEU A 599 -9.43 20.99 -25.75
N LYS A 600 -9.01 22.21 -26.14
CA LYS A 600 -7.76 22.84 -25.65
C LYS A 600 -7.74 22.95 -24.12
N LYS A 601 -8.90 23.21 -23.48
CA LYS A 601 -9.07 23.30 -22.02
C LYS A 601 -9.21 21.94 -21.29
N LEU A 602 -9.44 20.85 -22.03
CA LEU A 602 -9.41 19.47 -21.54
C LEU A 602 -8.00 18.87 -21.68
N ALA A 603 -7.29 19.21 -22.76
CA ALA A 603 -5.91 18.78 -23.02
C ALA A 603 -4.94 19.18 -21.92
N THR A 604 -5.06 20.39 -21.38
CA THR A 604 -4.19 20.89 -20.30
C THR A 604 -4.54 20.38 -18.90
N ARG A 605 -5.47 19.41 -18.77
CA ARG A 605 -5.81 18.78 -17.48
C ARG A 605 -5.07 17.46 -17.31
N LYS A 606 -4.61 17.18 -16.09
CA LYS A 606 -4.13 15.84 -15.69
C LYS A 606 -5.30 14.84 -15.69
N LEU A 607 -5.53 14.22 -16.84
CA LEU A 607 -6.46 13.12 -17.03
C LEU A 607 -5.75 11.77 -16.79
N THR A 608 -6.51 10.75 -16.41
CA THR A 608 -5.99 9.40 -16.15
C THR A 608 -6.77 8.33 -16.92
N GLY A 609 -6.06 7.26 -17.29
CA GLY A 609 -6.63 6.05 -17.90
C GLY A 609 -7.60 6.34 -19.04
N PRO A 610 -8.88 5.91 -18.98
CA PRO A 610 -9.77 5.97 -20.13
C PRO A 610 -10.11 7.38 -20.63
N LYS A 611 -10.06 8.40 -19.75
CA LYS A 611 -10.33 9.79 -20.16
C LYS A 611 -9.25 10.34 -21.09
N VAL A 612 -8.03 9.83 -20.98
CA VAL A 612 -6.94 10.16 -21.90
C VAL A 612 -7.25 9.60 -23.29
N VAL A 613 -7.60 8.32 -23.37
CA VAL A 613 -7.96 7.63 -24.63
C VAL A 613 -9.15 8.30 -25.32
N GLU A 614 -10.19 8.63 -24.55
CA GLU A 614 -11.37 9.35 -25.04
C GLU A 614 -11.03 10.76 -25.56
N LEU A 615 -10.13 11.49 -24.88
CA LEU A 615 -9.63 12.76 -25.37
C LEU A 615 -8.81 12.58 -26.65
N CYS A 616 -7.92 11.58 -26.72
CA CYS A 616 -7.13 11.27 -27.93
C CYS A 616 -8.05 11.03 -29.14
N HIS A 617 -9.10 10.22 -29.00
CA HIS A 617 -10.13 10.05 -30.04
C HIS A 617 -10.79 11.37 -30.46
N CYS A 618 -11.18 12.22 -29.50
CA CYS A 618 -11.80 13.51 -29.82
C CYS A 618 -10.82 14.46 -30.53
N VAL A 619 -9.57 14.52 -30.10
CA VAL A 619 -8.54 15.41 -30.68
C VAL A 619 -8.14 14.94 -32.08
N ASP A 620 -7.89 13.64 -32.26
CA ASP A 620 -7.55 13.01 -33.54
C ASP A 620 -8.63 13.24 -34.61
N GLU A 621 -9.91 13.24 -34.21
CA GLU A 621 -11.03 13.62 -35.09
C GLU A 621 -10.99 15.09 -35.54
N THR A 622 -10.54 16.04 -34.72
CA THR A 622 -10.53 17.48 -35.11
C THR A 622 -9.60 17.78 -36.28
N GLN A 623 -8.56 16.97 -36.49
CA GLN A 623 -7.46 17.23 -37.44
C GLN A 623 -6.71 18.55 -37.20
N GLU A 624 -6.78 19.13 -35.99
CA GLU A 624 -6.02 20.33 -35.60
C GLU A 624 -4.64 19.95 -35.04
N PRO A 625 -3.53 20.17 -35.77
CA PRO A 625 -2.20 19.77 -35.31
C PRO A 625 -1.72 20.57 -34.09
N GLU A 626 -2.18 21.81 -33.90
CA GLU A 626 -1.93 22.57 -32.67
C GLU A 626 -2.56 21.88 -31.44
N LEU A 627 -3.79 21.37 -31.58
CA LEU A 627 -4.51 20.72 -30.50
C LEU A 627 -3.90 19.34 -30.22
N ALA A 628 -3.53 18.58 -31.26
CA ALA A 628 -2.81 17.32 -31.11
C ALA A 628 -1.47 17.52 -30.40
N SER A 629 -0.65 18.49 -30.84
CA SER A 629 0.60 18.89 -30.18
C SER A 629 0.38 19.33 -28.73
N LEU A 630 -0.62 20.17 -28.46
CA LEU A 630 -0.95 20.62 -27.10
C LEU A 630 -1.32 19.43 -26.20
N THR A 631 -2.13 18.48 -26.69
CA THR A 631 -2.47 17.25 -25.96
C THR A 631 -1.23 16.40 -25.73
N ALA A 632 -0.43 16.14 -26.76
CA ALA A 632 0.78 15.30 -26.70
C ALA A 632 1.84 15.82 -25.71
N GLN A 633 2.05 17.14 -25.70
CA GLN A 633 2.92 17.85 -24.75
C GLN A 633 2.34 17.86 -23.33
N SER A 634 1.00 17.86 -23.17
CA SER A 634 0.33 17.86 -21.86
C SER A 634 0.20 16.48 -21.20
N LEU A 635 0.41 15.39 -21.94
CA LEU A 635 0.41 14.03 -21.37
C LEU A 635 1.58 13.85 -20.39
N PRO A 636 1.40 13.18 -19.24
CA PRO A 636 2.47 12.93 -18.29
C PRO A 636 3.62 12.11 -18.91
N TYR A 637 4.78 12.12 -18.24
CA TYR A 637 5.95 11.34 -18.64
C TYR A 637 5.71 9.83 -18.56
N GLN A 638 5.03 9.37 -17.51
CA GLN A 638 4.55 7.99 -17.36
C GLN A 638 3.03 7.95 -17.49
N LEU A 639 2.51 7.07 -18.35
CA LEU A 639 1.09 6.96 -18.66
C LEU A 639 0.61 5.52 -18.39
N PRO A 640 0.17 5.21 -17.15
CA PRO A 640 -0.29 3.89 -16.77
C PRO A 640 -1.73 3.60 -17.24
N PHE A 641 -1.93 2.40 -17.75
CA PHE A 641 -3.18 1.84 -18.25
C PHE A 641 -3.49 0.52 -17.52
N HIS A 642 -4.19 0.61 -16.40
CA HIS A 642 -4.57 -0.55 -15.59
C HIS A 642 -6.09 -0.81 -15.69
N ASN A 643 -6.48 -2.09 -15.68
CA ASN A 643 -7.84 -2.55 -15.38
C ASN A 643 -8.96 -2.07 -16.35
N PHE A 644 -8.61 -1.73 -17.60
CA PHE A 644 -9.58 -1.57 -18.69
C PHE A 644 -8.98 -1.99 -20.05
N PRO A 645 -9.77 -2.60 -20.97
CA PRO A 645 -9.29 -3.05 -22.27
C PRO A 645 -9.07 -1.90 -23.25
N LEU A 646 -8.05 -2.06 -24.10
CA LEU A 646 -7.75 -1.19 -25.24
C LEU A 646 -7.85 -2.02 -26.53
N THR A 647 -8.61 -1.54 -27.50
CA THR A 647 -8.72 -2.13 -28.86
C THR A 647 -7.68 -1.53 -29.80
N CYS A 648 -7.40 -2.16 -30.94
CA CYS A 648 -6.43 -1.64 -31.93
C CYS A 648 -6.63 -0.15 -32.27
N THR A 649 -7.89 0.29 -32.43
CA THR A 649 -8.25 1.70 -32.72
C THR A 649 -7.92 2.67 -31.58
N ASP A 650 -7.90 2.23 -30.31
CA ASP A 650 -7.56 3.10 -29.16
C ASP A 650 -6.05 3.38 -29.10
N LEU A 651 -5.23 2.40 -29.49
CA LEU A 651 -3.78 2.54 -29.58
C LEU A 651 -3.36 3.29 -30.84
N ALA A 652 -4.13 3.19 -31.94
CA ALA A 652 -3.91 3.98 -33.13
C ALA A 652 -4.11 5.49 -32.83
N THR A 653 -5.22 5.87 -32.18
CA THR A 653 -5.45 7.30 -31.85
C THR A 653 -4.51 7.79 -30.74
N LEU A 654 -4.08 6.95 -29.79
CA LEU A 654 -3.00 7.31 -28.87
C LEU A 654 -1.68 7.56 -29.62
N THR A 655 -1.33 6.71 -30.59
CA THR A 655 -0.10 6.84 -31.38
C THR A 655 -0.10 8.09 -32.25
N ASN A 656 -1.18 8.39 -32.97
CA ASN A 656 -1.34 9.63 -33.75
C ASN A 656 -1.08 10.89 -32.89
N ILE A 657 -1.56 10.90 -31.64
CA ILE A 657 -1.29 12.02 -30.72
C ILE A 657 0.18 12.03 -30.29
N LEU A 658 0.77 10.87 -29.98
CA LEU A 658 2.17 10.77 -29.55
C LEU A 658 3.20 11.08 -30.67
N GLU A 659 2.84 10.98 -31.95
CA GLU A 659 3.68 11.47 -33.06
C GLU A 659 3.95 12.99 -32.96
N HIS A 660 3.03 13.76 -32.36
CA HIS A 660 3.21 15.20 -32.11
C HIS A 660 3.98 15.53 -30.81
N ARG A 661 4.54 14.53 -30.12
CA ARG A 661 5.31 14.72 -28.89
C ARG A 661 6.80 14.84 -29.19
N GLU A 662 7.52 15.73 -28.52
CA GLU A 662 8.98 15.88 -28.65
C GLU A 662 9.76 15.17 -27.53
N ALA A 663 9.17 15.12 -26.33
CA ALA A 663 9.72 14.50 -25.14
C ALA A 663 9.41 12.98 -25.07
N PRO A 664 10.28 12.16 -24.45
CA PRO A 664 10.01 10.74 -24.25
C PRO A 664 8.73 10.47 -23.43
N ILE A 665 8.19 9.25 -23.57
CA ILE A 665 7.06 8.76 -22.78
C ILE A 665 7.27 7.30 -22.36
N HIS A 666 6.80 6.96 -21.16
CA HIS A 666 6.76 5.61 -20.62
C HIS A 666 5.31 5.14 -20.65
N LEU A 667 5.02 4.12 -21.47
CA LEU A 667 3.69 3.52 -21.58
C LEU A 667 3.66 2.22 -20.80
N ASP A 668 2.80 2.16 -19.78
CA ASP A 668 2.65 0.99 -18.93
C ASP A 668 1.26 0.40 -19.06
N PHE A 669 1.19 -0.86 -19.45
CA PHE A 669 -0.03 -1.64 -19.68
C PHE A 669 -0.13 -2.83 -18.69
N ASP A 670 0.51 -2.74 -17.52
CA ASP A 670 0.30 -3.67 -16.39
C ASP A 670 -1.21 -3.82 -16.11
N GLY A 671 -1.74 -5.05 -16.16
CA GLY A 671 -3.17 -5.31 -15.95
C GLY A 671 -4.09 -4.86 -17.09
N CYS A 672 -3.59 -4.37 -18.23
CA CYS A 672 -4.43 -4.03 -19.39
C CYS A 672 -4.81 -5.29 -20.21
N PRO A 673 -6.10 -5.60 -20.40
CA PRO A 673 -6.52 -6.63 -21.33
C PRO A 673 -6.53 -6.14 -22.79
N LEU A 674 -5.36 -6.28 -23.44
CA LEU A 674 -5.11 -5.96 -24.85
C LEU A 674 -5.51 -7.09 -25.83
N GLU A 675 -5.64 -6.74 -27.11
CA GLU A 675 -5.84 -7.69 -28.21
C GLU A 675 -4.48 -8.14 -28.80
N PRO A 676 -4.35 -9.38 -29.33
CA PRO A 676 -3.09 -9.88 -29.89
C PRO A 676 -2.50 -9.08 -31.07
N HIS A 677 -3.26 -8.15 -31.66
CA HIS A 677 -2.79 -7.33 -32.79
C HIS A 677 -2.70 -5.83 -32.43
N CYS A 678 -3.11 -5.45 -31.21
CA CYS A 678 -2.97 -4.10 -30.68
C CYS A 678 -1.55 -3.51 -30.82
N PRO A 679 -0.45 -4.27 -30.62
CA PRO A 679 0.90 -3.72 -30.76
C PRO A 679 1.27 -3.23 -32.16
N GLU A 680 0.58 -3.66 -33.23
CA GLU A 680 0.82 -3.12 -34.58
C GLU A 680 0.42 -1.64 -34.69
N ALA A 681 -0.52 -1.18 -33.85
CA ALA A 681 -0.96 0.21 -33.82
C ALA A 681 0.06 1.16 -33.15
N LEU A 682 1.16 0.64 -32.58
CA LEU A 682 2.28 1.43 -32.03
C LEU A 682 3.41 1.68 -33.07
N VAL A 683 3.23 1.27 -34.33
CA VAL A 683 4.15 1.60 -35.44
C VAL A 683 4.24 3.12 -35.58
N GLY A 684 5.46 3.66 -35.66
CA GLY A 684 5.73 5.10 -35.81
C GLY A 684 5.99 5.83 -34.49
N CYS A 685 5.68 5.21 -33.34
CA CYS A 685 5.73 5.83 -32.02
C CYS A 685 7.17 5.96 -31.44
N GLY A 686 8.05 6.68 -32.15
CA GLY A 686 9.48 6.81 -31.86
C GLY A 686 9.84 7.50 -30.53
N GLN A 687 8.84 8.02 -29.81
CA GLN A 687 9.00 8.68 -28.51
C GLN A 687 8.87 7.75 -27.30
N ILE A 688 8.46 6.50 -27.50
CA ILE A 688 8.38 5.52 -26.41
C ILE A 688 9.80 5.18 -25.94
N GLU A 689 10.08 5.46 -24.67
CA GLU A 689 11.36 5.14 -24.02
C GLU A 689 11.22 3.87 -23.16
N ASN A 690 10.14 3.72 -22.41
CA ASN A 690 9.82 2.48 -21.70
C ASN A 690 8.45 1.96 -22.13
N LEU A 691 8.36 0.63 -22.32
CA LEU A 691 7.15 -0.07 -22.71
C LEU A 691 6.98 -1.33 -21.86
N SER A 692 5.98 -1.37 -20.99
CA SER A 692 5.65 -2.54 -20.16
C SER A 692 4.27 -3.11 -20.47
N PHE A 693 4.19 -4.44 -20.54
CA PHE A 693 2.96 -5.21 -20.62
C PHE A 693 3.02 -6.34 -19.59
N LYS A 694 1.93 -6.51 -18.83
CA LYS A 694 1.78 -7.64 -17.91
C LYS A 694 0.33 -8.05 -17.82
N SER A 695 -0.02 -9.02 -18.65
CA SER A 695 -1.39 -9.44 -18.83
C SER A 695 -1.38 -10.83 -19.44
N ARG A 696 -2.01 -11.81 -18.76
CA ARG A 696 -2.06 -13.23 -19.16
C ARG A 696 -2.76 -13.48 -20.52
N LYS A 697 -3.16 -12.41 -21.21
CA LYS A 697 -3.76 -12.38 -22.55
C LYS A 697 -2.73 -12.08 -23.67
N CYS A 698 -1.52 -11.65 -23.31
CA CYS A 698 -0.46 -11.20 -24.23
C CYS A 698 0.43 -12.35 -24.75
N GLY A 699 -0.17 -13.45 -25.21
CA GLY A 699 0.55 -14.65 -25.68
C GLY A 699 1.24 -14.49 -27.05
N ASP A 700 1.62 -15.62 -27.68
CA ASP A 700 2.50 -15.64 -28.87
C ASP A 700 2.13 -14.68 -30.01
N ALA A 701 0.84 -14.53 -30.33
CA ALA A 701 0.39 -13.63 -31.40
C ALA A 701 0.59 -12.14 -31.05
N PHE A 702 0.55 -11.79 -29.76
CA PHE A 702 0.88 -10.45 -29.26
C PHE A 702 2.38 -10.17 -29.37
N ALA A 703 3.21 -11.14 -29.00
CA ALA A 703 4.66 -11.08 -29.19
C ALA A 703 5.05 -10.98 -30.67
N GLU A 704 4.36 -11.72 -31.55
CA GLU A 704 4.56 -11.63 -32.99
C GLU A 704 4.14 -10.25 -33.55
N ALA A 705 3.00 -9.69 -33.12
CA ALA A 705 2.57 -8.34 -33.51
C ALA A 705 3.56 -7.26 -33.03
N LEU A 706 3.99 -7.33 -31.77
CA LEU A 706 4.93 -6.37 -31.15
C LEU A 706 6.30 -6.41 -31.83
N SER A 707 6.75 -7.59 -32.29
CA SER A 707 7.99 -7.72 -33.06
C SER A 707 8.02 -6.89 -34.36
N ARG A 708 6.85 -6.49 -34.88
CA ARG A 708 6.70 -5.69 -36.10
C ARG A 708 6.74 -4.18 -35.83
N SER A 709 6.36 -3.72 -34.63
CA SER A 709 6.36 -2.29 -34.25
C SER A 709 7.62 -1.85 -33.51
N LEU A 710 8.26 -2.73 -32.74
CA LEU A 710 9.55 -2.48 -32.05
C LEU A 710 10.62 -1.78 -32.92
N PRO A 711 10.85 -2.13 -34.21
CA PRO A 711 11.87 -1.49 -35.03
C PRO A 711 11.64 0.01 -35.32
N THR A 712 10.44 0.53 -35.03
CA THR A 712 10.11 1.96 -35.18
C THR A 712 10.30 2.77 -33.89
N MET A 713 10.50 2.11 -32.75
CA MET A 713 10.62 2.73 -31.43
C MET A 713 12.06 3.18 -31.16
N GLY A 714 12.56 4.15 -31.93
CA GLY A 714 13.97 4.56 -31.94
C GLY A 714 14.57 5.04 -30.61
N ARG A 715 13.74 5.40 -29.61
CA ARG A 715 14.16 5.78 -28.25
C ARG A 715 14.02 4.68 -27.19
N LEU A 716 13.56 3.48 -27.55
CA LEU A 716 13.20 2.42 -26.59
C LEU A 716 14.40 1.90 -25.79
N GLN A 717 14.31 2.00 -24.46
CA GLN A 717 15.29 1.61 -23.46
C GLN A 717 14.80 0.47 -22.56
N MET A 718 13.51 0.38 -22.23
CA MET A 718 12.95 -0.74 -21.47
C MET A 718 11.85 -1.45 -22.25
N LEU A 719 11.93 -2.78 -22.32
CA LEU A 719 10.83 -3.65 -22.74
C LEU A 719 10.49 -4.67 -21.65
N GLY A 720 9.33 -4.51 -21.02
CA GLY A 720 8.77 -5.46 -20.04
C GLY A 720 7.62 -6.27 -20.64
N LEU A 721 7.73 -7.60 -20.61
CA LEU A 721 6.70 -8.55 -21.06
C LEU A 721 6.52 -9.63 -19.98
N ALA A 722 5.99 -9.24 -18.83
CA ALA A 722 5.90 -10.09 -17.65
C ALA A 722 4.56 -10.84 -17.57
N GLY A 723 4.51 -12.05 -17.00
CA GLY A 723 3.23 -12.74 -16.69
C GLY A 723 2.32 -12.97 -17.90
N SER A 724 2.89 -13.04 -19.11
CA SER A 724 2.18 -12.81 -20.38
C SER A 724 1.80 -14.09 -21.14
N LYS A 725 2.28 -15.26 -20.70
CA LYS A 725 2.13 -16.56 -21.39
C LYS A 725 2.73 -16.58 -22.81
N ILE A 726 3.84 -15.90 -23.03
CA ILE A 726 4.56 -15.94 -24.31
C ILE A 726 5.40 -17.22 -24.36
N THR A 727 5.15 -18.08 -25.35
CA THR A 727 5.84 -19.37 -25.49
C THR A 727 7.12 -19.25 -26.31
N ALA A 728 7.78 -20.39 -26.53
CA ALA A 728 8.86 -20.57 -27.50
C ALA A 728 8.62 -19.85 -28.84
N ARG A 729 7.39 -19.89 -29.37
CA ARG A 729 7.07 -19.28 -30.66
C ARG A 729 7.15 -17.75 -30.56
N GLY A 730 6.41 -17.12 -29.64
CA GLY A 730 6.35 -15.66 -29.52
C GLY A 730 7.70 -15.05 -29.20
N ILE A 731 8.47 -15.66 -28.29
CA ILE A 731 9.86 -15.25 -28.03
C ILE A 731 10.69 -15.30 -29.31
N SER A 732 10.56 -16.33 -30.17
CA SER A 732 11.34 -16.42 -31.41
C SER A 732 11.06 -15.33 -32.46
N HIS A 733 9.94 -14.59 -32.32
CA HIS A 733 9.67 -13.39 -33.11
C HIS A 733 10.32 -12.16 -32.45
N LEU A 734 10.15 -11.98 -31.14
CA LEU A 734 10.76 -10.87 -30.38
C LEU A 734 12.30 -10.90 -30.46
N VAL A 735 12.91 -12.08 -30.27
CA VAL A 735 14.37 -12.32 -30.41
C VAL A 735 14.94 -11.82 -31.74
N LYS A 736 14.17 -11.90 -32.84
CA LYS A 736 14.60 -11.39 -34.16
C LYS A 736 14.45 -9.87 -34.30
N ALA A 737 13.58 -9.25 -33.49
CA ALA A 737 13.31 -7.81 -33.51
C ALA A 737 14.17 -7.02 -32.51
N LEU A 738 14.54 -7.59 -31.35
CA LEU A 738 15.35 -6.91 -30.32
C LEU A 738 16.63 -6.22 -30.87
N PRO A 739 17.43 -6.82 -31.79
CA PRO A 739 18.61 -6.16 -32.34
C PRO A 739 18.34 -4.87 -33.12
N LEU A 740 17.09 -4.64 -33.52
CA LEU A 740 16.65 -3.44 -34.23
C LEU A 740 16.33 -2.27 -33.28
N CYS A 741 16.44 -2.47 -31.96
CA CYS A 741 16.26 -1.47 -30.90
C CYS A 741 17.62 -1.13 -30.25
N PRO A 742 18.51 -0.36 -30.89
CA PRO A 742 19.89 -0.16 -30.41
C PRO A 742 20.03 0.63 -29.09
N GLN A 743 18.94 1.23 -28.60
CA GLN A 743 18.91 1.96 -27.32
C GLN A 743 18.56 1.10 -26.11
N LEU A 744 18.19 -0.17 -26.31
CA LEU A 744 17.62 -1.04 -25.28
C LEU A 744 18.61 -1.30 -24.14
N LYS A 745 18.21 -0.94 -22.92
CA LYS A 745 18.95 -1.06 -21.65
C LYS A 745 18.42 -2.21 -20.78
N GLU A 746 17.10 -2.42 -20.75
CA GLU A 746 16.47 -3.48 -19.94
C GLU A 746 15.45 -4.29 -20.75
N VAL A 747 15.51 -5.61 -20.61
CA VAL A 747 14.49 -6.55 -21.12
C VAL A 747 14.04 -7.45 -19.98
N SER A 748 12.73 -7.64 -19.81
CA SER A 748 12.18 -8.67 -18.91
C SER A 748 11.18 -9.56 -19.63
N PHE A 749 11.43 -10.86 -19.59
CA PHE A 749 10.51 -11.94 -19.99
C PHE A 749 10.07 -12.77 -18.78
N ARG A 750 9.98 -12.14 -17.60
CA ARG A 750 9.62 -12.77 -16.34
C ARG A 750 8.25 -13.46 -16.41
N ASP A 751 8.11 -14.64 -15.80
CA ASP A 751 6.82 -15.35 -15.66
C ASP A 751 6.13 -15.64 -17.01
N ASN A 752 6.81 -16.37 -17.90
CA ASN A 752 6.27 -16.77 -19.21
C ASN A 752 6.30 -18.28 -19.47
N GLN A 753 6.71 -19.10 -18.50
CA GLN A 753 6.86 -20.56 -18.62
C GLN A 753 7.82 -20.96 -19.75
N LEU A 754 8.89 -20.17 -19.95
CA LEU A 754 9.90 -20.41 -20.98
C LEU A 754 10.66 -21.71 -20.71
N SER A 755 10.70 -22.58 -21.71
CA SER A 755 11.49 -23.81 -21.66
C SER A 755 12.98 -23.55 -21.92
N ASP A 756 13.82 -24.43 -21.38
CA ASP A 756 15.29 -24.43 -21.48
C ASP A 756 15.86 -23.90 -22.81
N GLN A 757 15.49 -24.50 -23.94
CA GLN A 757 15.99 -24.11 -25.27
C GLN A 757 15.64 -22.65 -25.64
N VAL A 758 14.49 -22.16 -25.20
CA VAL A 758 14.04 -20.78 -25.49
C VAL A 758 14.86 -19.78 -24.69
N VAL A 759 15.18 -20.12 -23.44
CA VAL A 759 16.07 -19.32 -22.59
C VAL A 759 17.46 -19.21 -23.22
N LEU A 760 18.01 -20.31 -23.76
CA LEU A 760 19.27 -20.26 -24.52
C LEU A 760 19.18 -19.35 -25.75
N ASN A 761 18.12 -19.49 -26.57
CA ASN A 761 17.90 -18.67 -27.77
C ASN A 761 17.79 -17.15 -27.48
N ILE A 762 17.34 -16.74 -26.28
CA ILE A 762 17.32 -15.31 -25.88
C ILE A 762 18.74 -14.82 -25.58
N VAL A 763 19.57 -15.66 -24.96
CA VAL A 763 20.90 -15.29 -24.49
C VAL A 763 21.93 -15.29 -25.63
N GLU A 764 21.71 -16.07 -26.70
CA GLU A 764 22.47 -15.98 -27.97
C GLU A 764 22.42 -14.57 -28.61
N VAL A 765 21.37 -13.78 -28.35
CA VAL A 765 21.21 -12.44 -28.95
C VAL A 765 22.00 -11.36 -28.22
N LEU A 766 22.46 -11.59 -26.99
CA LEU A 766 23.15 -10.59 -26.14
C LEU A 766 24.31 -9.82 -26.81
N PRO A 767 25.18 -10.43 -27.65
CA PRO A 767 26.24 -9.70 -28.35
C PRO A 767 25.73 -8.61 -29.31
N HIS A 768 24.47 -8.69 -29.74
CA HIS A 768 23.84 -7.77 -30.68
C HIS A 768 23.08 -6.61 -29.97
N LEU A 769 23.11 -6.56 -28.64
CA LEU A 769 22.40 -5.56 -27.82
C LEU A 769 23.40 -4.73 -27.00
N PRO A 770 24.22 -3.85 -27.63
CA PRO A 770 25.40 -3.24 -27.01
C PRO A 770 25.10 -2.25 -25.88
N ARG A 771 23.85 -1.78 -25.75
CA ARG A 771 23.41 -0.90 -24.66
C ARG A 771 22.67 -1.63 -23.53
N LEU A 772 22.46 -2.94 -23.66
CA LEU A 772 21.74 -3.73 -22.66
C LEU A 772 22.57 -3.80 -21.37
N ARG A 773 21.88 -3.56 -20.25
CA ARG A 773 22.42 -3.58 -18.87
C ARG A 773 21.79 -4.68 -18.03
N LYS A 774 20.59 -5.14 -18.39
CA LYS A 774 19.82 -6.14 -17.64
C LYS A 774 18.94 -6.97 -18.56
N LEU A 775 19.00 -8.28 -18.37
CA LEU A 775 18.05 -9.24 -18.92
C LEU A 775 17.47 -10.05 -17.76
N ASP A 776 16.17 -9.93 -17.53
CA ASP A 776 15.42 -10.64 -16.48
C ASP A 776 14.58 -11.76 -17.11
N LEU A 777 14.91 -13.00 -16.72
CA LEU A 777 14.26 -14.24 -17.16
C LEU A 777 13.64 -14.99 -15.96
N SER A 778 13.41 -14.30 -14.85
CA SER A 778 12.92 -14.88 -13.60
C SER A 778 11.53 -15.53 -13.73
N SER A 779 11.18 -16.40 -12.80
CA SER A 779 9.90 -17.13 -12.76
C SER A 779 9.66 -17.99 -14.01
N ASN A 780 10.73 -18.54 -14.62
CA ASN A 780 10.68 -19.52 -15.70
C ASN A 780 11.33 -20.85 -15.24
N SER A 781 10.80 -21.98 -15.70
CA SER A 781 11.22 -23.31 -15.23
C SER A 781 12.39 -23.86 -16.04
N ILE A 782 13.59 -23.62 -15.52
CA ILE A 782 14.89 -24.01 -16.12
C ILE A 782 15.52 -25.19 -15.36
N CYS A 783 16.19 -26.10 -16.08
CA CYS A 783 16.94 -27.20 -15.48
C CYS A 783 18.44 -26.90 -15.30
N VAL A 784 19.13 -27.71 -14.48
CA VAL A 784 20.56 -27.56 -14.16
C VAL A 784 21.45 -27.57 -15.41
N SER A 785 21.15 -28.41 -16.40
CA SER A 785 21.95 -28.46 -17.64
C SER A 785 21.87 -27.15 -18.44
N THR A 786 20.73 -26.46 -18.40
CA THR A 786 20.55 -25.12 -18.97
C THR A 786 21.29 -24.08 -18.16
N LEU A 787 21.28 -24.19 -16.83
CA LEU A 787 22.02 -23.31 -15.94
C LEU A 787 23.53 -23.34 -16.23
N LEU A 788 24.09 -24.53 -16.46
CA LEU A 788 25.48 -24.69 -16.89
C LEU A 788 25.73 -24.08 -18.28
N CYS A 789 24.81 -24.26 -19.24
CA CYS A 789 24.89 -23.58 -20.54
C CYS A 789 24.80 -22.05 -20.42
N LEU A 790 23.97 -21.52 -19.51
CA LEU A 790 23.87 -20.09 -19.22
C LEU A 790 25.14 -19.55 -18.55
N ALA A 791 25.75 -20.31 -17.65
CA ALA A 791 27.09 -20.01 -17.12
C ALA A 791 28.14 -19.98 -18.25
N ARG A 792 28.06 -20.87 -19.25
CA ARG A 792 28.94 -20.85 -20.43
C ARG A 792 28.79 -19.56 -21.23
N VAL A 793 27.57 -19.08 -21.45
CA VAL A 793 27.36 -17.80 -22.17
C VAL A 793 27.75 -16.61 -21.29
N ALA A 794 27.51 -16.65 -19.98
CA ALA A 794 28.01 -15.64 -19.04
C ALA A 794 29.55 -15.58 -19.02
N VAL A 795 30.25 -16.71 -19.18
CA VAL A 795 31.70 -16.76 -19.34
C VAL A 795 32.15 -16.19 -20.69
N THR A 796 31.56 -16.64 -21.80
CA THR A 796 32.03 -16.27 -23.15
C THR A 796 31.58 -14.90 -23.65
N CYS A 797 30.46 -14.35 -23.17
CA CYS A 797 29.91 -13.08 -23.66
C CYS A 797 30.53 -11.86 -22.94
N PRO A 798 31.32 -11.00 -23.61
CA PRO A 798 32.13 -9.96 -22.94
C PRO A 798 31.31 -8.86 -22.26
N THR A 799 30.04 -8.69 -22.62
CA THR A 799 29.15 -7.71 -21.98
C THR A 799 28.62 -8.16 -20.63
N VAL A 800 28.61 -9.48 -20.32
CA VAL A 800 28.06 -9.99 -19.06
C VAL A 800 29.04 -9.74 -17.90
N ARG A 801 28.55 -9.03 -16.86
CA ARG A 801 29.24 -8.76 -15.60
C ARG A 801 28.76 -9.66 -14.46
N MET A 802 27.47 -10.01 -14.46
CA MET A 802 26.90 -10.90 -13.46
C MET A 802 25.89 -11.85 -14.08
N LEU A 803 25.96 -13.12 -13.70
CA LEU A 803 24.84 -14.06 -13.78
C LEU A 803 24.40 -14.37 -12.35
N GLN A 804 23.14 -14.07 -12.03
CA GLN A 804 22.52 -14.43 -10.77
C GLN A 804 21.31 -15.33 -11.02
N ALA A 805 21.36 -16.54 -10.46
CA ALA A 805 20.27 -17.48 -10.40
C ALA A 805 20.03 -17.90 -8.93
N ARG A 806 18.76 -17.91 -8.52
CA ARG A 806 18.34 -18.35 -7.18
C ARG A 806 16.89 -18.79 -7.18
N GLU A 807 16.65 -20.08 -6.92
CA GLU A 807 15.31 -20.69 -6.83
C GLU A 807 14.46 -20.44 -8.10
N ALA A 808 13.75 -19.31 -8.17
CA ALA A 808 12.98 -18.87 -9.33
C ALA A 808 13.56 -17.64 -10.04
N ASP A 809 14.47 -16.87 -9.44
CA ASP A 809 15.06 -15.70 -10.08
C ASP A 809 16.19 -16.12 -11.04
N LEU A 810 16.23 -15.50 -12.23
CA LEU A 810 17.30 -15.62 -13.23
C LEU A 810 17.53 -14.26 -13.88
N ILE A 811 18.67 -13.63 -13.57
CA ILE A 811 19.01 -12.28 -14.01
C ILE A 811 20.44 -12.24 -14.52
N PHE A 812 20.62 -11.68 -15.72
CA PHE A 812 21.91 -11.24 -16.23
C PHE A 812 22.05 -9.73 -16.02
N LEU A 813 23.17 -9.29 -15.45
CA LEU A 813 23.60 -7.89 -15.47
C LEU A 813 24.78 -7.73 -16.41
N LEU A 814 24.73 -6.67 -17.21
CA LEU A 814 25.64 -6.41 -18.31
C LEU A 814 26.24 -5.00 -18.20
N SER A 815 27.50 -4.85 -18.62
CA SER A 815 28.13 -3.56 -18.84
C SER A 815 28.24 -3.28 -20.35
N PRO A 816 27.92 -2.05 -20.80
CA PRO A 816 28.19 -1.67 -22.19
C PRO A 816 29.70 -1.75 -22.48
N PRO A 817 30.10 -2.05 -23.72
CA PRO A 817 31.51 -2.06 -24.10
C PRO A 817 32.09 -0.65 -23.97
N THR A 818 33.28 -0.54 -23.35
CA THR A 818 33.99 0.73 -23.22
C THR A 818 34.42 1.27 -24.58
N GLU A 819 34.10 2.54 -24.84
CA GLU A 819 34.19 3.18 -26.17
C GLU A 819 35.61 3.25 -26.76
N THR A 820 36.63 3.04 -25.93
CA THR A 820 38.07 3.00 -26.27
C THR A 820 38.50 1.90 -27.25
N THR A 821 37.59 1.05 -27.73
CA THR A 821 37.89 -0.02 -28.70
C THR A 821 37.47 0.30 -30.15
N ALA A 822 36.70 1.38 -30.39
CA ALA A 822 36.15 1.69 -31.71
C ALA A 822 37.16 2.28 -32.72
N GLU A 823 38.24 2.92 -32.27
CA GLU A 823 39.18 3.63 -33.15
C GLU A 823 40.29 2.75 -33.76
N LEU A 824 40.46 1.52 -33.27
CA LEU A 824 41.61 0.66 -33.60
C LEU A 824 41.43 -0.25 -34.84
N GLN A 825 40.28 -0.22 -35.53
CA GLN A 825 39.98 -1.11 -36.66
C GLN A 825 40.17 -0.46 -38.06
N ARG A 826 41.17 0.41 -38.24
CA ARG A 826 41.53 1.01 -39.54
C ARG A 826 43.01 0.83 -39.95
N ALA A 827 43.50 -0.40 -39.89
CA ALA A 827 44.69 -0.83 -40.64
C ALA A 827 44.64 -2.34 -40.92
N PRO A 828 44.60 -2.80 -42.19
CA PRO A 828 45.01 -4.16 -42.54
C PRO A 828 46.55 -4.26 -42.60
N ASP A 829 47.03 -5.50 -42.69
CA ASP A 829 48.43 -5.89 -42.93
C ASP A 829 49.48 -5.48 -41.88
N LEU A 830 49.73 -6.35 -40.89
CA LEU A 830 51.04 -7.01 -40.73
C LEU A 830 51.06 -8.11 -39.64
N GLN A 831 51.44 -9.32 -40.08
CA GLN A 831 52.02 -10.49 -39.38
C GLN A 831 51.59 -10.91 -37.96
N GLU A 832 51.35 -12.22 -37.83
CA GLU A 832 51.04 -12.96 -36.61
C GLU A 832 52.18 -12.92 -35.58
N SER A 833 51.86 -12.53 -34.34
CA SER A 833 52.67 -12.79 -33.14
C SER A 833 51.78 -12.78 -31.88
N ASP A 834 52.17 -13.49 -30.83
CA ASP A 834 51.33 -13.96 -29.70
C ASP A 834 50.69 -12.90 -28.75
N GLY A 835 50.47 -11.67 -29.20
CA GLY A 835 49.93 -10.58 -28.37
C GLY A 835 48.44 -10.65 -28.03
N GLN A 836 47.60 -11.25 -28.88
CA GLN A 836 46.14 -11.05 -28.82
C GLN A 836 45.43 -11.65 -27.59
N ARG A 837 46.03 -12.61 -26.87
CA ARG A 837 45.39 -13.23 -25.68
C ARG A 837 45.24 -12.28 -24.47
N LYS A 838 45.98 -11.17 -24.41
CA LYS A 838 45.94 -10.25 -23.25
C LYS A 838 44.71 -9.33 -23.21
N GLY A 839 44.00 -9.15 -24.32
CA GLY A 839 42.84 -8.24 -24.37
C GLY A 839 41.60 -8.73 -23.60
N ALA A 840 41.44 -10.05 -23.43
CA ALA A 840 40.26 -10.63 -22.80
C ALA A 840 40.30 -10.62 -21.25
N GLN A 841 41.47 -10.40 -20.64
CA GLN A 841 41.69 -10.68 -19.21
C GLN A 841 41.28 -9.56 -18.27
N SER A 842 41.06 -8.31 -18.71
CA SER A 842 40.70 -7.20 -17.80
C SER A 842 39.22 -7.17 -17.37
N ARG A 843 38.46 -8.21 -17.70
CA ARG A 843 37.02 -8.33 -17.42
C ARG A 843 36.81 -9.14 -16.14
N SER A 844 36.07 -8.56 -15.18
CA SER A 844 35.56 -9.29 -14.01
C SER A 844 34.17 -9.86 -14.28
N LEU A 845 33.89 -11.05 -13.73
CA LEU A 845 32.60 -11.73 -13.79
C LEU A 845 32.19 -12.25 -12.40
N THR A 846 30.95 -11.97 -11.99
CA THR A 846 30.34 -12.54 -10.80
C THR A 846 29.31 -13.61 -11.17
N LEU A 847 29.43 -14.78 -10.56
CA LEU A 847 28.61 -15.96 -10.85
C LEU A 847 27.93 -16.44 -9.57
N ARG A 848 26.62 -16.20 -9.44
CA ARG A 848 25.81 -16.63 -8.29
C ARG A 848 24.79 -17.67 -8.73
N LEU A 849 24.98 -18.92 -8.32
CA LEU A 849 24.13 -20.07 -8.62
C LEU A 849 23.60 -20.65 -7.29
N GLN A 850 22.85 -19.82 -6.56
CA GLN A 850 22.43 -20.09 -5.19
C GLN A 850 21.23 -21.06 -5.17
N LYS A 851 21.26 -22.11 -4.34
CA LYS A 851 20.18 -23.11 -4.21
C LYS A 851 19.69 -23.72 -5.54
N CYS A 852 20.60 -23.86 -6.51
CA CYS A 852 20.30 -24.35 -7.85
C CYS A 852 20.29 -25.89 -7.98
N GLN A 853 20.38 -26.62 -6.86
CA GLN A 853 20.43 -28.09 -6.77
C GLN A 853 21.67 -28.72 -7.44
N LEU A 854 22.77 -27.98 -7.57
CA LEU A 854 24.03 -28.46 -8.14
C LEU A 854 24.65 -29.59 -7.31
N GLN A 855 25.18 -30.62 -7.96
CA GLN A 855 25.87 -31.75 -7.34
C GLN A 855 27.38 -31.79 -7.69
N VAL A 856 28.12 -32.74 -7.11
CA VAL A 856 29.58 -32.92 -7.34
C VAL A 856 29.96 -32.85 -8.82
N HIS A 857 29.21 -33.54 -9.70
CA HIS A 857 29.48 -33.59 -11.13
C HIS A 857 29.18 -32.28 -11.87
N ASP A 858 28.25 -31.46 -11.36
CA ASP A 858 28.01 -30.12 -11.90
C ASP A 858 29.18 -29.18 -11.56
N ALA A 859 29.81 -29.34 -10.39
CA ALA A 859 31.02 -28.58 -10.05
C ALA A 859 32.22 -28.95 -10.94
N GLU A 860 32.42 -30.23 -11.27
CA GLU A 860 33.43 -30.64 -12.26
C GLU A 860 33.19 -29.98 -13.63
N ALA A 861 31.94 -30.01 -14.11
CA ALA A 861 31.54 -29.37 -15.35
C ALA A 861 31.73 -27.84 -15.30
N LEU A 862 31.40 -27.21 -14.17
CA LEU A 862 31.57 -25.77 -13.96
C LEU A 862 33.05 -25.37 -13.93
N ILE A 863 33.92 -26.14 -13.26
CA ILE A 863 35.37 -25.90 -13.22
C ILE A 863 35.97 -25.95 -14.63
N ALA A 864 35.67 -27.01 -15.40
CA ALA A 864 36.16 -27.16 -16.77
C ALA A 864 35.66 -26.03 -17.70
N LEU A 865 34.45 -25.52 -17.45
CA LEU A 865 33.85 -24.41 -18.17
C LEU A 865 34.45 -23.05 -17.80
N LEU A 866 34.87 -22.87 -16.54
CA LEU A 866 35.46 -21.63 -16.04
C LEU A 866 36.97 -21.51 -16.33
N GLN A 867 37.68 -22.61 -16.58
CA GLN A 867 39.14 -22.62 -16.84
C GLN A 867 39.59 -21.82 -18.08
N GLU A 868 38.73 -21.65 -19.09
CA GLU A 868 39.01 -20.78 -20.26
C GLU A 868 38.32 -19.39 -20.16
N GLY A 869 37.91 -18.98 -18.95
CA GLY A 869 37.06 -17.81 -18.72
C GLY A 869 37.77 -16.47 -18.43
N PRO A 870 36.98 -15.40 -18.21
CA PRO A 870 37.47 -14.12 -17.68
C PRO A 870 37.86 -14.25 -16.19
N HIS A 871 38.47 -13.22 -15.60
CA HIS A 871 38.71 -13.20 -14.16
C HIS A 871 37.39 -13.24 -13.37
N LEU A 872 37.32 -14.10 -12.36
CA LEU A 872 36.12 -14.26 -11.53
C LEU A 872 36.25 -13.38 -10.30
N GLU A 873 35.31 -12.46 -10.11
CA GLU A 873 35.28 -11.59 -8.94
C GLU A 873 34.70 -12.36 -7.75
N GLU A 874 33.49 -12.88 -7.92
CA GLU A 874 32.76 -13.64 -6.90
C GLU A 874 32.10 -14.86 -7.54
N VAL A 875 32.29 -16.03 -6.92
CA VAL A 875 31.59 -17.27 -7.27
C VAL A 875 30.82 -17.74 -6.04
N ASP A 876 29.50 -17.79 -6.14
CA ASP A 876 28.61 -18.18 -5.04
C ASP A 876 27.78 -19.40 -5.46
N LEU A 877 28.10 -20.55 -4.87
CA LEU A 877 27.42 -21.83 -5.04
C LEU A 877 26.72 -22.24 -3.75
N SER A 878 26.27 -21.28 -2.94
CA SER A 878 25.69 -21.56 -1.61
C SER A 878 24.34 -22.30 -1.69
N GLY A 879 24.13 -23.23 -0.76
CA GLY A 879 22.88 -23.99 -0.63
C GLY A 879 22.65 -25.07 -1.70
N ASN A 880 23.71 -25.58 -2.32
CA ASN A 880 23.66 -26.70 -3.26
C ASN A 880 24.01 -28.04 -2.57
N GLN A 881 24.33 -29.09 -3.33
CA GLN A 881 24.60 -30.46 -2.88
C GLN A 881 26.02 -30.91 -3.31
N LEU A 882 27.02 -30.05 -3.13
CA LEU A 882 28.40 -30.33 -3.60
C LEU A 882 29.20 -31.29 -2.69
N GLU A 883 28.73 -31.58 -1.47
CA GLU A 883 29.36 -32.47 -0.50
C GLU A 883 30.84 -32.12 -0.19
N ASP A 884 31.62 -33.04 0.39
CA ASP A 884 33.05 -32.85 0.63
C ASP A 884 33.84 -32.69 -0.69
N GLU A 885 33.51 -33.50 -1.69
CA GLU A 885 34.33 -33.65 -2.90
C GLU A 885 34.14 -32.50 -3.90
N GLY A 886 32.90 -32.08 -4.19
CA GLY A 886 32.65 -30.94 -5.06
C GLY A 886 33.18 -29.63 -4.45
N CYS A 887 33.07 -29.47 -3.12
CA CYS A 887 33.70 -28.37 -2.42
C CYS A 887 35.23 -28.43 -2.47
N ARG A 888 35.85 -29.61 -2.31
CA ARG A 888 37.30 -29.80 -2.45
C ARG A 888 37.78 -29.44 -3.86
N LEU A 889 37.12 -29.96 -4.89
CA LEU A 889 37.46 -29.70 -6.30
C LEU A 889 37.37 -28.21 -6.63
N MET A 890 36.31 -27.53 -6.21
CA MET A 890 36.17 -26.08 -6.44
C MET A 890 37.21 -25.25 -5.66
N ALA A 891 37.59 -25.69 -4.46
CA ALA A 891 38.64 -25.07 -3.66
C ALA A 891 40.05 -25.27 -4.24
N GLU A 892 40.35 -26.44 -4.81
CA GLU A 892 41.62 -26.72 -5.53
C GLU A 892 41.67 -25.92 -6.84
N ALA A 893 40.55 -25.81 -7.55
CA ALA A 893 40.43 -25.05 -8.78
C ALA A 893 40.49 -23.52 -8.58
N ALA A 894 40.15 -22.98 -7.41
CA ALA A 894 40.03 -21.53 -7.16
C ALA A 894 41.26 -20.70 -7.58
N SER A 895 42.45 -21.27 -7.47
CA SER A 895 43.72 -20.66 -7.91
C SER A 895 43.89 -20.63 -9.44
N GLN A 896 43.45 -21.69 -10.13
CA GLN A 896 43.46 -21.84 -11.58
C GLN A 896 42.36 -20.99 -12.25
N LEU A 897 41.22 -20.87 -11.58
CA LEU A 897 40.07 -20.05 -11.99
C LEU A 897 40.24 -18.55 -11.67
N HIS A 898 41.39 -18.16 -11.10
CA HIS A 898 41.74 -16.79 -10.75
C HIS A 898 40.63 -16.03 -10.00
N ILE A 899 40.00 -16.68 -9.01
CA ILE A 899 38.95 -16.04 -8.21
C ILE A 899 39.59 -14.99 -7.31
N ALA A 900 39.14 -13.74 -7.44
CA ALA A 900 39.82 -12.55 -6.91
C ALA A 900 39.20 -11.94 -5.64
N ARG A 901 37.88 -12.07 -5.44
CA ARG A 901 37.20 -11.61 -4.21
C ARG A 901 36.67 -12.77 -3.40
N LYS A 902 35.57 -13.40 -3.82
CA LYS A 902 34.78 -14.31 -2.95
C LYS A 902 34.50 -15.67 -3.59
N LEU A 903 34.64 -16.74 -2.81
CA LEU A 903 34.15 -18.08 -3.11
C LEU A 903 33.19 -18.54 -2.00
N ASP A 904 31.90 -18.67 -2.30
CA ASP A 904 30.90 -19.14 -1.34
C ASP A 904 30.47 -20.57 -1.66
N LEU A 905 30.82 -21.48 -0.75
CA LEU A 905 30.46 -22.89 -0.74
C LEU A 905 29.62 -23.23 0.50
N SER A 906 29.03 -22.23 1.18
CA SER A 906 28.22 -22.48 2.38
C SER A 906 26.97 -23.31 2.08
N ASN A 907 26.52 -24.08 3.07
CA ASN A 907 25.36 -24.96 3.02
C ASN A 907 25.41 -26.09 1.96
N ASN A 908 26.61 -26.60 1.65
CA ASN A 908 26.83 -27.71 0.70
C ASN A 908 27.03 -29.11 1.31
N GLY A 909 26.96 -29.26 2.64
CA GLY A 909 27.08 -30.57 3.31
C GLY A 909 28.50 -31.00 3.74
N LEU A 910 29.45 -30.06 3.82
CA LEU A 910 30.84 -30.30 4.24
C LEU A 910 30.97 -30.93 5.65
N SER A 911 31.89 -31.89 5.74
CA SER A 911 32.36 -32.57 6.96
C SER A 911 33.65 -31.94 7.51
N VAL A 912 34.07 -32.37 8.71
CA VAL A 912 35.34 -31.92 9.33
C VAL A 912 36.56 -32.29 8.46
N ALA A 913 36.51 -33.43 7.76
CA ALA A 913 37.55 -33.84 6.84
C ALA A 913 37.54 -32.98 5.57
N GLY A 914 36.36 -32.72 5.00
CA GLY A 914 36.17 -31.81 3.87
C GLY A 914 36.67 -30.39 4.15
N VAL A 915 36.34 -29.82 5.31
CA VAL A 915 36.85 -28.51 5.75
C VAL A 915 38.38 -28.47 5.77
N HIS A 916 39.05 -29.51 6.31
CA HIS A 916 40.52 -29.59 6.28
C HIS A 916 41.08 -29.72 4.85
N CYS A 917 40.41 -30.45 3.95
CA CYS A 917 40.82 -30.55 2.54
C CYS A 917 40.66 -29.21 1.80
N VAL A 918 39.50 -28.55 1.95
CA VAL A 918 39.23 -27.22 1.38
C VAL A 918 40.22 -26.17 1.90
N LEU A 919 40.53 -26.16 3.20
CA LEU A 919 41.51 -25.23 3.77
C LEU A 919 42.96 -25.52 3.33
N ARG A 920 43.31 -26.78 3.07
CA ARG A 920 44.61 -27.15 2.49
C ARG A 920 44.72 -26.74 1.02
N ALA A 921 43.61 -26.78 0.27
CA ALA A 921 43.55 -26.31 -1.10
C ALA A 921 43.67 -24.78 -1.17
N VAL A 922 42.88 -24.06 -0.37
CA VAL A 922 42.84 -22.59 -0.38
C VAL A 922 44.08 -21.96 0.27
N SER A 923 44.79 -22.63 1.19
CA SER A 923 46.06 -22.10 1.72
C SER A 923 47.17 -22.00 0.67
N ALA A 924 47.06 -22.74 -0.44
CA ALA A 924 47.92 -22.61 -1.63
C ALA A 924 47.41 -21.55 -2.64
N CYS A 925 46.21 -21.00 -2.46
CA CYS A 925 45.66 -19.94 -3.29
C CYS A 925 46.07 -18.56 -2.76
N TRP A 926 46.51 -17.66 -3.65
CA TRP A 926 46.95 -16.31 -3.29
C TRP A 926 46.03 -15.20 -3.82
N THR A 927 45.03 -15.51 -4.67
CA THR A 927 44.12 -14.52 -5.26
C THR A 927 42.82 -14.34 -4.48
N LEU A 928 42.40 -15.34 -3.71
CA LEU A 928 41.07 -15.38 -3.10
C LEU A 928 41.03 -14.61 -1.76
N ALA A 929 40.29 -13.50 -1.70
CA ALA A 929 40.17 -12.68 -0.49
C ALA A 929 39.16 -13.22 0.56
N GLU A 930 38.10 -13.92 0.13
CA GLU A 930 37.04 -14.45 0.98
C GLU A 930 36.68 -15.89 0.57
N LEU A 931 36.63 -16.80 1.55
CA LEU A 931 36.09 -18.15 1.40
C LEU A 931 35.00 -18.37 2.45
N HIS A 932 33.78 -18.65 2.01
CA HIS A 932 32.71 -19.12 2.89
C HIS A 932 32.51 -20.62 2.69
N ILE A 933 32.45 -21.36 3.79
CA ILE A 933 32.06 -22.78 3.83
C ILE A 933 31.04 -22.99 4.96
N SER A 934 30.58 -24.21 5.22
CA SER A 934 29.73 -24.47 6.40
C SER A 934 29.95 -25.86 6.96
N LEU A 935 30.06 -25.96 8.29
CA LEU A 935 30.05 -27.24 9.00
C LEU A 935 28.70 -27.40 9.72
N GLN A 936 28.02 -28.54 9.57
CA GLN A 936 26.74 -28.82 10.27
C GLN A 936 25.70 -27.68 10.14
N HIS A 937 25.53 -27.14 8.93
CA HIS A 937 24.64 -25.99 8.60
C HIS A 937 24.97 -24.66 9.31
N LYS A 938 26.15 -24.52 9.93
CA LYS A 938 26.68 -23.24 10.40
C LYS A 938 27.77 -22.73 9.46
N THR A 939 27.61 -21.52 8.92
CA THR A 939 28.55 -20.90 7.97
C THR A 939 29.82 -20.43 8.68
N VAL A 940 30.97 -20.79 8.10
CA VAL A 940 32.32 -20.47 8.57
C VAL A 940 33.01 -19.61 7.52
N ILE A 941 33.50 -18.43 7.91
CA ILE A 941 33.96 -17.38 7.00
C ILE A 941 35.46 -17.11 7.19
N PHE A 942 36.25 -17.42 6.16
CA PHE A 942 37.69 -17.18 6.11
C PHE A 942 37.96 -15.93 5.28
N MET A 943 38.64 -14.94 5.88
CA MET A 943 38.95 -13.68 5.20
C MET A 943 40.48 -13.55 5.08
N PHE A 944 40.97 -13.73 3.87
CA PHE A 944 42.36 -13.51 3.46
C PHE A 944 42.57 -12.07 2.97
N ALA A 945 41.70 -11.14 3.40
CA ALA A 945 41.72 -9.74 3.02
C ALA A 945 42.74 -8.92 3.83
N GLN A 946 43.62 -8.24 3.09
CA GLN A 946 44.30 -7.03 3.52
C GLN A 946 43.25 -6.00 3.98
N GLU A 947 43.47 -5.32 5.11
CA GLU A 947 42.63 -4.16 5.46
C GLU A 947 42.75 -3.13 4.32
N PRO A 948 41.65 -2.72 3.66
CA PRO A 948 41.69 -1.55 2.80
C PRO A 948 42.00 -0.36 3.72
N GLU A 949 43.14 0.30 3.51
CA GLU A 949 43.32 1.63 4.11
C GLU A 949 42.19 2.52 3.59
N GLU A 950 41.52 3.25 4.47
CA GLU A 950 40.53 4.26 4.11
C GLU A 950 41.21 5.54 3.58
N GLN A 951 42.14 5.36 2.63
CA GLN A 951 42.61 6.42 1.75
C GLN A 951 41.45 6.84 0.84
N LYS A 952 40.62 7.77 1.35
CA LYS A 952 39.93 8.73 0.50
C LYS A 952 40.98 9.31 -0.47
N GLY A 953 40.76 9.14 -1.77
CA GLY A 953 41.71 9.57 -2.81
C GLY A 953 41.99 11.09 -2.76
N PRO A 954 42.99 11.56 -3.53
CA PRO A 954 42.79 11.53 -4.97
C PRO A 954 44.02 11.17 -5.83
N GLN A 955 43.73 10.83 -7.09
CA GLN A 955 44.69 10.76 -8.19
C GLN A 955 45.20 12.16 -8.57
N GLU A 956 46.18 12.75 -7.88
CA GLU A 956 46.76 14.02 -8.35
C GLU A 956 48.23 14.34 -7.95
N ARG A 957 49.05 13.33 -7.59
CA ARG A 957 50.47 13.56 -7.20
C ARG A 957 51.53 12.68 -7.89
N ALA A 958 51.17 11.93 -8.92
CA ALA A 958 52.10 11.06 -9.67
C ALA A 958 52.46 11.65 -11.06
N ALA A 959 53.11 12.83 -11.08
CA ALA A 959 53.55 13.48 -12.32
C ALA A 959 54.94 14.17 -12.22
N PHE A 960 55.73 13.87 -11.18
CA PHE A 960 56.98 14.62 -10.89
C PHE A 960 58.13 13.82 -10.25
N LEU A 961 58.06 12.48 -10.18
CA LEU A 961 59.09 11.64 -9.56
C LEU A 961 59.58 10.47 -10.44
N ASP A 962 59.29 10.51 -11.74
CA ASP A 962 59.43 9.38 -12.66
C ASP A 962 60.82 9.28 -13.33
N SER A 963 61.90 9.54 -12.58
CA SER A 963 63.26 9.67 -13.16
C SER A 963 64.44 9.11 -12.32
N LEU A 964 64.26 8.79 -11.04
CA LEU A 964 65.36 8.33 -10.17
C LEU A 964 64.94 7.19 -9.23
N MET A 965 65.32 5.95 -9.59
CA MET A 965 65.64 4.78 -8.74
C MET A 965 65.34 3.43 -9.45
N LEU A 966 65.98 3.18 -10.59
CA LEU A 966 66.01 1.85 -11.21
C LEU A 966 67.11 0.98 -10.56
N GLN A 967 66.78 0.23 -9.50
CA GLN A 967 67.40 -1.06 -9.08
C GLN A 967 66.94 -1.51 -7.68
N MET A 968 65.82 -2.22 -7.57
CA MET A 968 65.52 -3.27 -6.56
C MET A 968 64.34 -4.13 -7.07
N PRO A 969 64.17 -5.39 -6.63
CA PRO A 969 62.99 -6.20 -6.96
C PRO A 969 61.74 -5.67 -6.23
N SER A 970 60.58 -5.78 -6.87
CA SER A 970 59.30 -5.25 -6.38
C SER A 970 58.78 -5.97 -5.14
N GLU A 971 58.58 -5.25 -4.04
CA GLU A 971 57.81 -5.71 -2.89
C GLU A 971 56.30 -5.73 -3.22
N LEU A 972 55.60 -6.79 -2.80
CA LEU A 972 54.13 -6.82 -2.81
C LEU A 972 53.58 -6.24 -1.49
N PRO A 973 52.40 -5.60 -1.50
CA PRO A 973 51.83 -4.97 -0.29
C PRO A 973 51.43 -6.04 0.74
N LEU A 974 51.89 -5.87 1.98
CA LEU A 974 51.72 -6.83 3.08
C LEU A 974 50.24 -7.01 3.47
N SER A 975 49.66 -8.18 3.17
CA SER A 975 48.28 -8.51 3.56
C SER A 975 48.19 -9.00 5.01
N SER A 976 47.28 -8.44 5.81
CA SER A 976 46.76 -9.11 7.00
C SER A 976 45.94 -10.35 6.63
N ARG A 977 45.86 -11.35 7.52
CA ARG A 977 45.02 -12.55 7.34
C ARG A 977 44.15 -12.78 8.58
N ARG A 978 42.84 -12.96 8.40
CA ARG A 978 41.85 -13.14 9.48
C ARG A 978 41.08 -14.45 9.30
N MET A 979 41.57 -15.51 9.93
CA MET A 979 40.92 -16.82 9.93
C MET A 979 39.88 -16.88 11.05
N ARG A 980 38.61 -17.12 10.70
CA ARG A 980 37.55 -17.50 11.64
C ARG A 980 37.17 -18.96 11.44
N LEU A 981 37.07 -19.69 12.55
CA LEU A 981 36.75 -21.11 12.65
C LEU A 981 35.66 -21.30 13.73
N THR A 982 34.61 -20.50 13.64
CA THR A 982 33.63 -20.40 14.72
C THR A 982 32.54 -21.47 14.62
N HIS A 983 32.00 -21.92 15.75
CA HIS A 983 30.94 -22.92 15.85
C HIS A 983 31.24 -24.27 15.16
N CYS A 984 32.52 -24.63 15.06
CA CYS A 984 33.02 -25.78 14.29
C CYS A 984 33.16 -27.08 15.11
N GLY A 985 32.84 -27.09 16.41
CA GLY A 985 33.00 -28.26 17.27
C GLY A 985 34.45 -28.74 17.43
N LEU A 986 35.44 -27.85 17.28
CA LEU A 986 36.86 -28.16 17.41
C LEU A 986 37.21 -28.57 18.85
N GLN A 987 38.13 -29.53 19.00
CA GLN A 987 38.62 -30.05 20.29
C GLN A 987 40.14 -29.88 20.37
N GLU A 988 40.72 -29.97 21.57
CA GLU A 988 42.18 -29.88 21.83
C GLU A 988 43.01 -30.63 20.77
N LYS A 989 42.68 -31.89 20.51
CA LYS A 989 43.38 -32.78 19.55
C LYS A 989 43.43 -32.25 18.10
N HIS A 990 42.57 -31.30 17.74
CA HIS A 990 42.56 -30.65 16.42
C HIS A 990 43.53 -29.46 16.36
N LEU A 991 43.86 -28.83 17.50
CA LEU A 991 44.71 -27.63 17.55
C LEU A 991 46.10 -27.87 17.01
N GLU A 992 46.75 -29.00 17.30
CA GLU A 992 48.11 -29.25 16.81
C GLU A 992 48.13 -29.41 15.28
N GLN A 993 47.09 -30.00 14.68
CA GLN A 993 47.00 -30.14 13.22
C GLN A 993 46.61 -28.82 12.54
N LEU A 994 45.72 -28.02 13.15
CA LEU A 994 45.41 -26.65 12.71
C LEU A 994 46.61 -25.71 12.80
N CYS A 995 47.32 -25.69 13.95
CA CYS A 995 48.49 -24.85 14.15
C CYS A 995 49.67 -25.27 13.26
N LYS A 996 49.81 -26.55 12.90
CA LYS A 996 50.78 -27.01 11.89
C LYS A 996 50.39 -26.58 10.47
N ALA A 997 49.10 -26.62 10.12
CA ALA A 997 48.62 -26.13 8.83
C ALA A 997 48.79 -24.59 8.69
N LEU A 998 48.59 -23.85 9.79
CA LEU A 998 48.83 -22.41 9.87
C LEU A 998 50.33 -22.07 9.84
N GLY A 999 51.13 -22.70 10.70
CA GLY A 999 52.56 -22.38 10.90
C GLY A 999 53.43 -22.51 9.65
N GLY A 1000 53.00 -23.29 8.65
CA GLY A 1000 53.65 -23.32 7.32
C GLY A 1000 53.45 -22.06 6.47
N SER A 1001 52.68 -21.07 6.93
CA SER A 1001 52.29 -19.88 6.14
C SER A 1001 52.54 -18.52 6.83
N CYS A 1002 53.11 -18.50 8.04
CA CYS A 1002 53.16 -17.32 8.92
C CYS A 1002 54.47 -16.50 8.87
N HIS A 1003 55.27 -16.57 7.81
CA HIS A 1003 56.57 -15.87 7.77
C HIS A 1003 56.51 -14.37 7.44
N LEU A 1004 55.38 -13.85 6.96
CA LEU A 1004 55.15 -12.42 6.69
C LEU A 1004 53.68 -12.05 6.96
N GLY A 1005 53.44 -10.90 7.59
CA GLY A 1005 52.10 -10.29 7.72
C GLY A 1005 51.37 -10.55 9.04
N HIS A 1006 50.39 -9.68 9.34
CA HIS A 1006 49.64 -9.68 10.61
C HIS A 1006 48.53 -10.74 10.62
N LEU A 1007 48.52 -11.58 11.65
CA LEU A 1007 47.56 -12.68 11.80
C LEU A 1007 46.47 -12.35 12.83
N HIS A 1008 45.21 -12.64 12.50
CA HIS A 1008 44.09 -12.66 13.42
C HIS A 1008 43.45 -14.05 13.42
N LEU A 1009 43.25 -14.64 14.60
CA LEU A 1009 42.62 -15.95 14.78
C LEU A 1009 41.33 -15.82 15.60
N ASP A 1010 40.30 -16.55 15.18
CA ASP A 1010 39.01 -16.61 15.87
C ASP A 1010 38.50 -18.06 15.89
N PHE A 1011 38.43 -18.65 17.08
CA PHE A 1011 37.98 -20.02 17.34
C PHE A 1011 36.73 -20.03 18.23
N SER A 1012 35.85 -19.02 18.17
CA SER A 1012 34.69 -18.99 19.08
C SER A 1012 33.67 -20.13 18.87
N GLY A 1013 32.95 -20.56 19.91
CA GLY A 1013 31.89 -21.59 19.80
C GLY A 1013 32.42 -23.01 19.58
N ASN A 1014 33.55 -23.36 20.17
CA ASN A 1014 34.19 -24.67 20.03
C ASN A 1014 34.26 -25.41 21.38
N ALA A 1015 34.98 -26.52 21.44
CA ALA A 1015 35.07 -27.39 22.61
C ALA A 1015 36.54 -27.68 22.96
N LEU A 1016 37.36 -26.63 23.02
CA LEU A 1016 38.81 -26.75 23.23
C LEU A 1016 39.18 -27.13 24.68
N GLY A 1017 38.47 -26.58 25.68
CA GLY A 1017 38.73 -26.83 27.10
C GLY A 1017 40.05 -26.25 27.62
N ASP A 1018 40.28 -26.42 28.92
CA ASP A 1018 41.52 -25.99 29.59
C ASP A 1018 42.80 -26.60 28.99
N GLU A 1019 42.76 -27.88 28.63
CA GLU A 1019 43.89 -28.53 27.95
C GLU A 1019 44.13 -27.88 26.59
N GLY A 1020 43.07 -27.53 25.85
CA GLY A 1020 43.17 -26.76 24.60
C GLY A 1020 43.75 -25.36 24.81
N ALA A 1021 43.33 -24.61 25.84
CA ALA A 1021 43.89 -23.29 26.15
C ALA A 1021 45.36 -23.35 26.59
N ALA A 1022 45.73 -24.33 27.43
CA ALA A 1022 47.12 -24.56 27.84
C ALA A 1022 47.99 -25.01 26.65
N ARG A 1023 47.46 -25.87 25.78
CA ARG A 1023 48.13 -26.32 24.55
C ARG A 1023 48.28 -25.17 23.55
N LEU A 1024 47.28 -24.31 23.42
CA LEU A 1024 47.37 -23.10 22.61
C LEU A 1024 48.42 -22.14 23.17
N ALA A 1025 48.47 -21.92 24.49
CA ALA A 1025 49.50 -21.08 25.13
C ALA A 1025 50.94 -21.57 24.86
N GLN A 1026 51.15 -22.89 24.71
CA GLN A 1026 52.43 -23.46 24.28
C GLN A 1026 52.72 -23.23 22.78
N LEU A 1027 51.69 -23.16 21.93
CA LEU A 1027 51.80 -23.01 20.47
C LEU A 1027 51.85 -21.55 19.99
N LEU A 1028 51.24 -20.61 20.74
CA LEU A 1028 51.18 -19.18 20.40
C LEU A 1028 52.55 -18.54 20.09
N PRO A 1029 53.65 -18.82 20.82
CA PRO A 1029 54.98 -18.30 20.48
C PRO A 1029 55.49 -18.71 19.09
N GLY A 1030 54.97 -19.81 18.52
CA GLY A 1030 55.34 -20.31 17.20
C GLY A 1030 54.54 -19.71 16.03
N LEU A 1031 53.51 -18.90 16.28
CA LEU A 1031 52.57 -18.44 15.23
C LEU A 1031 52.92 -17.08 14.59
N GLY A 1032 53.78 -16.27 15.20
CA GLY A 1032 54.36 -15.05 14.59
C GLY A 1032 53.38 -13.89 14.35
N ALA A 1033 53.65 -12.72 14.93
CA ALA A 1033 52.90 -11.47 14.68
C ALA A 1033 51.36 -11.55 14.81
N LEU A 1034 50.86 -12.44 15.68
CA LEU A 1034 49.44 -12.56 16.02
C LEU A 1034 48.95 -11.28 16.72
N GLN A 1035 47.95 -10.62 16.12
CA GLN A 1035 47.38 -9.35 16.55
C GLN A 1035 46.12 -9.49 17.40
N SER A 1036 45.26 -10.46 17.09
CA SER A 1036 44.13 -10.82 17.94
C SER A 1036 43.85 -12.31 17.98
N LEU A 1037 43.27 -12.75 19.10
CA LEU A 1037 42.84 -14.11 19.35
C LEU A 1037 41.44 -14.10 19.97
N ASN A 1038 40.50 -14.84 19.39
CA ASN A 1038 39.19 -15.09 20.01
C ASN A 1038 39.04 -16.59 20.35
N LEU A 1039 38.71 -16.86 21.61
CA LEU A 1039 38.44 -18.16 22.22
C LEU A 1039 37.09 -18.14 22.96
N SER A 1040 36.13 -17.32 22.54
CA SER A 1040 34.78 -17.32 23.09
C SER A 1040 34.10 -18.69 23.03
N GLU A 1041 33.28 -19.04 24.01
CA GLU A 1041 32.49 -20.26 24.09
C GLU A 1041 33.37 -21.51 23.84
N ASN A 1042 34.31 -21.78 24.75
CA ASN A 1042 35.27 -22.89 24.61
C ASN A 1042 35.45 -23.78 25.86
N GLY A 1043 34.71 -23.54 26.95
CA GLY A 1043 34.77 -24.36 28.17
C GLY A 1043 36.09 -24.24 28.95
N LEU A 1044 36.62 -23.02 29.08
CA LEU A 1044 37.85 -22.74 29.84
C LEU A 1044 37.56 -22.50 31.33
N SER A 1045 38.60 -22.44 32.16
CA SER A 1045 38.55 -22.09 33.59
C SER A 1045 39.34 -20.82 33.94
N LEU A 1046 39.09 -20.27 35.12
CA LEU A 1046 39.69 -19.01 35.56
C LEU A 1046 41.23 -19.09 35.69
N ASP A 1047 41.78 -20.25 36.07
CA ASP A 1047 43.23 -20.41 36.13
C ASP A 1047 43.87 -20.54 34.73
N ALA A 1048 43.16 -21.08 33.73
CA ALA A 1048 43.59 -21.03 32.34
C ALA A 1048 43.56 -19.59 31.76
N VAL A 1049 42.53 -18.81 32.10
CA VAL A 1049 42.45 -17.37 31.78
C VAL A 1049 43.61 -16.60 32.42
N LEU A 1050 43.88 -16.81 33.72
CA LEU A 1050 45.01 -16.17 34.40
C LEU A 1050 46.37 -16.60 33.82
N GLY A 1051 46.47 -17.83 33.29
CA GLY A 1051 47.60 -18.29 32.49
C GLY A 1051 47.79 -17.47 31.20
N LEU A 1052 46.71 -17.29 30.41
CA LEU A 1052 46.72 -16.50 29.18
C LEU A 1052 47.01 -15.00 29.45
N VAL A 1053 46.46 -14.43 30.54
CA VAL A 1053 46.74 -13.06 31.00
C VAL A 1053 48.22 -12.87 31.33
N ARG A 1054 48.90 -13.88 31.89
CA ARG A 1054 50.36 -13.81 32.09
C ARG A 1054 51.13 -13.81 30.77
N CYS A 1055 50.67 -14.54 29.75
CA CYS A 1055 51.28 -14.52 28.41
C CYS A 1055 51.21 -13.13 27.74
N PHE A 1056 50.24 -12.27 28.07
CA PHE A 1056 50.16 -10.88 27.61
C PHE A 1056 51.35 -10.00 28.06
N SER A 1057 52.11 -10.40 29.09
CA SER A 1057 53.38 -9.74 29.43
C SER A 1057 54.52 -10.02 28.43
N THR A 1058 54.38 -11.06 27.59
CA THR A 1058 55.42 -11.56 26.69
C THR A 1058 55.10 -11.37 25.20
N LEU A 1059 53.82 -11.41 24.82
CA LEU A 1059 53.38 -11.33 23.42
C LEU A 1059 53.18 -9.88 22.97
N GLN A 1060 54.28 -9.19 22.64
CA GLN A 1060 54.32 -7.75 22.30
C GLN A 1060 53.36 -7.27 21.19
N TRP A 1061 52.84 -8.19 20.36
CA TRP A 1061 51.98 -7.87 19.21
C TRP A 1061 50.49 -8.17 19.42
N LEU A 1062 50.14 -8.93 20.48
CA LEU A 1062 48.76 -9.34 20.75
C LEU A 1062 48.05 -8.24 21.54
N PHE A 1063 47.21 -7.45 20.87
CA PHE A 1063 46.50 -6.32 21.49
C PHE A 1063 45.01 -6.59 21.77
N ARG A 1064 44.48 -7.75 21.37
CA ARG A 1064 43.10 -8.16 21.64
C ARG A 1064 43.01 -9.67 21.92
N LEU A 1065 42.45 -10.02 23.07
CA LEU A 1065 42.06 -11.38 23.43
C LEU A 1065 40.59 -11.38 23.86
N ASP A 1066 39.78 -12.12 23.12
CA ASP A 1066 38.38 -12.32 23.43
C ASP A 1066 38.23 -13.77 23.95
N ILE A 1067 37.62 -13.96 25.12
CA ILE A 1067 37.35 -15.27 25.73
C ILE A 1067 35.88 -15.29 26.17
N SER A 1068 35.28 -16.47 26.29
CA SER A 1068 34.07 -16.67 27.09
C SER A 1068 33.89 -18.12 27.52
N PHE A 1069 33.30 -18.30 28.69
CA PHE A 1069 32.78 -19.59 29.15
C PHE A 1069 31.33 -19.74 28.65
N GLU A 1070 30.65 -20.80 29.07
CA GLU A 1070 29.28 -21.15 28.73
C GLU A 1070 28.27 -20.06 29.20
N SER A 1071 28.12 -19.00 28.39
CA SER A 1071 27.40 -17.71 28.62
C SER A 1071 28.25 -16.50 29.09
N GLN A 1072 29.53 -16.66 29.42
CA GLN A 1072 30.29 -15.68 30.22
C GLN A 1072 31.49 -15.03 29.50
N HIS A 1073 31.40 -13.80 28.99
CA HIS A 1073 32.49 -13.10 28.28
C HIS A 1073 33.60 -12.50 29.17
N ILE A 1074 34.84 -12.84 28.81
CA ILE A 1074 36.08 -12.27 29.34
C ILE A 1074 36.78 -11.54 28.19
N LEU A 1075 36.70 -10.21 28.17
CA LEU A 1075 37.22 -9.38 27.06
C LEU A 1075 38.47 -8.61 27.50
N LEU A 1076 39.59 -8.83 26.79
CA LEU A 1076 40.84 -8.10 26.96
C LEU A 1076 41.12 -7.26 25.72
N ARG A 1077 40.74 -5.98 25.80
CA ARG A 1077 40.80 -5.02 24.68
C ARG A 1077 41.83 -3.94 25.00
N GLY A 1078 42.97 -3.96 24.31
CA GLY A 1078 43.88 -2.82 24.21
C GLY A 1078 43.35 -1.85 23.17
N ASP A 1079 43.21 -0.57 23.53
CA ASP A 1079 42.61 0.41 22.64
C ASP A 1079 43.56 0.88 21.52
N LYS A 1080 43.03 1.04 20.29
CA LYS A 1080 43.78 1.42 19.08
C LYS A 1080 43.82 2.94 18.83
N THR A 1081 43.04 3.74 19.56
CA THR A 1081 42.78 5.19 19.32
C THR A 1081 43.99 6.14 19.35
N SER A 1082 45.21 5.69 19.67
CA SER A 1082 46.35 6.59 19.97
C SER A 1082 47.24 6.99 18.77
N ARG A 1083 46.79 6.83 17.51
CA ARG A 1083 47.65 7.03 16.32
C ARG A 1083 47.67 8.46 15.73
N ASP A 1084 46.60 9.23 15.81
CA ASP A 1084 46.49 10.48 15.03
C ASP A 1084 47.15 11.72 15.66
N MET A 1085 47.69 11.61 16.88
CA MET A 1085 48.60 12.60 17.44
C MET A 1085 50.07 12.30 17.09
N TRP A 1086 50.51 12.52 15.84
CA TRP A 1086 51.86 12.99 15.46
C TRP A 1086 51.98 13.26 13.93
N ALA A 1087 51.67 14.48 13.48
CA ALA A 1087 51.86 14.91 12.08
C ALA A 1087 52.49 16.32 11.90
N THR A 1088 52.94 16.97 12.98
CA THR A 1088 53.61 18.28 12.94
C THR A 1088 54.67 18.41 14.05
N GLY A 1089 55.80 19.05 13.73
CA GLY A 1089 56.84 19.45 14.71
C GLY A 1089 58.20 18.74 14.53
N SER A 1090 59.26 19.54 14.31
CA SER A 1090 60.64 19.09 14.14
C SER A 1090 61.32 18.67 15.45
N LEU A 1091 62.20 17.66 15.38
CA LEU A 1091 63.15 17.35 16.46
C LEU A 1091 64.34 18.33 16.45
N PRO A 1092 64.87 18.68 17.64
CA PRO A 1092 66.24 19.14 17.83
C PRO A 1092 67.11 18.07 18.51
N ASP A 1093 68.29 17.77 17.94
CA ASP A 1093 69.29 16.90 18.56
C ASP A 1093 70.03 17.58 19.72
N PHE A 1094 70.38 16.81 20.77
CA PHE A 1094 71.61 16.97 21.58
C PHE A 1094 71.83 15.72 22.49
N PRO A 1095 73.02 15.50 23.09
CA PRO A 1095 73.65 14.19 22.97
C PRO A 1095 73.84 13.43 24.29
N ALA A 1096 74.64 12.36 24.24
CA ALA A 1096 74.68 11.26 25.22
C ALA A 1096 75.11 11.60 26.67
N ALA A 1097 74.77 10.65 27.55
CA ALA A 1097 75.31 10.42 28.89
C ALA A 1097 74.68 11.14 30.11
N ALA A 1098 73.35 11.03 30.29
CA ALA A 1098 72.73 11.04 31.64
C ALA A 1098 71.38 10.29 31.72
N LYS A 1099 71.16 9.57 32.82
CA LYS A 1099 69.86 9.06 33.38
C LYS A 1099 68.99 8.11 32.51
N PHE A 1100 68.86 6.86 32.97
CA PHE A 1100 67.72 5.99 32.66
C PHE A 1100 66.45 6.44 33.43
N LEU A 1101 65.87 7.58 33.05
CA LEU A 1101 64.58 8.08 33.55
C LEU A 1101 64.04 9.09 32.51
N GLY A 1102 63.46 8.60 31.40
CA GLY A 1102 63.19 9.48 30.26
C GLY A 1102 62.26 9.00 29.12
N PHE A 1103 61.80 7.73 29.09
CA PHE A 1103 60.78 7.32 28.12
C PHE A 1103 59.38 7.60 28.69
N ARG A 1104 58.73 8.70 28.24
CA ARG A 1104 57.28 8.86 28.37
C ARG A 1104 56.58 7.93 27.39
N GLN A 1105 56.43 6.66 27.77
CA GLN A 1105 55.53 5.75 27.09
C GLN A 1105 54.10 6.32 27.14
N ARG A 1106 53.51 6.61 25.98
CA ARG A 1106 52.06 6.82 25.86
C ARG A 1106 51.42 5.44 26.00
N CYS A 1107 51.02 5.08 27.21
CA CYS A 1107 50.43 3.77 27.47
C CYS A 1107 49.00 3.70 26.90
N ILE A 1108 48.77 2.71 26.04
CA ILE A 1108 47.45 2.33 25.51
C ILE A 1108 46.50 1.98 26.68
N PRO A 1109 45.24 2.48 26.68
CA PRO A 1109 44.20 2.01 27.59
C PRO A 1109 43.95 0.51 27.46
N ARG A 1110 43.73 -0.16 28.60
CA ARG A 1110 43.48 -1.59 28.67
C ARG A 1110 42.16 -1.83 29.38
N SER A 1111 41.21 -2.44 28.69
CA SER A 1111 39.95 -2.89 29.29
C SER A 1111 40.05 -4.38 29.61
N LEU A 1112 39.85 -4.74 30.89
CA LEU A 1112 39.55 -6.12 31.30
C LEU A 1112 38.08 -6.18 31.67
N CYS A 1113 37.31 -6.93 30.88
CA CYS A 1113 36.04 -7.48 31.29
C CYS A 1113 36.26 -8.91 31.79
N LEU A 1114 35.71 -9.23 32.97
CA LEU A 1114 35.34 -10.59 33.38
C LEU A 1114 33.81 -10.61 33.49
N SER A 1115 33.14 -11.66 33.04
CA SER A 1115 31.71 -11.84 33.30
C SER A 1115 31.40 -13.22 33.87
N GLU A 1116 30.34 -13.28 34.67
CA GLU A 1116 29.73 -14.37 35.44
C GLU A 1116 30.67 -15.28 36.27
N CYS A 1117 31.93 -14.87 36.44
CA CYS A 1117 32.98 -15.61 37.15
C CYS A 1117 32.79 -15.66 38.68
N PRO A 1118 33.23 -16.74 39.39
CA PRO A 1118 33.21 -16.80 40.85
C PRO A 1118 34.31 -15.92 41.49
N LEU A 1119 33.93 -14.70 41.88
CA LEU A 1119 34.82 -13.66 42.43
C LEU A 1119 34.95 -13.71 43.97
N GLU A 1120 35.43 -14.84 44.49
CA GLU A 1120 35.78 -14.98 45.92
C GLU A 1120 36.95 -14.06 46.34
N PRO A 1121 37.09 -13.69 47.62
CA PRO A 1121 38.16 -12.80 48.10
C PRO A 1121 39.59 -13.24 47.71
N PRO A 1122 39.98 -14.53 47.75
CA PRO A 1122 41.30 -14.96 47.27
C PRO A 1122 41.47 -14.78 45.76
N SER A 1123 40.41 -14.96 44.98
CA SER A 1123 40.44 -14.80 43.52
C SER A 1123 40.48 -13.31 43.13
N LEU A 1124 39.74 -12.44 43.80
CA LEU A 1124 39.88 -10.98 43.66
C LEU A 1124 41.27 -10.49 44.09
N THR A 1125 41.84 -11.02 45.17
CA THR A 1125 43.21 -10.71 45.60
C THR A 1125 44.23 -11.12 44.54
N ARG A 1126 44.12 -12.35 43.98
CA ARG A 1126 44.97 -12.83 42.87
C ARG A 1126 44.80 -11.98 41.61
N LEU A 1127 43.58 -11.57 41.29
CA LEU A 1127 43.26 -10.73 40.15
C LEU A 1127 43.90 -9.34 40.29
N CYS A 1128 43.64 -8.64 41.40
CA CYS A 1128 44.20 -7.32 41.65
C CYS A 1128 45.74 -7.34 41.73
N ALA A 1129 46.33 -8.40 42.30
CA ALA A 1129 47.77 -8.60 42.27
C ALA A 1129 48.33 -8.79 40.85
N THR A 1130 47.61 -9.49 39.96
CA THR A 1130 48.02 -9.68 38.55
C THR A 1130 47.81 -8.41 37.71
N LEU A 1131 46.77 -7.62 38.02
CA LEU A 1131 46.49 -6.33 37.38
C LEU A 1131 47.45 -5.21 37.80
N LYS A 1132 48.04 -5.31 38.99
CA LYS A 1132 49.02 -4.36 39.53
C LYS A 1132 50.25 -4.18 38.63
N ASP A 1133 50.64 -5.24 37.93
CA ASP A 1133 51.77 -5.26 37.00
C ASP A 1133 51.40 -4.83 35.56
N CYS A 1134 50.15 -4.43 35.28
CA CYS A 1134 49.71 -3.99 33.96
C CYS A 1134 50.05 -2.50 33.70
N PRO A 1135 50.84 -2.17 32.65
CA PRO A 1135 51.16 -0.79 32.31
C PRO A 1135 50.10 -0.14 31.41
N GLY A 1136 49.47 0.93 31.91
CA GLY A 1136 48.50 1.77 31.18
C GLY A 1136 47.19 1.94 31.95
N PRO A 1137 46.38 2.97 31.62
CA PRO A 1137 45.10 3.20 32.28
C PRO A 1137 44.19 1.99 32.08
N LEU A 1138 43.49 1.62 33.16
CA LEU A 1138 42.79 0.35 33.29
C LEU A 1138 41.29 0.58 33.45
N GLU A 1139 40.49 -0.09 32.63
CA GLU A 1139 39.06 -0.26 32.88
C GLU A 1139 38.80 -1.67 33.40
N LEU A 1140 37.98 -1.77 34.44
CA LEU A 1140 37.64 -3.05 35.06
C LEU A 1140 36.12 -3.24 35.02
N GLN A 1141 35.66 -4.12 34.14
CA GLN A 1141 34.30 -4.64 34.14
C GLN A 1141 34.29 -6.03 34.77
N LEU A 1142 33.35 -6.25 35.69
CA LEU A 1142 33.12 -7.52 36.37
C LEU A 1142 31.63 -7.90 36.24
N SER A 1143 31.35 -9.19 36.10
CA SER A 1143 30.12 -9.81 36.56
C SER A 1143 30.37 -11.18 37.18
N CYS A 1144 29.42 -11.63 37.99
CA CYS A 1144 29.45 -12.85 38.80
C CYS A 1144 28.03 -13.15 39.29
N GLU A 1145 27.61 -14.41 39.41
CA GLU A 1145 26.26 -14.72 39.91
C GLU A 1145 25.99 -14.05 41.28
N PHE A 1146 26.99 -14.01 42.16
CA PHE A 1146 26.91 -13.33 43.45
C PHE A 1146 28.28 -12.79 43.91
N LEU A 1147 28.34 -11.51 44.31
CA LEU A 1147 29.50 -10.91 44.99
C LEU A 1147 29.18 -10.77 46.48
N SER A 1148 29.94 -11.45 47.34
CA SER A 1148 29.75 -11.36 48.79
C SER A 1148 30.23 -10.00 49.35
N ASP A 1149 29.68 -9.56 50.49
CA ASP A 1149 30.13 -8.33 51.18
C ASP A 1149 31.65 -8.31 51.35
N GLN A 1150 32.24 -9.43 51.79
CA GLN A 1150 33.68 -9.55 52.01
C GLN A 1150 34.49 -9.55 50.70
N SER A 1151 33.93 -10.05 49.59
CA SER A 1151 34.51 -9.91 48.24
C SER A 1151 34.52 -8.45 47.80
N LEU A 1152 33.42 -7.73 48.06
CA LEU A 1152 33.25 -6.33 47.68
C LEU A 1152 34.14 -5.42 48.55
N GLU A 1153 34.24 -5.67 49.85
CA GLU A 1153 35.23 -5.03 50.75
C GLU A 1153 36.67 -5.31 50.29
N THR A 1154 37.01 -6.55 49.93
CA THR A 1154 38.33 -6.91 49.39
C THR A 1154 38.62 -6.17 48.07
N LEU A 1155 37.61 -5.98 47.21
CA LEU A 1155 37.74 -5.16 46.01
C LEU A 1155 38.00 -3.69 46.39
N LEU A 1156 37.22 -3.11 47.30
CA LEU A 1156 37.38 -1.73 47.78
C LEU A 1156 38.77 -1.46 48.39
N ASP A 1157 39.30 -2.39 49.20
CA ASP A 1157 40.66 -2.31 49.75
C ASP A 1157 41.76 -2.45 48.68
N CYS A 1158 41.44 -3.10 47.54
CA CYS A 1158 42.33 -3.21 46.40
C CYS A 1158 42.27 -2.00 45.44
N LEU A 1159 41.15 -1.28 45.33
CA LEU A 1159 41.02 -0.15 44.39
C LEU A 1159 42.13 0.92 44.58
N PRO A 1160 42.50 1.36 45.80
CA PRO A 1160 43.62 2.30 46.01
C PRO A 1160 44.98 1.79 45.53
N GLN A 1161 45.15 0.47 45.34
CA GLN A 1161 46.38 -0.12 44.82
C GLN A 1161 46.42 -0.22 43.29
N LEU A 1162 45.36 0.19 42.59
CA LEU A 1162 45.24 0.22 41.13
C LEU A 1162 45.23 1.68 40.62
N PRO A 1163 46.35 2.43 40.69
CA PRO A 1163 46.40 3.86 40.32
C PRO A 1163 46.13 4.14 38.83
N GLN A 1164 46.06 3.08 38.01
CA GLN A 1164 45.67 3.10 36.61
C GLN A 1164 44.15 3.23 36.40
N LEU A 1165 43.32 2.90 37.41
CA LEU A 1165 41.89 2.64 37.21
C LEU A 1165 41.09 3.91 36.85
N SER A 1166 40.31 3.83 35.76
CA SER A 1166 39.43 4.90 35.26
C SER A 1166 37.94 4.59 35.39
N LEU A 1167 37.55 3.32 35.21
CA LEU A 1167 36.17 2.84 35.23
C LEU A 1167 36.06 1.54 36.04
N LEU A 1168 35.02 1.44 36.86
CA LEU A 1168 34.59 0.21 37.53
C LEU A 1168 33.13 -0.07 37.18
N GLN A 1169 32.86 -1.19 36.52
CA GLN A 1169 31.53 -1.60 36.11
C GLN A 1169 31.20 -2.97 36.69
N LEU A 1170 30.08 -3.07 37.42
CA LEU A 1170 29.56 -4.32 38.00
C LEU A 1170 28.24 -4.65 37.32
N SER A 1171 28.34 -5.06 36.05
CA SER A 1171 27.23 -5.62 35.29
C SER A 1171 26.81 -6.97 35.87
N GLN A 1172 25.56 -7.41 35.68
CA GLN A 1172 25.02 -8.76 35.99
C GLN A 1172 25.40 -9.36 37.37
N THR A 1173 25.78 -8.55 38.37
CA THR A 1173 26.18 -9.04 39.69
C THR A 1173 24.98 -9.21 40.61
N GLY A 1174 24.78 -10.41 41.15
CA GLY A 1174 24.01 -10.57 42.39
C GLY A 1174 24.76 -9.89 43.54
N LEU A 1175 24.05 -9.07 44.30
CA LEU A 1175 24.64 -8.19 45.33
C LEU A 1175 23.80 -8.24 46.61
N SER A 1176 24.44 -7.99 47.76
CA SER A 1176 23.74 -7.84 49.03
C SER A 1176 23.00 -6.49 49.12
N PRO A 1177 21.98 -6.37 50.01
CA PRO A 1177 21.40 -5.06 50.36
C PRO A 1177 22.40 -4.04 50.92
N LYS A 1178 23.58 -4.48 51.41
CA LYS A 1178 24.68 -3.59 51.86
C LYS A 1178 25.58 -3.12 50.73
N SER A 1179 25.62 -3.84 49.60
CA SER A 1179 26.53 -3.54 48.49
C SER A 1179 26.37 -2.13 47.90
N PRO A 1180 25.14 -1.57 47.73
CA PRO A 1180 24.97 -0.18 47.30
C PRO A 1180 25.63 0.84 48.26
N PHE A 1181 25.69 0.56 49.56
CA PHE A 1181 26.30 1.43 50.57
C PHE A 1181 27.82 1.40 50.51
N LEU A 1182 28.37 0.19 50.45
CA LEU A 1182 29.80 -0.05 50.28
C LEU A 1182 30.31 0.61 48.98
N LEU A 1183 29.53 0.53 47.89
CA LEU A 1183 29.87 1.13 46.61
C LEU A 1183 29.65 2.65 46.55
N ALA A 1184 28.61 3.20 47.19
CA ALA A 1184 28.45 4.65 47.32
C ALA A 1184 29.66 5.30 48.03
N ASN A 1185 30.33 4.55 48.91
CA ASN A 1185 31.56 4.98 49.57
C ASN A 1185 32.76 5.19 48.62
N THR A 1186 32.75 4.57 47.41
CA THR A 1186 33.83 4.73 46.41
C THR A 1186 34.05 6.17 45.97
N LEU A 1187 32.99 6.99 45.94
CA LEU A 1187 33.10 8.43 45.63
C LEU A 1187 34.02 9.19 46.60
N SER A 1188 34.11 8.73 47.85
CA SER A 1188 34.98 9.32 48.86
C SER A 1188 36.42 8.77 48.82
N LEU A 1189 36.60 7.54 48.33
CA LEU A 1189 37.87 6.80 48.36
C LEU A 1189 38.66 6.90 47.06
N CYS A 1190 37.99 7.05 45.91
CA CYS A 1190 38.60 7.07 44.58
C CYS A 1190 37.90 8.07 43.65
N PRO A 1191 38.14 9.39 43.80
CA PRO A 1191 37.50 10.46 43.00
C PRO A 1191 37.87 10.48 41.50
N ARG A 1192 38.56 9.45 41.00
CA ARG A 1192 38.78 9.19 39.58
C ARG A 1192 37.66 8.35 38.94
N VAL A 1193 36.91 7.58 39.74
CA VAL A 1193 35.83 6.72 39.25
C VAL A 1193 34.62 7.59 38.91
N LYS A 1194 34.56 8.10 37.68
CA LYS A 1194 33.48 8.98 37.19
C LYS A 1194 32.11 8.30 37.09
N LYS A 1195 32.04 6.97 37.16
CA LYS A 1195 30.82 6.16 36.99
C LYS A 1195 30.98 4.81 37.69
N VAL A 1196 29.95 4.36 38.40
CA VAL A 1196 29.81 2.99 38.92
C VAL A 1196 28.53 2.39 38.34
N ASP A 1197 28.65 1.71 37.21
CA ASP A 1197 27.49 1.08 36.55
C ASP A 1197 27.22 -0.27 37.22
N LEU A 1198 26.27 -0.28 38.17
CA LEU A 1198 25.67 -1.50 38.70
C LEU A 1198 24.57 -1.98 37.75
N ARG A 1199 24.50 -3.29 37.47
CA ARG A 1199 23.35 -3.91 36.81
C ARG A 1199 23.05 -5.28 37.40
N SER A 1200 22.51 -5.33 38.61
CA SER A 1200 21.87 -6.55 39.13
C SER A 1200 20.88 -7.13 38.09
N LEU A 1201 20.68 -8.45 38.11
CA LEU A 1201 19.60 -9.14 37.38
C LEU A 1201 18.21 -8.50 37.61
N HIS A 1202 18.05 -7.71 38.68
CA HIS A 1202 16.87 -6.91 38.97
C HIS A 1202 17.22 -5.40 39.10
N HIS A 1203 17.61 -4.78 37.98
CA HIS A 1203 17.58 -3.33 37.69
C HIS A 1203 17.97 -2.34 38.81
N ALA A 1204 19.16 -2.53 39.40
CA ALA A 1204 19.77 -1.58 40.32
C ALA A 1204 20.94 -0.81 39.69
N THR A 1205 20.69 0.42 39.21
CA THR A 1205 21.69 1.27 38.50
C THR A 1205 22.08 2.52 39.29
N LEU A 1206 23.29 2.52 39.86
CA LEU A 1206 23.79 3.57 40.77
C LEU A 1206 24.48 4.74 40.03
N HIS A 1207 23.71 5.50 39.24
CA HIS A 1207 24.22 6.60 38.42
C HIS A 1207 24.52 7.89 39.20
N PHE A 1208 25.78 8.07 39.60
CA PHE A 1208 26.31 9.40 39.96
C PHE A 1208 26.74 10.14 38.69
N ARG A 1209 25.97 11.16 38.28
CA ARG A 1209 26.21 11.94 37.06
C ARG A 1209 26.57 13.38 37.41
N SER A 1210 27.84 13.74 37.24
CA SER A 1210 28.25 15.15 37.08
C SER A 1210 28.28 15.46 35.58
N ASN A 1211 27.27 16.16 35.07
CA ASN A 1211 27.35 16.72 33.71
C ASN A 1211 28.42 17.82 33.68
N GLU A 1212 29.20 17.87 32.61
CA GLU A 1212 30.20 18.93 32.38
C GLU A 1212 29.58 20.13 31.61
N GLU A 1213 28.24 20.16 31.48
CA GLU A 1213 27.47 21.13 30.66
C GLU A 1213 26.34 21.88 31.42
N GLU A 1214 25.96 21.47 32.64
CA GLU A 1214 25.07 22.25 33.52
C GLU A 1214 25.59 22.23 34.97
N GLU A 1215 25.59 23.38 35.65
CA GLU A 1215 26.27 23.54 36.95
C GLU A 1215 25.55 22.82 38.11
N GLY A 1216 26.11 21.67 38.50
CA GLY A 1216 26.27 21.35 39.92
C GLY A 1216 25.20 20.49 40.61
N VAL A 1217 24.26 19.88 39.89
CA VAL A 1217 23.15 19.12 40.51
C VAL A 1217 23.32 17.60 40.34
N CYS A 1218 23.36 16.85 41.46
CA CYS A 1218 23.44 15.40 41.44
C CYS A 1218 22.05 14.75 41.39
N CYS A 1219 21.97 13.51 40.87
CA CYS A 1219 20.81 12.63 41.02
C CYS A 1219 21.22 11.37 41.79
N GLY A 1220 20.38 10.89 42.70
CA GLY A 1220 20.59 9.63 43.43
C GLY A 1220 19.54 8.60 43.07
N ARG A 1221 19.86 7.65 42.18
CA ARG A 1221 18.96 6.53 41.84
C ARG A 1221 19.44 5.25 42.52
N PHE A 1222 18.54 4.65 43.30
CA PHE A 1222 18.74 3.44 44.09
C PHE A 1222 17.62 2.42 43.81
N THR A 1223 17.15 2.36 42.56
CA THR A 1223 16.09 1.42 42.15
C THR A 1223 16.51 -0.02 42.37
N GLY A 1224 15.59 -0.95 42.65
CA GLY A 1224 15.89 -2.41 42.67
C GLY A 1224 16.87 -2.88 43.76
N CYS A 1225 17.32 -1.99 44.64
CA CYS A 1225 18.43 -2.24 45.58
C CYS A 1225 18.08 -3.11 46.80
N SER A 1226 16.85 -3.64 46.89
CA SER A 1226 16.34 -4.42 48.04
C SER A 1226 16.45 -3.69 49.40
N LEU A 1227 16.41 -2.36 49.39
CA LEU A 1227 16.55 -1.52 50.59
C LEU A 1227 15.38 -1.71 51.55
N SER A 1228 15.67 -2.09 52.79
CA SER A 1228 14.68 -2.20 53.89
C SER A 1228 14.89 -1.10 54.94
N GLN A 1229 13.99 -1.01 55.93
CA GLN A 1229 14.08 -0.06 57.07
C GLN A 1229 15.49 0.07 57.66
N GLU A 1230 16.20 -1.04 57.89
CA GLU A 1230 17.53 -1.07 58.54
C GLU A 1230 18.59 -0.26 57.76
N HIS A 1231 18.35 -0.02 56.46
CA HIS A 1231 19.27 0.63 55.54
C HIS A 1231 19.04 2.15 55.44
N VAL A 1232 17.90 2.65 55.95
CA VAL A 1232 17.42 4.02 55.69
C VAL A 1232 18.25 5.09 56.36
N GLU A 1233 18.57 4.96 57.65
CA GLU A 1233 19.42 5.93 58.37
C GLU A 1233 20.80 6.04 57.72
N SER A 1234 21.36 4.89 57.30
CA SER A 1234 22.65 4.83 56.57
C SER A 1234 22.57 5.52 55.21
N LEU A 1235 21.44 5.37 54.49
CA LEU A 1235 21.23 6.00 53.19
C LEU A 1235 21.12 7.51 53.33
N CYS A 1236 20.28 7.98 54.26
CA CYS A 1236 20.12 9.41 54.53
C CYS A 1236 21.42 10.04 55.04
N TRP A 1237 22.21 9.32 55.85
CA TRP A 1237 23.53 9.79 56.28
C TRP A 1237 24.52 9.92 55.12
N LEU A 1238 24.55 8.98 54.17
CA LEU A 1238 25.37 9.10 52.95
C LEU A 1238 24.88 10.24 52.04
N LEU A 1239 23.57 10.34 51.80
CA LEU A 1239 22.99 11.40 50.98
C LEU A 1239 23.16 12.80 51.61
N SER A 1240 23.24 12.91 52.94
CA SER A 1240 23.61 14.15 53.64
C SER A 1240 25.03 14.67 53.33
N LYS A 1241 25.89 13.86 52.68
CA LYS A 1241 27.22 14.28 52.22
C LYS A 1241 27.21 14.89 50.81
N CYS A 1242 26.11 14.74 50.07
CA CYS A 1242 25.92 15.39 48.78
C CYS A 1242 25.65 16.89 48.98
N LYS A 1243 25.96 17.73 47.97
CA LYS A 1243 25.74 19.19 48.07
C LYS A 1243 24.30 19.60 47.70
N ASP A 1244 23.78 19.04 46.61
CA ASP A 1244 22.40 19.20 46.14
C ASP A 1244 21.98 17.94 45.38
N LEU A 1245 20.68 17.58 45.44
CA LEU A 1245 20.09 16.39 44.83
C LEU A 1245 18.75 16.74 44.16
N SER A 1246 18.71 16.90 42.84
CA SER A 1246 17.45 17.23 42.13
C SER A 1246 16.43 16.10 42.16
N GLN A 1247 16.91 14.85 42.09
CA GLN A 1247 16.09 13.65 42.11
C GLN A 1247 16.68 12.62 43.07
N VAL A 1248 15.82 12.05 43.92
CA VAL A 1248 16.09 10.80 44.64
C VAL A 1248 15.04 9.78 44.23
N ASP A 1249 15.48 8.69 43.62
CA ASP A 1249 14.63 7.60 43.13
C ASP A 1249 14.92 6.35 43.96
N LEU A 1250 14.00 5.97 44.84
CA LEU A 1250 14.06 4.79 45.70
C LEU A 1250 13.06 3.72 45.25
N SER A 1251 12.55 3.78 44.01
CA SER A 1251 11.51 2.86 43.54
C SER A 1251 11.97 1.38 43.49
N ALA A 1252 11.04 0.44 43.55
CA ALA A 1252 11.32 -1.01 43.54
C ALA A 1252 12.29 -1.47 44.66
N ASN A 1253 11.92 -1.20 45.92
CA ASN A 1253 12.68 -1.57 47.11
C ASN A 1253 11.76 -2.23 48.15
N LEU A 1254 12.25 -2.44 49.38
CA LEU A 1254 11.57 -3.20 50.45
C LEU A 1254 11.44 -2.38 51.74
N LEU A 1255 11.32 -1.05 51.62
CA LEU A 1255 11.32 -0.13 52.77
C LEU A 1255 10.18 -0.44 53.76
N GLY A 1256 8.98 -0.72 53.24
CA GLY A 1256 7.77 -0.88 54.02
C GLY A 1256 7.38 0.36 54.82
N ASP A 1257 6.31 0.23 55.60
CA ASP A 1257 5.74 1.29 56.45
C ASP A 1257 6.75 1.91 57.42
N SER A 1258 7.60 1.09 58.02
CA SER A 1258 8.60 1.53 59.01
C SER A 1258 9.84 2.13 58.37
N GLY A 1259 10.28 1.64 57.21
CA GLY A 1259 11.32 2.29 56.40
C GLY A 1259 10.86 3.63 55.84
N LEU A 1260 9.59 3.74 55.41
CA LEU A 1260 9.00 5.01 54.99
C LEU A 1260 8.97 6.03 56.14
N ARG A 1261 8.55 5.62 57.35
CA ARG A 1261 8.57 6.52 58.52
C ARG A 1261 9.99 6.99 58.86
N CYS A 1262 10.95 6.07 58.94
CA CYS A 1262 12.36 6.40 59.17
C CYS A 1262 12.92 7.35 58.09
N LEU A 1263 12.53 7.15 56.82
CA LEU A 1263 12.94 7.97 55.69
C LEU A 1263 12.40 9.40 55.84
N LEU A 1264 11.15 9.56 56.24
CA LEU A 1264 10.50 10.86 56.45
C LEU A 1264 11.03 11.60 57.68
N GLU A 1265 11.43 10.89 58.73
CA GLU A 1265 12.12 11.43 59.90
C GLU A 1265 13.53 11.93 59.54
N CYS A 1266 14.24 11.23 58.65
CA CYS A 1266 15.56 11.62 58.17
C CYS A 1266 15.56 12.67 57.05
N LEU A 1267 14.50 12.73 56.23
CA LEU A 1267 14.44 13.52 54.99
C LEU A 1267 14.80 15.01 55.13
N PRO A 1268 14.42 15.73 56.21
CA PRO A 1268 14.79 17.13 56.40
C PRO A 1268 16.31 17.40 56.46
N GLN A 1269 17.14 16.37 56.66
CA GLN A 1269 18.60 16.45 56.65
C GLN A 1269 19.22 16.15 55.28
N VAL A 1270 18.43 15.72 54.29
CA VAL A 1270 18.89 15.33 52.95
C VAL A 1270 18.61 16.48 51.95
N PRO A 1271 19.56 16.90 51.11
CA PRO A 1271 19.42 18.09 50.27
C PRO A 1271 18.61 17.85 48.98
N ILE A 1272 17.42 17.24 49.06
CA ILE A 1272 16.58 16.87 47.90
C ILE A 1272 15.76 18.08 47.41
N SER A 1273 16.08 18.64 46.24
CA SER A 1273 15.52 19.92 45.74
C SER A 1273 14.39 19.79 44.69
N GLY A 1274 14.02 18.56 44.31
CA GLY A 1274 12.99 18.27 43.30
C GLY A 1274 12.11 17.06 43.64
N LEU A 1275 12.36 15.93 42.98
CA LEU A 1275 11.49 14.73 42.96
C LEU A 1275 11.98 13.64 43.93
N LEU A 1276 11.04 13.02 44.65
CA LEU A 1276 11.20 11.80 45.43
C LEU A 1276 10.27 10.69 44.90
N ASP A 1277 10.83 9.61 44.35
CA ASP A 1277 10.05 8.42 43.95
C ASP A 1277 10.21 7.31 45.00
N LEU A 1278 9.07 6.79 45.47
CA LEU A 1278 8.94 5.76 46.50
C LEU A 1278 8.10 4.57 46.02
N SER A 1279 7.83 4.47 44.72
CA SER A 1279 6.96 3.45 44.12
C SER A 1279 7.48 2.02 44.34
N HIS A 1280 6.57 1.05 44.44
CA HIS A 1280 6.87 -0.38 44.61
C HIS A 1280 7.81 -0.67 45.80
N ASN A 1281 7.47 -0.15 46.99
CA ASN A 1281 8.30 -0.26 48.21
C ASN A 1281 7.71 -1.15 49.33
N SER A 1282 6.70 -1.97 49.01
CA SER A 1282 5.90 -2.71 50.00
C SER A 1282 5.26 -1.83 51.09
N ILE A 1283 5.03 -0.56 50.78
CA ILE A 1283 4.34 0.42 51.63
C ILE A 1283 2.83 0.09 51.67
N SER A 1284 2.22 0.11 52.85
CA SER A 1284 0.76 -0.06 52.99
C SER A 1284 0.00 1.21 52.61
N GLN A 1285 -1.29 1.06 52.28
CA GLN A 1285 -2.20 2.18 52.01
C GLN A 1285 -2.20 3.23 53.15
N GLU A 1286 -2.12 2.76 54.40
CA GLU A 1286 -2.17 3.58 55.62
C GLU A 1286 -0.87 4.38 55.82
N SER A 1287 0.26 3.85 55.35
CA SER A 1287 1.55 4.57 55.34
C SER A 1287 1.76 5.41 54.09
N ALA A 1288 1.13 5.09 52.95
CA ALA A 1288 1.02 6.01 51.82
C ALA A 1288 0.23 7.28 52.19
N LEU A 1289 -0.81 7.17 53.03
CA LEU A 1289 -1.50 8.33 53.61
C LEU A 1289 -0.61 9.16 54.55
N TYR A 1290 0.34 8.54 55.25
CA TYR A 1290 1.25 9.24 56.17
C TYR A 1290 2.15 10.28 55.47
N LEU A 1291 2.36 10.15 54.16
CA LEU A 1291 3.03 11.18 53.35
C LEU A 1291 2.26 12.51 53.32
N LEU A 1292 0.93 12.51 53.34
CA LEU A 1292 0.14 13.76 53.40
C LEU A 1292 0.35 14.52 54.71
N GLU A 1293 0.61 13.79 55.80
CA GLU A 1293 0.86 14.34 57.14
C GLU A 1293 2.30 14.86 57.31
N THR A 1294 3.24 14.47 56.43
CA THR A 1294 4.69 14.67 56.62
C THR A 1294 5.42 15.37 55.47
N LEU A 1295 5.01 15.20 54.20
CA LEU A 1295 5.57 15.90 53.04
C LEU A 1295 5.52 17.44 53.16
N PRO A 1296 4.48 18.07 53.77
CA PRO A 1296 4.51 19.50 54.06
C PRO A 1296 5.72 19.94 54.90
N SER A 1297 6.18 19.10 55.83
CA SER A 1297 7.32 19.36 56.71
C SER A 1297 8.70 19.18 56.05
N CYS A 1298 8.77 18.65 54.82
CA CYS A 1298 10.00 18.47 54.07
C CYS A 1298 10.23 19.67 53.13
N PRO A 1299 11.04 20.68 53.48
CA PRO A 1299 10.95 22.01 52.85
C PRO A 1299 11.52 22.10 51.42
N ARG A 1300 12.32 21.12 50.96
CA ARG A 1300 12.99 21.15 49.66
C ARG A 1300 12.35 20.25 48.59
N VAL A 1301 11.64 19.19 48.98
CA VAL A 1301 10.95 18.28 48.05
C VAL A 1301 9.76 18.99 47.42
N ARG A 1302 9.70 18.99 46.10
CA ARG A 1302 8.61 19.59 45.30
C ARG A 1302 7.57 18.55 44.90
N GLU A 1303 8.00 17.36 44.56
CA GLU A 1303 7.13 16.29 44.08
C GLU A 1303 7.46 14.97 44.77
N ALA A 1304 6.41 14.22 45.15
CA ALA A 1304 6.55 12.85 45.62
C ALA A 1304 5.57 11.91 44.89
N SER A 1305 6.02 10.67 44.64
CA SER A 1305 5.24 9.65 43.93
C SER A 1305 5.28 8.31 44.65
N VAL A 1306 4.12 7.64 44.69
CA VAL A 1306 3.94 6.29 45.25
C VAL A 1306 2.98 5.50 44.37
N ASN A 1307 3.48 4.48 43.67
CA ASN A 1307 2.67 3.37 43.16
C ASN A 1307 2.78 2.15 44.11
N LEU A 1308 1.66 1.48 44.43
CA LEU A 1308 1.62 0.23 45.22
C LEU A 1308 1.45 -1.04 44.37
N GLY A 1309 1.38 -0.89 43.04
CA GLY A 1309 1.12 -1.93 42.04
C GLY A 1309 2.22 -2.97 41.81
N SER A 1310 1.93 -3.92 40.90
CA SER A 1310 2.78 -5.10 40.64
C SER A 1310 3.21 -5.31 39.18
N GLU A 1311 2.76 -4.47 38.23
CA GLU A 1311 3.21 -4.51 36.83
C GLU A 1311 4.01 -3.25 36.45
N GLN A 1312 4.53 -3.20 35.21
CA GLN A 1312 5.66 -2.33 34.85
C GLN A 1312 5.32 -0.82 34.85
N SER A 1313 6.29 -0.03 35.32
CA SER A 1313 6.16 1.39 35.67
C SER A 1313 5.52 2.29 34.61
N PHE A 1314 4.39 2.93 34.95
CA PHE A 1314 3.87 4.07 34.20
C PHE A 1314 4.47 5.38 34.72
N ARG A 1315 5.43 5.96 33.99
CA ARG A 1315 6.09 7.23 34.36
C ARG A 1315 5.31 8.44 33.83
N ILE A 1316 4.53 9.07 34.70
CA ILE A 1316 3.99 10.42 34.44
C ILE A 1316 5.06 11.45 34.83
N HIS A 1317 5.53 12.21 33.84
CA HIS A 1317 6.56 13.24 33.97
C HIS A 1317 5.96 14.60 33.63
N PHE A 1318 6.03 15.59 34.54
CA PHE A 1318 5.62 16.97 34.25
C PHE A 1318 6.65 18.00 34.71
N SER A 1319 6.65 19.13 34.01
CA SER A 1319 7.64 20.19 34.11
C SER A 1319 7.33 21.20 35.20
N ARG A 1320 8.38 21.84 35.70
CA ARG A 1320 8.30 23.05 36.55
C ARG A 1320 7.84 24.24 35.71
N GLU A 1321 6.57 24.63 35.85
CA GLU A 1321 6.22 26.05 35.73
C GLU A 1321 6.63 26.78 37.02
N ASP A 1322 7.02 28.05 36.91
CA ASP A 1322 7.58 28.80 38.04
C ASP A 1322 6.50 29.50 38.88
N GLN A 1323 5.81 28.71 39.71
CA GLN A 1323 5.25 29.18 40.98
C GLN A 1323 5.20 28.04 42.02
N ALA A 1324 5.46 28.37 43.28
CA ALA A 1324 5.85 27.37 44.28
C ALA A 1324 4.67 26.64 44.91
N GLY A 1325 4.58 25.34 44.66
CA GLY A 1325 3.66 24.39 45.29
C GLY A 1325 4.25 22.98 45.35
N LYS A 1326 3.63 22.09 46.13
CA LYS A 1326 4.00 20.66 46.20
C LYS A 1326 2.94 19.77 45.54
N THR A 1327 3.38 18.78 44.78
CA THR A 1327 2.50 17.75 44.18
C THR A 1327 2.75 16.39 44.84
N LEU A 1328 1.67 15.66 45.11
CA LEU A 1328 1.72 14.25 45.50
C LEU A 1328 0.96 13.41 44.46
N ARG A 1329 1.59 12.34 43.98
CA ARG A 1329 0.93 11.34 43.12
C ARG A 1329 0.82 10.00 43.85
N LEU A 1330 -0.40 9.49 43.94
CA LEU A 1330 -0.71 8.19 44.54
C LEU A 1330 -1.38 7.31 43.46
N SER A 1331 -0.83 6.12 43.25
CA SER A 1331 -1.27 5.20 42.19
C SER A 1331 -1.50 3.79 42.73
N GLU A 1332 -2.57 3.13 42.26
CA GLU A 1332 -2.97 1.76 42.62
C GLU A 1332 -3.23 1.55 44.13
N CYS A 1333 -3.41 2.64 44.90
CA CYS A 1333 -3.53 2.60 46.36
C CYS A 1333 -4.83 1.95 46.89
N SER A 1334 -5.78 1.56 46.03
CA SER A 1334 -6.97 0.74 46.34
C SER A 1334 -7.68 1.09 47.67
N PHE A 1335 -7.97 2.38 47.89
CA PHE A 1335 -8.41 2.91 49.17
C PHE A 1335 -9.79 2.41 49.61
N ARG A 1336 -9.88 2.02 50.89
CA ARG A 1336 -11.13 1.67 51.57
C ARG A 1336 -11.87 2.94 52.03
N PRO A 1337 -13.20 2.88 52.31
CA PRO A 1337 -13.95 4.03 52.83
C PRO A 1337 -13.35 4.66 54.11
N GLU A 1338 -12.71 3.86 54.96
CA GLU A 1338 -11.98 4.31 56.16
C GLU A 1338 -10.72 5.14 55.84
N HIS A 1339 -10.06 4.88 54.71
CA HIS A 1339 -8.90 5.63 54.23
C HIS A 1339 -9.29 6.99 53.62
N VAL A 1340 -10.52 7.14 53.12
CA VAL A 1340 -11.02 8.37 52.48
C VAL A 1340 -11.15 9.54 53.46
N SER A 1341 -11.68 9.28 54.67
CA SER A 1341 -11.79 10.32 55.70
C SER A 1341 -10.41 10.73 56.24
N ARG A 1342 -9.46 9.78 56.33
CA ARG A 1342 -8.04 10.09 56.60
C ARG A 1342 -7.41 10.92 55.48
N LEU A 1343 -7.66 10.59 54.21
CA LEU A 1343 -7.17 11.33 53.04
C LEU A 1343 -7.60 12.81 53.11
N ALA A 1344 -8.89 13.06 53.33
CA ALA A 1344 -9.42 14.42 53.55
C ALA A 1344 -8.82 15.13 54.78
N THR A 1345 -8.63 14.39 55.89
CA THR A 1345 -8.04 14.91 57.14
C THR A 1345 -6.53 15.18 57.05
N GLY A 1346 -5.82 14.53 56.12
CA GLY A 1346 -4.45 14.89 55.74
C GLY A 1346 -4.45 16.13 54.85
N LEU A 1347 -5.33 16.16 53.85
CA LEU A 1347 -5.47 17.29 52.92
C LEU A 1347 -5.78 18.62 53.61
N SER A 1348 -6.66 18.64 54.61
CA SER A 1348 -6.98 19.84 55.40
C SER A 1348 -5.79 20.41 56.19
N LYS A 1349 -4.84 19.57 56.58
CA LYS A 1349 -3.60 19.96 57.30
C LYS A 1349 -2.44 20.32 56.37
N SER A 1350 -2.44 19.81 55.14
CA SER A 1350 -1.32 19.89 54.19
C SER A 1350 -1.17 21.23 53.45
N LEU A 1351 -0.96 22.33 54.19
CA LEU A 1351 -0.99 23.71 53.65
C LEU A 1351 -0.07 24.02 52.46
N GLN A 1352 0.95 23.20 52.18
CA GLN A 1352 1.89 23.40 51.05
C GLN A 1352 1.59 22.53 49.81
N LEU A 1353 0.64 21.58 49.90
CA LEU A 1353 0.34 20.65 48.82
C LEU A 1353 -0.68 21.25 47.84
N THR A 1354 -0.25 21.71 46.68
CA THR A 1354 -1.09 22.38 45.69
C THR A 1354 -1.83 21.42 44.75
N GLU A 1355 -1.29 20.23 44.49
CA GLU A 1355 -1.94 19.20 43.66
C GLU A 1355 -1.87 17.81 44.34
N LEU A 1356 -2.98 17.08 44.28
CA LEU A 1356 -3.04 15.65 44.53
C LEU A 1356 -3.54 14.93 43.28
N THR A 1357 -2.76 13.99 42.76
CA THR A 1357 -3.20 13.05 41.72
C THR A 1357 -3.48 11.68 42.33
N LEU A 1358 -4.65 11.12 42.04
CA LEU A 1358 -5.10 9.79 42.45
C LEU A 1358 -5.40 8.97 41.18
N THR A 1359 -4.62 7.92 40.92
CA THR A 1359 -4.74 7.10 39.70
C THR A 1359 -5.00 5.64 40.07
N GLN A 1360 -6.13 5.08 39.64
CA GLN A 1360 -6.55 3.70 39.95
C GLN A 1360 -6.58 3.38 41.47
N CYS A 1361 -6.96 4.38 42.28
CA CYS A 1361 -7.02 4.28 43.73
C CYS A 1361 -8.34 3.66 44.25
N CYS A 1362 -9.21 3.17 43.36
CA CYS A 1362 -10.52 2.56 43.65
C CYS A 1362 -11.53 3.50 44.34
N LEU A 1363 -11.38 4.82 44.20
CA LEU A 1363 -12.33 5.82 44.71
C LEU A 1363 -13.60 5.86 43.87
N GLY A 1364 -14.60 5.04 44.20
CA GLY A 1364 -15.93 5.13 43.58
C GLY A 1364 -16.65 6.46 43.88
N GLN A 1365 -17.68 6.80 43.11
CA GLN A 1365 -18.44 8.06 43.20
C GLN A 1365 -18.81 8.49 44.64
N LYS A 1366 -19.30 7.56 45.48
CA LYS A 1366 -19.68 7.86 46.87
C LYS A 1366 -18.47 8.20 47.73
N GLN A 1367 -17.34 7.53 47.52
CA GLN A 1367 -16.07 7.82 48.17
C GLN A 1367 -15.51 9.17 47.71
N LEU A 1368 -15.68 9.53 46.43
CA LEU A 1368 -15.30 10.85 45.92
C LEU A 1368 -16.16 11.98 46.52
N ALA A 1369 -17.48 11.80 46.63
CA ALA A 1369 -18.35 12.76 47.31
C ALA A 1369 -17.97 12.94 48.79
N ILE A 1370 -17.68 11.84 49.49
CA ILE A 1370 -17.17 11.87 50.88
C ILE A 1370 -15.81 12.57 50.95
N LEU A 1371 -14.91 12.33 50.00
CA LEU A 1371 -13.61 13.01 49.94
C LEU A 1371 -13.79 14.53 49.81
N LEU A 1372 -14.41 14.98 48.72
CA LEU A 1372 -14.56 16.40 48.40
C LEU A 1372 -15.35 17.16 49.50
N SER A 1373 -16.39 16.55 50.09
CA SER A 1373 -17.16 17.17 51.19
C SER A 1373 -16.38 17.30 52.50
N LEU A 1374 -15.30 16.55 52.69
CA LEU A 1374 -14.44 16.60 53.87
C LEU A 1374 -13.13 17.39 53.66
N VAL A 1375 -12.78 17.78 52.43
CA VAL A 1375 -11.58 18.62 52.16
C VAL A 1375 -11.89 20.08 52.47
N GLY A 1376 -11.59 20.51 53.70
CA GLY A 1376 -11.59 21.91 54.11
C GLY A 1376 -10.19 22.42 54.41
N ARG A 1377 -9.72 23.48 53.74
CA ARG A 1377 -8.45 24.16 54.01
C ARG A 1377 -8.67 25.63 54.42
N PRO A 1378 -7.74 26.25 55.17
CA PRO A 1378 -7.92 27.62 55.67
C PRO A 1378 -7.66 28.73 54.64
N ALA A 1379 -6.94 28.44 53.55
CA ALA A 1379 -6.75 29.34 52.40
C ALA A 1379 -6.08 28.60 51.22
N GLY A 1380 -6.32 29.06 50.00
CA GLY A 1380 -5.50 28.77 48.82
C GLY A 1380 -6.16 27.88 47.77
N LEU A 1381 -5.49 27.78 46.61
CA LEU A 1381 -5.88 26.88 45.51
C LEU A 1381 -5.37 25.46 45.76
N PHE A 1382 -6.17 24.48 45.37
CA PHE A 1382 -5.85 23.06 45.42
C PHE A 1382 -6.46 22.33 44.23
N SER A 1383 -5.65 21.60 43.47
CA SER A 1383 -6.12 20.72 42.39
C SER A 1383 -6.21 19.28 42.88
N LEU A 1384 -7.37 18.64 42.69
CA LEU A 1384 -7.57 17.22 42.84
C LEU A 1384 -7.79 16.59 41.46
N ARG A 1385 -6.84 15.78 41.01
CA ARG A 1385 -6.95 14.96 39.79
C ARG A 1385 -7.27 13.52 40.17
N VAL A 1386 -8.32 12.97 39.59
CA VAL A 1386 -8.80 11.59 39.80
C VAL A 1386 -8.84 10.89 38.45
N GLN A 1387 -8.04 9.83 38.29
CA GLN A 1387 -7.97 9.00 37.09
C GLN A 1387 -8.42 7.58 37.47
N GLU A 1388 -9.67 7.22 37.20
CA GLU A 1388 -10.29 5.97 37.70
C GLU A 1388 -11.12 5.28 36.61
N PRO A 1389 -11.07 3.93 36.45
CA PRO A 1389 -11.81 3.16 35.43
C PRO A 1389 -13.34 3.08 35.58
N TRP A 1390 -13.95 4.11 36.17
CA TRP A 1390 -15.39 4.36 36.19
C TRP A 1390 -15.75 5.75 35.64
N ALA A 1391 -14.78 6.67 35.48
CA ALA A 1391 -15.03 8.01 34.95
C ALA A 1391 -15.37 8.00 33.44
N ASP A 1392 -15.02 6.91 32.74
CA ASP A 1392 -15.46 6.55 31.39
C ASP A 1392 -16.91 6.04 31.30
N ARG A 1393 -17.54 5.72 32.44
CA ARG A 1393 -18.88 5.10 32.55
C ARG A 1393 -19.86 5.91 33.37
N ALA A 1394 -19.37 6.91 34.10
CA ALA A 1394 -20.19 7.80 34.90
C ALA A 1394 -20.68 8.97 34.05
N ARG A 1395 -21.98 8.95 33.74
CA ARG A 1395 -22.68 10.07 33.08
C ARG A 1395 -22.29 11.39 33.76
N VAL A 1396 -21.94 12.41 32.98
CA VAL A 1396 -21.51 13.72 33.48
C VAL A 1396 -22.46 14.33 34.51
N LEU A 1397 -23.77 14.08 34.41
CA LEU A 1397 -24.76 14.50 35.42
C LEU A 1397 -24.42 13.98 36.83
N SER A 1398 -23.98 12.73 36.98
CA SER A 1398 -23.57 12.14 38.26
C SER A 1398 -22.19 12.61 38.74
N LEU A 1399 -21.29 12.97 37.82
CA LEU A 1399 -20.00 13.58 38.16
C LEU A 1399 -20.16 15.02 38.66
N LEU A 1400 -20.99 15.80 37.97
CA LEU A 1400 -21.38 17.15 38.39
C LEU A 1400 -22.13 17.11 39.73
N GLU A 1401 -23.05 16.15 39.93
CA GLU A 1401 -23.72 15.93 41.22
C GLU A 1401 -22.72 15.66 42.36
N VAL A 1402 -21.72 14.80 42.14
CA VAL A 1402 -20.68 14.49 43.13
C VAL A 1402 -19.81 15.72 43.46
N CYS A 1403 -19.58 16.62 42.50
CA CYS A 1403 -18.90 17.90 42.75
C CYS A 1403 -19.82 18.91 43.45
N ALA A 1404 -21.12 18.96 43.08
CA ALA A 1404 -22.12 19.87 43.61
C ALA A 1404 -22.41 19.64 45.09
N GLN A 1405 -22.48 18.37 45.50
CA GLN A 1405 -22.69 17.97 46.90
C GLN A 1405 -21.48 18.28 47.80
N ALA A 1406 -20.42 18.87 47.27
CA ALA A 1406 -19.10 18.88 47.89
C ALA A 1406 -18.39 20.25 47.87
N SER A 1407 -18.83 21.13 48.79
CA SER A 1407 -18.23 22.42 49.15
C SER A 1407 -18.42 23.56 48.13
N GLY A 1408 -18.81 24.73 48.62
CA GLY A 1408 -18.92 25.99 47.85
C GLY A 1408 -17.58 26.63 47.47
N SER A 1409 -16.57 25.79 47.19
CA SER A 1409 -15.18 26.20 46.91
C SER A 1409 -14.71 25.78 45.52
N VAL A 1410 -15.52 25.07 44.72
CA VAL A 1410 -15.13 24.62 43.38
C VAL A 1410 -15.00 25.80 42.42
N THR A 1411 -13.86 25.92 41.75
CA THR A 1411 -13.55 26.99 40.77
C THR A 1411 -13.29 26.46 39.36
N GLU A 1412 -12.80 25.23 39.22
CA GLU A 1412 -12.69 24.50 37.96
C GLU A 1412 -13.23 23.08 38.12
N ILE A 1413 -14.00 22.62 37.13
CA ILE A 1413 -14.29 21.21 36.90
C ILE A 1413 -13.86 20.88 35.46
N SER A 1414 -13.01 19.87 35.29
CA SER A 1414 -12.67 19.30 33.98
C SER A 1414 -12.95 17.80 33.96
N ILE A 1415 -13.73 17.32 32.98
CA ILE A 1415 -14.07 15.90 32.78
C ILE A 1415 -13.60 15.46 31.40
N SER A 1416 -12.89 14.32 31.33
CA SER A 1416 -12.59 13.61 30.10
C SER A 1416 -12.88 12.12 30.26
N GLU A 1417 -13.95 11.64 29.61
CA GLU A 1417 -14.41 10.25 29.73
C GLU A 1417 -13.37 9.28 29.15
N THR A 1418 -12.81 9.58 27.97
CA THR A 1418 -11.82 8.72 27.27
C THR A 1418 -10.46 8.65 27.95
N GLN A 1419 -10.04 9.69 28.68
CA GLN A 1419 -8.83 9.67 29.51
C GLN A 1419 -9.10 9.12 30.92
N GLN A 1420 -10.32 8.67 31.21
CA GLN A 1420 -10.79 8.25 32.54
C GLN A 1420 -10.50 9.30 33.64
N GLN A 1421 -10.46 10.59 33.26
CA GLN A 1421 -9.93 11.67 34.10
C GLN A 1421 -11.03 12.67 34.50
N LEU A 1422 -11.16 12.86 35.81
CA LEU A 1422 -11.78 14.02 36.44
C LEU A 1422 -10.67 14.91 37.03
N CYS A 1423 -10.79 16.22 36.88
CA CYS A 1423 -10.01 17.21 37.60
C CYS A 1423 -10.96 18.21 38.27
N VAL A 1424 -10.75 18.50 39.55
CA VAL A 1424 -11.53 19.45 40.34
C VAL A 1424 -10.58 20.40 41.04
N GLN A 1425 -10.68 21.70 40.76
CA GLN A 1425 -9.91 22.74 41.44
C GLN A 1425 -10.78 23.41 42.50
N LEU A 1426 -10.24 23.50 43.72
CA LEU A 1426 -10.89 24.09 44.89
C LEU A 1426 -10.13 25.35 45.31
N GLU A 1427 -10.82 26.50 45.38
CA GLU A 1427 -10.28 27.76 45.91
C GLU A 1427 -10.90 28.04 47.29
N PHE A 1428 -10.13 27.79 48.34
CA PHE A 1428 -10.59 27.98 49.72
C PHE A 1428 -10.51 29.46 50.13
N PRO A 1429 -11.63 30.07 50.58
CA PRO A 1429 -11.67 31.48 50.98
C PRO A 1429 -10.84 31.73 52.25
N ARG A 1430 -10.33 32.96 52.38
CA ARG A 1430 -9.44 33.35 53.50
C ARG A 1430 -10.21 33.61 54.80
N GLN A 1431 -10.61 32.55 55.49
CA GLN A 1431 -11.02 32.49 56.91
C GLN A 1431 -12.10 33.45 57.48
N GLU A 1432 -12.62 34.44 56.74
CA GLU A 1432 -13.62 35.41 57.23
C GLU A 1432 -15.07 35.05 56.84
N GLU A 1433 -15.28 34.13 55.91
CA GLU A 1433 -16.60 33.52 55.65
C GLU A 1433 -16.77 32.26 56.52
N ASN A 1434 -17.77 32.23 57.41
CA ASN A 1434 -18.03 31.06 58.26
C ASN A 1434 -18.64 29.91 57.42
N PRO A 1435 -17.97 28.74 57.29
CA PRO A 1435 -18.52 27.60 56.54
C PRO A 1435 -19.84 27.06 57.13
N GLU A 1436 -20.11 27.27 58.43
CA GLU A 1436 -21.42 26.93 59.02
C GLU A 1436 -22.57 27.72 58.38
N ALA A 1437 -22.33 28.94 57.88
CA ALA A 1437 -23.35 29.75 57.22
C ALA A 1437 -23.69 29.24 55.81
N VAL A 1438 -22.82 28.46 55.18
CA VAL A 1438 -23.10 27.72 53.94
C VAL A 1438 -23.84 26.43 54.28
N ALA A 1439 -23.37 25.67 55.28
CA ALA A 1439 -24.02 24.44 55.74
C ALA A 1439 -25.45 24.65 56.28
N LEU A 1440 -25.72 25.79 56.92
CA LEU A 1440 -27.05 26.14 57.43
C LEU A 1440 -28.08 26.46 56.34
N ARG A 1441 -27.67 26.88 55.14
CA ARG A 1441 -28.58 27.04 53.99
C ARG A 1441 -29.07 25.68 53.50
N LEU A 1442 -28.13 24.76 53.30
CA LEU A 1442 -28.39 23.38 52.89
C LEU A 1442 -29.29 22.62 53.88
N ALA A 1443 -29.28 23.00 55.17
CA ALA A 1443 -30.02 22.31 56.23
C ALA A 1443 -31.52 22.64 56.33
N HIS A 1444 -32.10 23.47 55.46
CA HIS A 1444 -33.51 23.89 55.52
C HIS A 1444 -34.34 23.57 54.25
N CYS A 1445 -33.78 22.84 53.30
CA CYS A 1445 -34.48 22.39 52.09
C CYS A 1445 -35.16 21.03 52.30
N ASP A 1446 -36.43 21.05 52.74
CA ASP A 1446 -37.38 19.95 52.54
C ASP A 1446 -38.10 20.08 51.18
N LEU A 1447 -38.90 19.08 50.79
CA LEU A 1447 -39.61 18.87 49.51
C LEU A 1447 -38.81 18.10 48.44
N GLY A 1448 -39.54 17.34 47.60
CA GLY A 1448 -38.98 16.38 46.64
C GLY A 1448 -39.33 16.64 45.16
N ALA A 1449 -39.22 15.57 44.36
CA ALA A 1449 -39.06 15.54 42.90
C ALA A 1449 -37.61 15.83 42.44
N HIS A 1450 -37.04 14.90 41.66
CA HIS A 1450 -35.59 14.69 41.63
C HIS A 1450 -34.76 15.69 40.82
N HIS A 1451 -35.31 16.32 39.77
CA HIS A 1451 -34.48 17.12 38.86
C HIS A 1451 -34.25 18.57 39.32
N SER A 1452 -35.28 19.27 39.81
CA SER A 1452 -35.14 20.65 40.31
C SER A 1452 -34.29 20.76 41.58
N LEU A 1453 -34.21 19.68 42.37
CA LEU A 1453 -33.49 19.64 43.63
C LEU A 1453 -31.96 19.63 43.42
N LEU A 1454 -31.48 18.84 42.45
CA LEU A 1454 -30.07 18.82 42.06
C LEU A 1454 -29.62 20.18 41.50
N VAL A 1455 -30.47 20.82 40.69
CA VAL A 1455 -30.21 22.17 40.13
C VAL A 1455 -30.07 23.19 41.26
N GLY A 1456 -30.98 23.23 42.23
CA GLY A 1456 -30.88 24.15 43.37
C GLY A 1456 -29.59 23.99 44.17
N GLN A 1457 -29.14 22.75 44.38
CA GLN A 1457 -27.87 22.46 45.06
C GLN A 1457 -26.65 22.90 44.23
N LEU A 1458 -26.62 22.57 42.93
CA LEU A 1458 -25.61 23.06 41.98
C LEU A 1458 -25.52 24.59 41.95
N MET A 1459 -26.67 25.29 41.97
CA MET A 1459 -26.73 26.75 41.94
C MET A 1459 -26.09 27.38 43.18
N GLU A 1460 -26.34 26.86 44.38
CA GLU A 1460 -25.75 27.43 45.61
C GLU A 1460 -24.27 27.06 45.81
N THR A 1461 -23.83 25.87 45.37
CA THR A 1461 -22.44 25.42 45.61
C THR A 1461 -21.48 25.78 44.48
N CYS A 1462 -21.92 25.74 43.22
CA CYS A 1462 -21.09 26.08 42.06
C CYS A 1462 -21.13 27.58 41.68
N ALA A 1463 -21.72 28.46 42.48
CA ALA A 1463 -21.76 29.91 42.23
C ALA A 1463 -20.38 30.59 42.06
N ARG A 1464 -19.30 29.92 42.48
CA ARG A 1464 -17.89 30.36 42.29
C ARG A 1464 -17.15 29.66 41.13
N LEU A 1465 -17.84 28.81 40.36
CA LEU A 1465 -17.24 28.06 39.26
C LEU A 1465 -16.87 29.00 38.10
N GLN A 1466 -15.57 29.32 38.00
CA GLN A 1466 -15.03 30.18 36.95
C GLN A 1466 -14.70 29.38 35.68
N GLN A 1467 -14.46 28.07 35.78
CA GLN A 1467 -14.12 27.22 34.66
C GLN A 1467 -14.92 25.90 34.66
N LEU A 1468 -15.50 25.54 33.52
CA LEU A 1468 -16.16 24.26 33.29
C LEU A 1468 -15.66 23.68 31.97
N SER A 1469 -15.07 22.49 32.03
CA SER A 1469 -14.48 21.78 30.89
C SER A 1469 -15.05 20.37 30.81
N LEU A 1470 -15.57 20.02 29.65
CA LEU A 1470 -16.13 18.72 29.31
C LEU A 1470 -15.47 18.28 27.99
N SER A 1471 -14.87 17.11 27.94
CA SER A 1471 -14.20 16.60 26.74
C SER A 1471 -14.56 15.15 26.47
N GLN A 1472 -14.95 14.86 25.23
CA GLN A 1472 -15.32 13.53 24.76
C GLN A 1472 -16.47 12.91 25.57
N VAL A 1473 -17.45 13.75 25.90
CA VAL A 1473 -18.66 13.42 26.68
C VAL A 1473 -19.81 13.05 25.76
N ASN A 1474 -20.63 12.07 26.16
CA ASN A 1474 -21.87 11.74 25.45
C ASN A 1474 -23.11 12.43 26.07
N LEU A 1475 -23.65 13.45 25.39
CA LEU A 1475 -24.93 14.10 25.67
C LEU A 1475 -25.99 13.80 24.58
N CYS A 1476 -25.88 12.68 23.86
CA CYS A 1476 -26.79 12.27 22.77
C CYS A 1476 -27.78 11.14 23.12
N GLU A 1477 -27.56 10.39 24.21
CA GLU A 1477 -28.39 9.21 24.54
C GLU A 1477 -29.68 9.56 25.28
N ASP A 1478 -30.81 9.60 24.53
CA ASP A 1478 -32.22 9.40 24.92
C ASP A 1478 -32.77 10.08 26.20
N ASP A 1479 -32.05 11.04 26.79
CA ASP A 1479 -32.33 11.54 28.14
C ASP A 1479 -31.99 13.03 28.26
N ASP A 1480 -32.90 13.86 27.73
CA ASP A 1480 -32.82 15.32 27.68
C ASP A 1480 -32.55 15.96 29.05
N ALA A 1481 -32.81 15.23 30.15
CA ALA A 1481 -32.46 15.61 31.51
C ALA A 1481 -30.99 16.03 31.65
N SER A 1482 -30.08 15.42 30.87
CA SER A 1482 -28.65 15.76 30.89
C SER A 1482 -28.38 17.16 30.35
N SER A 1483 -28.97 17.52 29.21
CA SER A 1483 -28.86 18.83 28.58
C SER A 1483 -29.72 19.90 29.25
N LEU A 1484 -30.90 19.55 29.77
CA LEU A 1484 -31.73 20.41 30.61
C LEU A 1484 -31.00 20.78 31.91
N LEU A 1485 -30.28 19.84 32.53
CA LEU A 1485 -29.42 20.15 33.66
C LEU A 1485 -28.31 21.12 33.24
N LEU A 1486 -27.58 20.84 32.15
CA LEU A 1486 -26.49 21.70 31.68
C LEU A 1486 -26.99 23.12 31.34
N GLN A 1487 -28.17 23.25 30.74
CA GLN A 1487 -28.85 24.54 30.56
C GLN A 1487 -29.07 25.21 31.92
N SER A 1488 -29.76 24.56 32.86
CA SER A 1488 -30.11 25.14 34.16
C SER A 1488 -28.88 25.52 35.01
N LEU A 1489 -27.78 24.78 34.85
CA LEU A 1489 -26.47 25.12 35.39
C LEU A 1489 -25.94 26.42 34.77
N LEU A 1490 -25.78 26.46 33.44
CA LEU A 1490 -25.23 27.61 32.71
C LEU A 1490 -26.11 28.88 32.85
N LEU A 1491 -27.43 28.74 32.95
CA LEU A 1491 -28.37 29.83 33.29
C LEU A 1491 -28.03 30.54 34.62
N SER A 1492 -27.30 29.84 35.50
CA SER A 1492 -27.03 30.25 36.89
C SER A 1492 -25.56 30.63 37.13
N LEU A 1493 -24.66 30.23 36.24
CA LEU A 1493 -23.23 30.52 36.33
C LEU A 1493 -22.87 31.85 35.64
N SER A 1494 -23.27 32.97 36.25
CA SER A 1494 -22.96 34.32 35.73
C SER A 1494 -21.46 34.63 35.71
N GLU A 1495 -20.72 34.05 36.66
CA GLU A 1495 -19.28 34.28 36.87
C GLU A 1495 -18.38 33.31 36.10
N LEU A 1496 -18.98 32.48 35.21
CA LEU A 1496 -18.24 31.54 34.38
C LEU A 1496 -17.38 32.29 33.36
N LYS A 1497 -16.06 32.15 33.48
CA LYS A 1497 -15.04 32.75 32.61
C LYS A 1497 -14.58 31.83 31.51
N THR A 1498 -14.59 30.51 31.73
CA THR A 1498 -14.15 29.52 30.74
C THR A 1498 -15.17 28.42 30.64
N PHE A 1499 -15.71 28.21 29.43
CA PHE A 1499 -16.50 27.03 29.11
C PHE A 1499 -15.83 26.26 27.98
N ARG A 1500 -15.53 24.99 28.20
CA ARG A 1500 -15.09 24.07 27.15
C ARG A 1500 -16.05 22.88 27.06
N LEU A 1501 -16.56 22.59 25.87
CA LEU A 1501 -17.22 21.33 25.54
C LEU A 1501 -16.62 20.83 24.24
N THR A 1502 -15.67 19.89 24.28
CA THR A 1502 -14.89 19.50 23.10
C THR A 1502 -15.07 18.04 22.73
N SER A 1503 -14.99 17.73 21.42
CA SER A 1503 -15.04 16.36 20.88
C SER A 1503 -16.22 15.50 21.40
N SER A 1504 -17.31 16.14 21.80
CA SER A 1504 -18.45 15.56 22.51
C SER A 1504 -19.66 15.40 21.58
N CYS A 1505 -20.56 14.47 21.91
CA CYS A 1505 -21.83 14.33 21.20
C CYS A 1505 -22.91 15.16 21.91
N VAL A 1506 -23.68 15.96 21.18
CA VAL A 1506 -24.83 16.70 21.72
C VAL A 1506 -26.00 16.60 20.74
N SER A 1507 -27.21 16.27 21.22
CA SER A 1507 -28.41 16.26 20.38
C SER A 1507 -28.82 17.68 19.94
N THR A 1508 -29.62 17.81 18.87
CA THR A 1508 -30.12 19.11 18.38
C THR A 1508 -30.92 19.87 19.47
N GLU A 1509 -31.72 19.16 20.25
CA GLU A 1509 -32.47 19.72 21.38
C GLU A 1509 -31.52 20.07 22.53
N GLY A 1510 -30.55 19.21 22.83
CA GLY A 1510 -29.48 19.48 23.80
C GLY A 1510 -28.60 20.69 23.45
N LEU A 1511 -28.40 20.98 22.16
CA LEU A 1511 -27.74 22.18 21.64
C LEU A 1511 -28.58 23.44 21.88
N ALA A 1512 -29.91 23.37 21.70
CA ALA A 1512 -30.80 24.49 22.00
C ALA A 1512 -30.82 24.80 23.51
N HIS A 1513 -30.81 23.75 24.35
CA HIS A 1513 -30.65 23.86 25.81
C HIS A 1513 -29.31 24.50 26.18
N LEU A 1514 -28.18 23.98 25.66
CA LEU A 1514 -26.84 24.52 25.89
C LEU A 1514 -26.71 25.99 25.44
N ALA A 1515 -27.24 26.33 24.26
CA ALA A 1515 -27.25 27.69 23.73
C ALA A 1515 -28.05 28.65 24.64
N SER A 1516 -29.23 28.23 25.12
CA SER A 1516 -30.01 29.01 26.07
C SER A 1516 -29.29 29.23 27.40
N GLY A 1517 -28.55 28.23 27.89
CA GLY A 1517 -27.70 28.33 29.06
C GLY A 1517 -26.56 29.32 28.86
N LEU A 1518 -25.72 29.08 27.84
CA LEU A 1518 -24.58 29.94 27.50
C LEU A 1518 -24.97 31.41 27.32
N GLY A 1519 -26.18 31.72 26.84
CA GLY A 1519 -26.69 33.09 26.73
C GLY A 1519 -26.56 33.93 28.01
N HIS A 1520 -26.59 33.30 29.19
CA HIS A 1520 -26.58 33.98 30.50
C HIS A 1520 -25.19 34.10 31.15
N CYS A 1521 -24.18 33.34 30.69
CA CYS A 1521 -22.79 33.47 31.15
C CYS A 1521 -22.16 34.75 30.58
N HIS A 1522 -22.40 35.92 31.19
CA HIS A 1522 -22.00 37.21 30.62
C HIS A 1522 -20.51 37.56 30.80
N HIS A 1523 -19.84 36.98 31.80
CA HIS A 1523 -18.41 37.20 32.09
C HIS A 1523 -17.46 36.22 31.36
N LEU A 1524 -17.95 35.53 30.33
CA LEU A 1524 -17.20 34.49 29.62
C LEU A 1524 -16.01 35.08 28.85
N GLU A 1525 -14.79 34.81 29.32
CA GLU A 1525 -13.51 35.20 28.73
C GLU A 1525 -13.01 34.17 27.70
N GLU A 1526 -13.41 32.90 27.82
CA GLU A 1526 -13.02 31.81 26.92
C GLU A 1526 -14.18 30.84 26.64
N LEU A 1527 -14.34 30.49 25.37
CA LEU A 1527 -15.29 29.48 24.89
C LEU A 1527 -14.61 28.57 23.87
N ASP A 1528 -14.55 27.27 24.18
CA ASP A 1528 -14.05 26.22 23.29
C ASP A 1528 -15.15 25.19 23.05
N LEU A 1529 -15.59 25.08 21.80
CA LEU A 1529 -16.59 24.12 21.35
C LEU A 1529 -16.04 23.27 20.20
N SER A 1530 -14.73 23.04 20.19
CA SER A 1530 -14.05 22.38 19.08
C SER A 1530 -14.37 20.88 18.95
N ASN A 1531 -14.33 20.37 17.72
CA ASN A 1531 -14.41 18.94 17.36
C ASN A 1531 -15.74 18.23 17.68
N ASN A 1532 -16.80 18.96 18.07
CA ASN A 1532 -18.14 18.38 18.20
C ASN A 1532 -18.81 18.25 16.81
N GLN A 1533 -19.75 17.31 16.65
CA GLN A 1533 -20.57 17.21 15.45
C GLN A 1533 -21.97 17.77 15.71
N PHE A 1534 -22.19 19.02 15.31
CA PHE A 1534 -23.48 19.70 15.41
C PHE A 1534 -24.18 19.73 14.05
N ASP A 1535 -25.52 19.72 14.04
CA ASP A 1535 -26.29 19.97 12.83
C ASP A 1535 -26.38 21.48 12.51
N GLU A 1536 -26.92 21.82 11.33
CA GLU A 1536 -26.97 23.22 10.89
C GLU A 1536 -27.83 24.10 11.82
N GLU A 1537 -28.88 23.54 12.44
CA GLU A 1537 -29.87 24.30 13.21
C GLU A 1537 -29.48 24.46 14.68
N GLY A 1538 -28.88 23.44 15.30
CA GLY A 1538 -28.18 23.53 16.58
C GLY A 1538 -26.96 24.47 16.48
N THR A 1539 -26.22 24.43 15.37
CA THR A 1539 -25.17 25.41 15.08
C THR A 1539 -25.72 26.84 15.01
N LYS A 1540 -26.85 27.07 14.31
CA LYS A 1540 -27.52 28.38 14.32
C LYS A 1540 -28.03 28.80 15.70
N ALA A 1541 -28.49 27.87 16.54
CA ALA A 1541 -28.88 28.17 17.92
C ALA A 1541 -27.66 28.63 18.73
N LEU A 1542 -26.53 27.93 18.60
CA LEU A 1542 -25.26 28.27 19.23
C LEU A 1542 -24.74 29.65 18.80
N MET A 1543 -24.78 29.97 17.49
CA MET A 1543 -24.35 31.29 16.99
C MET A 1543 -25.22 32.45 17.53
N ARG A 1544 -26.46 32.19 17.98
CA ARG A 1544 -27.31 33.18 18.67
C ARG A 1544 -26.89 33.37 20.13
N ALA A 1545 -26.43 32.32 20.82
CA ALA A 1545 -25.96 32.40 22.22
C ALA A 1545 -24.69 33.25 22.41
N LEU A 1546 -23.95 33.50 21.32
CA LEU A 1546 -22.79 34.40 21.29
C LEU A 1546 -23.15 35.89 21.28
N GLU A 1547 -24.43 36.25 21.17
CA GLU A 1547 -24.89 37.64 21.29
C GLU A 1547 -24.59 38.20 22.69
N GLY A 1548 -23.97 39.38 22.74
CA GLY A 1548 -23.61 40.06 23.99
C GLY A 1548 -22.40 39.47 24.74
N LYS A 1549 -21.58 38.60 24.13
CA LYS A 1549 -20.34 38.07 24.74
C LYS A 1549 -19.13 38.98 24.48
N TRP A 1550 -19.22 40.23 24.92
CA TRP A 1550 -18.19 41.27 24.68
C TRP A 1550 -16.90 41.07 25.49
N MET A 1551 -16.93 40.29 26.58
CA MET A 1551 -15.75 39.95 27.41
C MET A 1551 -14.84 38.88 26.79
N LEU A 1552 -15.26 38.25 25.68
CA LEU A 1552 -14.70 37.00 25.21
C LEU A 1552 -13.35 37.23 24.49
N LYS A 1553 -12.29 36.65 25.05
CA LYS A 1553 -10.89 36.76 24.63
C LYS A 1553 -10.44 35.58 23.77
N ARG A 1554 -10.97 34.38 24.00
CA ARG A 1554 -10.60 33.18 23.24
C ARG A 1554 -11.85 32.44 22.77
N LEU A 1555 -11.97 32.25 21.46
CA LEU A 1555 -13.08 31.54 20.84
C LEU A 1555 -12.55 30.42 19.93
N ASP A 1556 -12.86 29.17 20.27
CA ASP A 1556 -12.56 28.00 19.46
C ASP A 1556 -13.87 27.34 19.00
N LEU A 1557 -14.15 27.40 17.70
CA LEU A 1557 -15.34 26.80 17.06
C LEU A 1557 -14.91 25.85 15.92
N SER A 1558 -13.77 25.22 16.11
CA SER A 1558 -13.09 24.44 15.09
C SER A 1558 -13.76 23.07 14.88
N HIS A 1559 -13.81 22.59 13.64
CA HIS A 1559 -14.45 21.34 13.26
C HIS A 1559 -15.94 21.27 13.70
N LEU A 1560 -16.69 22.37 13.51
CA LEU A 1560 -18.13 22.47 13.71
C LEU A 1560 -18.95 22.54 12.40
N LEU A 1561 -18.33 22.20 11.27
CA LEU A 1561 -18.92 22.29 9.92
C LEU A 1561 -19.49 23.70 9.57
N LEU A 1562 -18.92 24.75 10.16
CA LEU A 1562 -19.31 26.14 9.88
C LEU A 1562 -19.14 26.45 8.39
N ASN A 1563 -20.27 26.59 7.70
CA ASN A 1563 -20.34 26.97 6.31
C ASN A 1563 -20.67 28.48 6.18
N SER A 1564 -20.62 29.02 4.97
CA SER A 1564 -20.83 30.46 4.73
C SER A 1564 -22.18 31.01 5.23
N SER A 1565 -23.24 30.21 5.34
CA SER A 1565 -24.54 30.65 5.87
C SER A 1565 -24.51 30.80 7.40
N THR A 1566 -23.90 29.83 8.10
CA THR A 1566 -23.72 29.89 9.55
C THR A 1566 -22.69 30.96 9.96
N LEU A 1567 -21.64 31.17 9.15
CA LEU A 1567 -20.64 32.19 9.40
C LEU A 1567 -21.16 33.62 9.22
N ALA A 1568 -22.12 33.83 8.30
CA ALA A 1568 -22.79 35.12 8.14
C ALA A 1568 -23.58 35.54 9.39
N LEU A 1569 -24.10 34.57 10.17
CA LEU A 1569 -24.73 34.84 11.48
C LEU A 1569 -23.68 35.18 12.55
N LEU A 1570 -22.55 34.47 12.56
CA LEU A 1570 -21.42 34.71 13.47
C LEU A 1570 -20.76 36.08 13.24
N THR A 1571 -20.66 36.52 11.99
CA THR A 1571 -20.02 37.77 11.53
C THR A 1571 -20.47 38.99 12.33
N HIS A 1572 -21.78 39.19 12.50
CA HIS A 1572 -22.28 40.35 13.27
C HIS A 1572 -22.00 40.25 14.79
N ARG A 1573 -21.73 39.03 15.30
CA ARG A 1573 -21.39 38.82 16.72
C ARG A 1573 -19.91 39.04 16.97
N LEU A 1574 -19.05 38.50 16.11
CA LEU A 1574 -17.60 38.74 16.12
C LEU A 1574 -17.28 40.25 16.05
N SER A 1575 -18.02 41.04 15.25
CA SER A 1575 -17.82 42.49 15.18
C SER A 1575 -18.11 43.25 16.51
N GLN A 1576 -18.65 42.59 17.52
CA GLN A 1576 -18.90 43.13 18.87
C GLN A 1576 -17.88 42.63 19.91
N MET A 1577 -17.06 41.63 19.58
CA MET A 1577 -16.08 41.01 20.49
C MET A 1577 -14.74 41.77 20.46
N THR A 1578 -14.74 43.03 20.92
CA THR A 1578 -13.55 43.89 20.87
C THR A 1578 -12.40 43.43 21.78
N CYS A 1579 -12.68 42.55 22.75
CA CYS A 1579 -11.69 41.90 23.61
C CYS A 1579 -11.09 40.61 23.04
N LEU A 1580 -11.48 40.17 21.83
CA LEU A 1580 -11.05 38.90 21.26
C LEU A 1580 -9.55 38.91 20.92
N GLN A 1581 -8.79 38.01 21.55
CA GLN A 1581 -7.34 37.80 21.42
C GLN A 1581 -7.00 36.53 20.62
N SER A 1582 -7.82 35.47 20.67
CA SER A 1582 -7.64 34.27 19.85
C SER A 1582 -8.96 33.83 19.24
N LEU A 1583 -8.94 33.57 17.93
CA LEU A 1583 -10.06 33.01 17.18
C LEU A 1583 -9.57 31.80 16.37
N ARG A 1584 -10.08 30.60 16.70
CA ARG A 1584 -9.86 29.39 15.89
C ARG A 1584 -11.17 28.90 15.32
N LEU A 1585 -11.16 28.70 14.00
CA LEU A 1585 -12.27 28.21 13.20
C LEU A 1585 -11.78 27.10 12.25
N ASN A 1586 -10.71 26.37 12.58
CA ASN A 1586 -10.10 25.44 11.62
C ASN A 1586 -10.95 24.19 11.36
N ARG A 1587 -10.70 23.53 10.22
CA ARG A 1587 -11.45 22.33 9.76
C ARG A 1587 -12.97 22.55 9.63
N ASN A 1588 -13.38 23.77 9.29
CA ASN A 1588 -14.76 24.10 8.94
C ASN A 1588 -14.93 24.13 7.40
N SER A 1589 -16.06 24.61 6.89
CA SER A 1589 -16.36 24.68 5.44
C SER A 1589 -16.64 26.12 5.01
N ILE A 1590 -15.80 27.04 5.48
CA ILE A 1590 -15.96 28.50 5.37
C ILE A 1590 -15.96 28.97 3.90
N GLY A 1591 -14.96 28.53 3.11
CA GLY A 1591 -14.77 28.93 1.71
C GLY A 1591 -14.58 30.45 1.51
N ASP A 1592 -14.49 30.88 0.24
CA ASP A 1592 -14.28 32.30 -0.10
C ASP A 1592 -15.38 33.22 0.45
N VAL A 1593 -16.65 32.80 0.35
CA VAL A 1593 -17.81 33.62 0.78
C VAL A 1593 -17.86 33.77 2.30
N GLY A 1594 -17.58 32.70 3.06
CA GLY A 1594 -17.45 32.80 4.50
C GLY A 1594 -16.25 33.65 4.90
N CYS A 1595 -15.11 33.49 4.23
CA CYS A 1595 -13.90 34.29 4.50
C CYS A 1595 -14.12 35.80 4.25
N CYS A 1596 -14.89 36.15 3.22
CA CYS A 1596 -15.34 37.54 2.99
C CYS A 1596 -16.12 38.08 4.20
N HIS A 1597 -17.19 37.40 4.63
CA HIS A 1597 -17.98 37.82 5.79
C HIS A 1597 -17.17 37.87 7.09
N LEU A 1598 -16.27 36.91 7.29
CA LEU A 1598 -15.35 36.92 8.43
C LEU A 1598 -14.42 38.13 8.40
N SER A 1599 -13.89 38.50 7.23
CA SER A 1599 -13.02 39.67 7.05
C SER A 1599 -13.74 40.99 7.37
N GLU A 1600 -15.04 41.07 7.10
CA GLU A 1600 -15.89 42.21 7.51
C GLU A 1600 -16.00 42.32 9.04
N ALA A 1601 -16.11 41.19 9.75
CA ALA A 1601 -16.16 41.16 11.21
C ALA A 1601 -14.79 41.47 11.86
N LEU A 1602 -13.72 40.83 11.36
CA LEU A 1602 -12.37 40.93 11.91
C LEU A 1602 -11.82 42.36 11.88
N ARG A 1603 -12.32 43.22 10.99
CA ARG A 1603 -11.98 44.66 10.96
C ARG A 1603 -12.27 45.40 12.29
N ALA A 1604 -13.10 44.84 13.17
CA ALA A 1604 -13.36 45.37 14.53
C ALA A 1604 -12.54 44.68 15.63
N ALA A 1605 -11.88 43.56 15.36
CA ALA A 1605 -11.16 42.75 16.33
C ALA A 1605 -9.72 43.25 16.55
N THR A 1606 -9.57 44.53 16.93
CA THR A 1606 -8.26 45.21 17.06
C THR A 1606 -7.30 44.60 18.09
N SER A 1607 -7.80 43.74 18.97
CA SER A 1607 -7.06 43.06 20.04
C SER A 1607 -6.60 41.64 19.68
N LEU A 1608 -6.83 41.19 18.44
CA LEU A 1608 -6.58 39.81 18.02
C LEU A 1608 -5.09 39.50 17.89
N GLU A 1609 -4.60 38.54 18.68
CA GLU A 1609 -3.23 38.04 18.72
C GLU A 1609 -3.06 36.71 17.96
N GLU A 1610 -4.09 35.85 17.90
CA GLU A 1610 -4.10 34.57 17.17
C GLU A 1610 -5.33 34.43 16.26
N LEU A 1611 -5.12 34.00 15.01
CA LEU A 1611 -6.15 33.65 14.05
C LEU A 1611 -5.83 32.32 13.35
N ASP A 1612 -6.61 31.27 13.62
CA ASP A 1612 -6.50 29.97 12.93
C ASP A 1612 -7.71 29.72 12.03
N LEU A 1613 -7.45 29.71 10.73
CA LEU A 1613 -8.38 29.43 9.65
C LEU A 1613 -7.90 28.26 8.79
N SER A 1614 -7.07 27.36 9.33
CA SER A 1614 -6.58 26.19 8.60
C SER A 1614 -7.72 25.24 8.16
N HIS A 1615 -7.52 24.48 7.08
CA HIS A 1615 -8.43 23.48 6.53
C HIS A 1615 -9.87 23.98 6.28
N ASN A 1616 -10.03 25.16 5.66
CA ASN A 1616 -11.33 25.83 5.48
C ASN A 1616 -11.78 26.01 4.01
N GLN A 1617 -11.06 25.42 3.06
CA GLN A 1617 -11.33 25.51 1.62
C GLN A 1617 -11.30 26.95 1.05
N ILE A 1618 -10.63 27.88 1.74
CA ILE A 1618 -10.51 29.30 1.34
C ILE A 1618 -9.57 29.40 0.12
N GLY A 1619 -9.98 30.06 -0.95
CA GLY A 1619 -9.16 30.30 -2.13
C GLY A 1619 -8.59 31.72 -2.17
N ASP A 1620 -8.02 32.07 -3.33
CA ASP A 1620 -7.45 33.42 -3.56
C ASP A 1620 -8.46 34.55 -3.32
N ALA A 1621 -9.75 34.33 -3.59
CA ALA A 1621 -10.78 35.36 -3.43
C ALA A 1621 -11.09 35.64 -1.95
N GLY A 1622 -11.15 34.62 -1.09
CA GLY A 1622 -11.26 34.80 0.35
C GLY A 1622 -10.00 35.42 0.94
N VAL A 1623 -8.81 34.92 0.54
CA VAL A 1623 -7.52 35.50 0.94
C VAL A 1623 -7.39 36.97 0.54
N GLN A 1624 -7.86 37.36 -0.64
CA GLN A 1624 -7.87 38.77 -1.05
C GLN A 1624 -8.64 39.64 -0.05
N HIS A 1625 -9.79 39.19 0.45
CA HIS A 1625 -10.57 39.95 1.43
C HIS A 1625 -9.84 40.02 2.78
N LEU A 1626 -9.26 38.91 3.24
CA LEU A 1626 -8.47 38.84 4.47
C LEU A 1626 -7.24 39.77 4.39
N ALA A 1627 -6.52 39.74 3.28
CA ALA A 1627 -5.36 40.60 3.03
C ALA A 1627 -5.71 42.10 3.10
N THR A 1628 -6.94 42.53 2.76
CA THR A 1628 -7.34 43.94 2.96
C THR A 1628 -7.56 44.34 4.43
N ILE A 1629 -7.67 43.39 5.37
CA ILE A 1629 -7.91 43.70 6.80
C ILE A 1629 -6.74 43.36 7.71
N LEU A 1630 -5.80 42.50 7.30
CA LEU A 1630 -4.59 42.16 8.08
C LEU A 1630 -3.78 43.39 8.56
N PRO A 1631 -3.55 44.45 7.77
CA PRO A 1631 -2.87 45.67 8.23
C PRO A 1631 -3.62 46.45 9.32
N GLY A 1632 -4.90 46.12 9.57
CA GLY A 1632 -5.74 46.66 10.63
C GLY A 1632 -5.72 45.86 11.94
N LEU A 1633 -4.94 44.78 12.02
CA LEU A 1633 -4.79 43.93 13.20
C LEU A 1633 -3.39 44.15 13.84
N PRO A 1634 -3.19 45.23 14.63
CA PRO A 1634 -1.87 45.63 15.12
C PRO A 1634 -1.27 44.70 16.18
N GLU A 1635 -2.11 43.86 16.79
CA GLU A 1635 -1.74 42.91 17.85
C GLU A 1635 -1.47 41.49 17.33
N LEU A 1636 -1.70 41.22 16.03
CA LEU A 1636 -1.65 39.87 15.47
C LEU A 1636 -0.22 39.29 15.54
N ARG A 1637 -0.07 38.22 16.33
CA ARG A 1637 1.16 37.43 16.48
C ARG A 1637 1.16 36.16 15.65
N LYS A 1638 0.02 35.47 15.58
CA LYS A 1638 -0.09 34.16 14.97
C LYS A 1638 -1.18 34.13 13.92
N ILE A 1639 -0.85 33.63 12.73
CA ILE A 1639 -1.84 33.32 11.70
C ILE A 1639 -1.59 31.93 11.12
N ASP A 1640 -2.64 31.11 11.08
CA ASP A 1640 -2.66 29.84 10.37
C ASP A 1640 -3.75 29.83 9.28
N LEU A 1641 -3.32 29.58 8.05
CA LEU A 1641 -4.14 29.43 6.84
C LEU A 1641 -3.81 28.11 6.11
N SER A 1642 -3.19 27.16 6.81
CA SER A 1642 -2.72 25.90 6.22
C SER A 1642 -3.87 25.02 5.71
N GLY A 1643 -3.67 24.18 4.69
CA GLY A 1643 -4.69 23.24 4.21
C GLY A 1643 -5.87 23.89 3.49
N ASN A 1644 -5.67 25.08 2.93
CA ASN A 1644 -6.67 25.81 2.16
C ASN A 1644 -6.43 25.66 0.64
N SER A 1645 -7.18 26.41 -0.18
CA SER A 1645 -7.13 26.39 -1.64
C SER A 1645 -6.34 27.57 -2.21
N ILE A 1646 -5.41 28.15 -1.45
CA ILE A 1646 -4.69 29.37 -1.79
C ILE A 1646 -3.65 29.08 -2.87
N SER A 1647 -3.64 29.85 -3.96
CA SER A 1647 -2.64 29.73 -5.03
C SER A 1647 -1.49 30.73 -4.86
N SER A 1648 -0.51 30.67 -5.76
CA SER A 1648 0.56 31.67 -5.84
C SER A 1648 0.05 33.12 -5.92
N ALA A 1649 -1.13 33.36 -6.49
CA ALA A 1649 -1.70 34.69 -6.62
C ALA A 1649 -2.19 35.23 -5.27
N GLY A 1650 -3.04 34.47 -4.55
CA GLY A 1650 -3.48 34.82 -3.20
C GLY A 1650 -2.32 34.84 -2.22
N GLY A 1651 -1.36 33.92 -2.34
CA GLY A 1651 -0.17 33.86 -1.49
C GLY A 1651 0.75 35.08 -1.63
N VAL A 1652 0.98 35.58 -2.85
CA VAL A 1652 1.73 36.85 -3.05
C VAL A 1652 0.98 38.02 -2.43
N GLN A 1653 -0.33 38.15 -2.67
CA GLN A 1653 -1.14 39.22 -2.08
C GLN A 1653 -1.22 39.14 -0.54
N LEU A 1654 -1.19 37.93 0.02
CA LEU A 1654 -1.10 37.71 1.46
C LEU A 1654 0.27 38.18 1.99
N ALA A 1655 1.37 37.87 1.31
CA ALA A 1655 2.71 38.31 1.69
C ALA A 1655 2.83 39.85 1.71
N GLU A 1656 2.34 40.53 0.68
CA GLU A 1656 2.28 42.01 0.61
C GLU A 1656 1.58 42.65 1.82
N SER A 1657 0.54 42.00 2.35
CA SER A 1657 -0.18 42.49 3.54
C SER A 1657 0.43 42.04 4.87
N LEU A 1658 1.05 40.86 4.95
CA LEU A 1658 1.58 40.30 6.20
C LEU A 1658 2.77 41.09 6.76
N VAL A 1659 3.60 41.73 5.92
CA VAL A 1659 4.69 42.59 6.43
C VAL A 1659 4.19 43.79 7.24
N LEU A 1660 2.93 44.19 7.04
CA LEU A 1660 2.30 45.28 7.78
C LEU A 1660 1.83 44.82 9.19
N CYS A 1661 1.72 43.51 9.43
CA CYS A 1661 1.43 42.92 10.74
C CYS A 1661 2.69 42.89 11.63
N ARG A 1662 3.08 44.06 12.14
CA ARG A 1662 4.37 44.28 12.85
C ARG A 1662 4.62 43.44 14.11
N ARG A 1663 3.65 42.67 14.61
CA ARG A 1663 3.80 41.78 15.76
C ARG A 1663 3.80 40.29 15.39
N LEU A 1664 3.79 39.94 14.10
CA LEU A 1664 3.71 38.55 13.67
C LEU A 1664 4.96 37.75 14.09
N GLU A 1665 4.75 36.79 15.00
CA GLU A 1665 5.72 35.83 15.52
C GLU A 1665 5.56 34.45 14.85
N GLU A 1666 4.35 34.06 14.43
CA GLU A 1666 4.05 32.74 13.86
C GLU A 1666 3.25 32.85 12.55
N LEU A 1667 3.76 32.23 11.49
CA LEU A 1667 3.14 32.19 10.16
C LEU A 1667 3.07 30.76 9.63
N MET A 1668 1.84 30.25 9.45
CA MET A 1668 1.58 28.89 8.99
C MET A 1668 0.68 28.94 7.75
N LEU A 1669 1.22 28.56 6.59
CA LEU A 1669 0.52 28.58 5.29
C LEU A 1669 0.64 27.22 4.56
N GLY A 1670 0.92 26.15 5.29
CA GLY A 1670 1.18 24.82 4.73
C GLY A 1670 0.02 24.26 3.90
N CYS A 1671 0.23 23.17 3.15
CA CYS A 1671 -0.80 22.48 2.38
C CYS A 1671 -1.65 23.41 1.48
N ASN A 1672 -0.99 24.34 0.78
CA ASN A 1672 -1.57 25.30 -0.16
C ASN A 1672 -0.80 25.29 -1.50
N ALA A 1673 -1.35 25.83 -2.58
CA ALA A 1673 -0.71 25.89 -3.90
C ALA A 1673 0.14 27.16 -4.11
N LEU A 1674 0.94 27.55 -3.10
CA LEU A 1674 1.66 28.83 -3.05
C LEU A 1674 2.80 28.93 -4.07
N GLY A 1675 3.69 27.93 -4.12
CA GLY A 1675 4.83 27.89 -5.03
C GLY A 1675 5.85 29.03 -4.90
N ASP A 1676 6.84 29.00 -5.79
CA ASP A 1676 7.98 29.92 -5.80
C ASP A 1676 7.63 31.42 -5.81
N PRO A 1677 6.57 31.92 -6.50
CA PRO A 1677 6.23 33.34 -6.46
C PRO A 1677 5.85 33.84 -5.06
N THR A 1678 5.11 33.04 -4.28
CA THR A 1678 4.76 33.41 -2.90
C THR A 1678 5.97 33.34 -1.97
N ALA A 1679 6.83 32.32 -2.13
CA ALA A 1679 8.09 32.26 -1.39
C ALA A 1679 9.01 33.46 -1.71
N LEU A 1680 9.04 33.92 -2.96
CA LEU A 1680 9.75 35.15 -3.35
C LEU A 1680 9.10 36.42 -2.77
N GLY A 1681 7.78 36.50 -2.70
CA GLY A 1681 7.06 37.61 -2.05
C GLY A 1681 7.35 37.70 -0.57
N LEU A 1682 7.25 36.57 0.15
CA LEU A 1682 7.63 36.46 1.57
C LEU A 1682 9.13 36.77 1.79
N ALA A 1683 9.99 36.39 0.85
CA ALA A 1683 11.42 36.65 0.91
C ALA A 1683 11.80 38.13 0.74
N GLN A 1684 10.97 38.94 0.05
CA GLN A 1684 11.24 40.37 -0.11
C GLN A 1684 10.87 41.17 1.14
N GLU A 1685 9.84 40.76 1.87
CA GLU A 1685 9.18 41.55 2.92
C GLU A 1685 8.82 40.64 4.13
N LEU A 1686 9.82 39.97 4.70
CA LEU A 1686 9.65 38.99 5.79
C LEU A 1686 9.44 39.70 7.16
N PRO A 1687 8.42 39.35 7.98
CA PRO A 1687 8.16 40.01 9.25
C PRO A 1687 9.33 39.97 10.24
N GLN A 1688 9.73 41.13 10.78
CA GLN A 1688 10.98 41.31 11.56
C GLN A 1688 11.04 40.51 12.88
N HIS A 1689 9.89 40.10 13.41
CA HIS A 1689 9.76 39.35 14.67
C HIS A 1689 9.33 37.89 14.46
N LEU A 1690 9.39 37.37 13.22
CA LEU A 1690 8.97 36.00 12.94
C LEU A 1690 9.88 34.98 13.65
N ARG A 1691 9.23 34.10 14.41
CA ARG A 1691 9.81 33.01 15.22
C ARG A 1691 9.46 31.63 14.63
N VAL A 1692 8.28 31.47 14.03
CA VAL A 1692 7.85 30.21 13.39
C VAL A 1692 7.41 30.46 11.95
N LEU A 1693 7.94 29.69 10.99
CA LEU A 1693 7.54 29.70 9.59
C LEU A 1693 7.23 28.27 9.08
N HIS A 1694 5.95 27.95 8.91
CA HIS A 1694 5.51 26.66 8.38
C HIS A 1694 4.91 26.81 6.98
N LEU A 1695 5.63 26.30 5.98
CA LEU A 1695 5.18 26.17 4.58
C LEU A 1695 5.26 24.71 4.08
N PRO A 1696 4.91 23.66 4.86
CA PRO A 1696 4.94 22.28 4.35
C PRO A 1696 3.91 22.08 3.22
N PHE A 1697 4.12 21.14 2.29
CA PHE A 1697 3.27 20.85 1.12
C PHE A 1697 2.76 22.11 0.39
N SER A 1698 3.57 23.17 0.34
CA SER A 1698 3.20 24.48 -0.22
C SER A 1698 3.54 24.64 -1.71
N HIS A 1699 3.80 23.53 -2.39
CA HIS A 1699 4.25 23.46 -3.79
C HIS A 1699 5.53 24.25 -4.11
N LEU A 1700 6.37 24.53 -3.11
CA LEU A 1700 7.65 25.21 -3.29
C LEU A 1700 8.64 24.32 -4.04
N GLY A 1701 9.44 24.98 -4.89
CA GLY A 1701 10.54 24.39 -5.64
C GLY A 1701 11.90 24.98 -5.25
N PRO A 1702 12.94 24.67 -6.02
CA PRO A 1702 14.32 25.10 -5.75
C PRO A 1702 14.51 26.63 -5.72
N GLY A 1703 13.72 27.38 -6.51
CA GLY A 1703 13.83 28.84 -6.58
C GLY A 1703 13.22 29.55 -5.38
N GLY A 1704 12.05 29.10 -4.93
CA GLY A 1704 11.36 29.61 -3.76
C GLY A 1704 12.12 29.33 -2.48
N ALA A 1705 12.66 28.11 -2.32
CA ALA A 1705 13.50 27.77 -1.18
C ALA A 1705 14.82 28.56 -1.13
N LEU A 1706 15.46 28.82 -2.28
CA LEU A 1706 16.64 29.69 -2.34
C LEU A 1706 16.30 31.16 -2.01
N SER A 1707 15.13 31.64 -2.43
CA SER A 1707 14.67 33.00 -2.12
C SER A 1707 14.42 33.16 -0.61
N LEU A 1708 13.72 32.21 0.01
CA LEU A 1708 13.54 32.18 1.46
C LEU A 1708 14.88 32.07 2.20
N ALA A 1709 15.83 31.25 1.74
CA ALA A 1709 17.17 31.15 2.32
C ALA A 1709 17.86 32.51 2.47
N GLN A 1710 17.86 33.30 1.39
CA GLN A 1710 18.52 34.60 1.30
C GLN A 1710 17.82 35.69 2.14
N ALA A 1711 16.52 35.53 2.40
CA ALA A 1711 15.75 36.44 3.23
C ALA A 1711 15.90 36.14 4.73
N LEU A 1712 15.97 34.86 5.10
CA LEU A 1712 16.06 34.41 6.50
C LEU A 1712 17.41 34.77 7.15
N ASP A 1713 18.45 35.03 6.36
CA ASP A 1713 19.68 35.70 6.85
C ASP A 1713 19.39 37.05 7.55
N GLY A 1714 18.23 37.68 7.29
CA GLY A 1714 17.74 38.89 7.95
C GLY A 1714 16.79 38.65 9.14
N SER A 1715 16.50 37.40 9.53
CA SER A 1715 15.47 37.02 10.49
C SER A 1715 16.04 36.38 11.77
N PRO A 1716 16.78 37.12 12.63
CA PRO A 1716 17.51 36.55 13.77
C PRO A 1716 16.63 36.01 14.91
N HIS A 1717 15.30 36.21 14.83
CA HIS A 1717 14.32 35.73 15.81
C HIS A 1717 13.78 34.32 15.49
N LEU A 1718 14.10 33.73 14.34
CA LEU A 1718 13.54 32.45 13.92
C LEU A 1718 13.95 31.31 14.87
N GLU A 1719 12.96 30.63 15.46
CA GLU A 1719 13.11 29.47 16.34
C GLU A 1719 12.69 28.17 15.65
N GLU A 1720 11.71 28.17 14.74
CA GLU A 1720 11.28 26.98 14.00
C GLU A 1720 10.97 27.26 12.52
N ILE A 1721 11.36 26.33 11.64
CA ILE A 1721 10.98 26.35 10.22
C ILE A 1721 10.58 24.95 9.73
N SER A 1722 9.47 24.87 9.01
CA SER A 1722 9.04 23.67 8.27
C SER A 1722 8.82 24.01 6.81
N LEU A 1723 9.52 23.30 5.92
CA LEU A 1723 9.29 23.28 4.48
C LEU A 1723 9.01 21.85 3.98
N ALA A 1724 8.52 20.94 4.83
CA ALA A 1724 8.29 19.54 4.50
C ALA A 1724 7.42 19.31 3.24
N GLU A 1725 7.56 18.17 2.59
CA GLU A 1725 6.81 17.76 1.38
C GLU A 1725 6.87 18.72 0.17
N ASN A 1726 7.82 19.67 0.15
CA ASN A 1726 8.12 20.50 -1.02
C ASN A 1726 9.21 19.86 -1.90
N ASN A 1727 9.47 20.38 -3.10
CA ASN A 1727 10.44 19.80 -4.03
C ASN A 1727 11.76 20.60 -4.03
N LEU A 1728 12.58 20.41 -2.99
CA LEU A 1728 13.74 21.26 -2.70
C LEU A 1728 15.07 20.78 -3.32
N ALA A 1729 15.04 19.68 -4.07
CA ALA A 1729 16.21 19.08 -4.72
C ALA A 1729 16.99 20.10 -5.58
N GLY A 1730 18.26 20.33 -5.27
CA GLY A 1730 19.13 21.27 -5.99
C GLY A 1730 18.93 22.76 -5.69
N GLY A 1731 18.01 23.15 -4.80
CA GLY A 1731 17.86 24.54 -4.33
C GLY A 1731 17.54 24.56 -2.84
N VAL A 1732 18.59 24.73 -2.03
CA VAL A 1732 18.49 24.54 -0.58
C VAL A 1732 18.97 25.74 0.22
N LEU A 1733 18.50 25.78 1.45
CA LEU A 1733 18.81 26.73 2.52
C LEU A 1733 20.30 26.73 2.88
N ARG A 1734 21.13 27.36 2.05
CA ARG A 1734 22.45 27.83 2.48
C ARG A 1734 22.28 29.17 3.20
N PHE A 1735 21.91 29.11 4.47
CA PHE A 1735 22.00 30.26 5.38
C PHE A 1735 23.45 30.77 5.33
N CYS A 1736 23.62 32.02 4.91
CA CYS A 1736 24.92 32.67 4.77
C CYS A 1736 25.29 33.51 6.00
N MET A 1737 24.32 33.77 6.89
CA MET A 1737 24.52 34.31 8.23
C MET A 1737 24.01 33.34 9.31
N GLU A 1738 24.39 33.58 10.57
CA GLU A 1738 23.98 32.73 11.70
C GLU A 1738 22.49 32.90 12.01
N LEU A 1739 21.81 31.79 12.31
CA LEU A 1739 20.46 31.78 12.89
C LEU A 1739 20.59 31.37 14.37
N PRO A 1740 20.89 32.32 15.27
CA PRO A 1740 21.34 32.01 16.64
C PRO A 1740 20.25 31.42 17.54
N LEU A 1741 18.98 31.52 17.14
CA LEU A 1741 17.83 31.05 17.91
C LEU A 1741 17.11 29.83 17.29
N LEU A 1742 17.49 29.38 16.09
CA LEU A 1742 16.82 28.28 15.41
C LEU A 1742 16.97 26.97 16.20
N ARG A 1743 15.85 26.42 16.67
CA ARG A 1743 15.75 25.17 17.45
C ARG A 1743 15.27 23.99 16.61
N GLN A 1744 14.33 24.21 15.68
CA GLN A 1744 13.75 23.13 14.88
C GLN A 1744 13.83 23.46 13.39
N ILE A 1745 14.34 22.50 12.60
CA ILE A 1745 14.26 22.52 11.15
C ILE A 1745 13.59 21.24 10.64
N ASP A 1746 12.50 21.40 9.91
CA ASP A 1746 11.71 20.32 9.34
C ASP A 1746 11.71 20.39 7.80
N LEU A 1747 12.29 19.34 7.22
CA LEU A 1747 12.49 19.14 5.79
C LEU A 1747 12.13 17.70 5.39
N VAL A 1748 11.14 17.10 6.07
CA VAL A 1748 10.66 15.74 5.76
C VAL A 1748 10.10 15.67 4.34
N SER A 1749 10.38 14.60 3.60
CA SER A 1749 9.87 14.36 2.23
C SER A 1749 10.27 15.43 1.18
N CYS A 1750 11.30 16.23 1.44
CA CYS A 1750 11.74 17.34 0.58
C CYS A 1750 12.53 16.95 -0.69
N LYS A 1751 12.73 15.65 -0.94
CA LYS A 1751 13.62 15.05 -1.95
C LYS A 1751 15.08 15.52 -1.88
N ILE A 1752 15.57 15.82 -0.68
CA ILE A 1752 16.97 16.18 -0.44
C ILE A 1752 17.85 14.96 -0.72
N ASP A 1753 18.81 15.12 -1.64
CA ASP A 1753 19.84 14.12 -1.96
C ASP A 1753 21.18 14.43 -1.24
N ASN A 1754 22.21 13.59 -1.44
CA ASN A 1754 23.54 13.78 -0.83
C ASN A 1754 24.16 15.16 -1.12
N GLN A 1755 24.02 15.64 -2.36
CA GLN A 1755 24.64 16.89 -2.81
C GLN A 1755 23.93 18.10 -2.17
N THR A 1756 22.62 18.01 -2.02
CA THR A 1756 21.74 18.97 -1.34
C THR A 1756 21.98 18.95 0.18
N ALA A 1757 22.12 17.76 0.78
CA ALA A 1757 22.38 17.59 2.22
C ALA A 1757 23.75 18.12 2.67
N LYS A 1758 24.77 17.99 1.81
CA LYS A 1758 26.11 18.55 2.04
C LYS A 1758 26.11 20.08 2.17
N LEU A 1759 25.17 20.76 1.52
CA LEU A 1759 24.99 22.20 1.68
C LEU A 1759 24.30 22.52 3.02
N LEU A 1760 23.21 21.83 3.35
CA LEU A 1760 22.49 21.96 4.63
C LEU A 1760 23.39 21.75 5.86
N THR A 1761 24.20 20.70 5.86
CA THR A 1761 25.14 20.39 6.97
C THR A 1761 26.15 21.52 7.21
N SER A 1762 26.59 22.21 6.16
CA SER A 1762 27.45 23.41 6.29
C SER A 1762 26.75 24.64 6.86
N SER A 1763 25.42 24.68 6.86
CA SER A 1763 24.61 25.74 7.48
C SER A 1763 24.15 25.37 8.90
N PHE A 1764 24.01 24.09 9.24
CA PHE A 1764 23.67 23.65 10.60
C PHE A 1764 24.71 24.09 11.65
N THR A 1765 26.01 24.12 11.31
CA THR A 1765 27.06 24.64 12.20
C THR A 1765 26.90 26.13 12.55
N SER A 1766 26.08 26.87 11.80
CA SER A 1766 25.75 28.29 12.04
C SER A 1766 24.46 28.47 12.87
N CYS A 1767 23.91 27.38 13.42
CA CYS A 1767 22.65 27.34 14.20
C CYS A 1767 22.90 26.80 15.62
N PRO A 1768 23.53 27.56 16.53
CA PRO A 1768 23.95 27.08 17.85
C PRO A 1768 22.80 26.71 18.82
N ALA A 1769 21.56 27.09 18.51
CA ALA A 1769 20.37 26.74 19.29
C ALA A 1769 19.68 25.43 18.85
N LEU A 1770 20.14 24.78 17.78
CA LEU A 1770 19.40 23.72 17.10
C LEU A 1770 19.23 22.48 18.00
N GLU A 1771 17.99 22.12 18.29
CA GLU A 1771 17.59 21.00 19.13
C GLU A 1771 17.02 19.82 18.33
N VAL A 1772 16.39 20.08 17.17
CA VAL A 1772 15.70 19.09 16.35
C VAL A 1772 15.98 19.31 14.86
N ILE A 1773 16.38 18.23 14.16
CA ILE A 1773 16.46 18.16 12.70
C ILE A 1773 15.53 17.05 12.22
N LEU A 1774 14.55 17.34 11.36
CA LEU A 1774 13.70 16.34 10.71
C LEU A 1774 14.02 16.29 9.20
N LEU A 1775 14.52 15.14 8.76
CA LEU A 1775 15.04 14.88 7.41
C LEU A 1775 14.55 13.52 6.87
N SER A 1776 13.51 12.93 7.45
CA SER A 1776 12.95 11.65 7.02
C SER A 1776 12.28 11.71 5.64
N TRP A 1777 12.07 10.56 5.00
CA TRP A 1777 11.45 10.43 3.66
C TRP A 1777 12.19 11.14 2.51
N ASN A 1778 13.50 11.40 2.67
CA ASN A 1778 14.36 12.04 1.66
C ASN A 1778 15.18 11.00 0.86
N LEU A 1779 16.18 11.47 0.11
CA LEU A 1779 17.07 10.68 -0.74
C LEU A 1779 18.50 10.62 -0.16
N LEU A 1780 18.64 10.71 1.17
CA LEU A 1780 19.93 10.73 1.86
C LEU A 1780 20.56 9.34 1.86
N GLY A 1781 21.77 9.20 1.32
CA GLY A 1781 22.60 8.00 1.40
C GLY A 1781 23.77 8.15 2.37
N ASP A 1782 24.72 7.23 2.27
CA ASP A 1782 25.86 7.16 3.20
C ASP A 1782 26.77 8.41 3.17
N GLU A 1783 26.87 9.13 2.05
CA GLU A 1783 27.60 10.41 1.99
C GLU A 1783 26.92 11.49 2.86
N ALA A 1784 25.59 11.61 2.80
CA ALA A 1784 24.87 12.56 3.64
C ALA A 1784 25.00 12.22 5.13
N ALA A 1785 24.98 10.93 5.46
CA ALA A 1785 25.25 10.44 6.81
C ALA A 1785 26.69 10.78 7.27
N ALA A 1786 27.67 10.70 6.37
CA ALA A 1786 29.07 11.07 6.63
C ALA A 1786 29.29 12.58 6.82
N GLU A 1787 28.58 13.44 6.07
CA GLU A 1787 28.64 14.90 6.28
C GLU A 1787 27.92 15.30 7.58
N LEU A 1788 26.77 14.67 7.90
CA LEU A 1788 26.11 14.84 9.20
C LEU A 1788 27.03 14.45 10.35
N ALA A 1789 27.66 13.26 10.29
CA ALA A 1789 28.54 12.74 11.33
C ALA A 1789 29.72 13.69 11.68
N GLN A 1790 30.20 14.49 10.73
CA GLN A 1790 31.26 15.49 10.97
C GLN A 1790 30.78 16.73 11.73
N VAL A 1791 29.49 17.08 11.65
CA VAL A 1791 28.91 18.27 12.31
C VAL A 1791 28.16 17.96 13.60
N LEU A 1792 27.62 16.75 13.79
CA LEU A 1792 27.00 16.32 15.05
C LEU A 1792 27.82 16.64 16.33
N PRO A 1793 29.16 16.48 16.37
CA PRO A 1793 29.95 16.77 17.57
C PRO A 1793 30.00 18.25 17.95
N GLN A 1794 29.68 19.14 16.99
CA GLN A 1794 29.69 20.59 17.18
C GLN A 1794 28.32 21.11 17.64
N MET A 1795 27.27 20.29 17.57
CA MET A 1795 25.88 20.68 17.83
C MET A 1795 25.47 20.45 19.30
N GLY A 1796 26.10 21.17 20.23
CA GLY A 1796 25.96 21.00 21.69
C GLY A 1796 24.55 21.17 22.28
N ARG A 1797 23.52 21.49 21.48
CA ARG A 1797 22.10 21.52 21.90
C ARG A 1797 21.19 20.53 21.16
N LEU A 1798 21.70 19.84 20.13
CA LEU A 1798 20.92 18.93 19.30
C LEU A 1798 20.49 17.71 20.12
N LYS A 1799 19.17 17.49 20.25
CA LYS A 1799 18.57 16.39 21.01
C LYS A 1799 18.02 15.30 20.09
N ARG A 1800 17.48 15.66 18.92
CA ARG A 1800 16.90 14.72 17.96
C ARG A 1800 17.35 14.96 16.53
N VAL A 1801 17.60 13.86 15.82
CA VAL A 1801 17.70 13.85 14.36
C VAL A 1801 16.78 12.75 13.83
N ASP A 1802 15.90 13.06 12.89
CA ASP A 1802 15.05 12.07 12.22
C ASP A 1802 15.52 11.83 10.79
N LEU A 1803 15.99 10.62 10.51
CA LEU A 1803 16.47 10.16 9.21
C LEU A 1803 15.69 8.92 8.73
N GLU A 1804 14.50 8.67 9.30
CA GLU A 1804 13.57 7.62 8.83
C GLU A 1804 13.41 7.62 7.30
N LYS A 1805 13.25 6.43 6.70
CA LYS A 1805 12.94 6.28 5.26
C LYS A 1805 13.85 7.05 4.30
N ASN A 1806 15.16 6.95 4.52
CA ASN A 1806 16.17 7.43 3.59
C ASN A 1806 16.85 6.23 2.87
N GLN A 1807 17.98 6.47 2.21
CA GLN A 1807 18.82 5.46 1.54
C GLN A 1807 20.11 5.14 2.32
N ILE A 1808 20.15 5.44 3.62
CA ILE A 1808 21.32 5.23 4.48
C ILE A 1808 21.51 3.72 4.70
N THR A 1809 22.69 3.19 4.39
CA THR A 1809 23.00 1.77 4.60
C THR A 1809 23.63 1.55 5.98
N ALA A 1810 24.06 0.31 6.25
CA ALA A 1810 24.88 0.01 7.42
C ALA A 1810 26.14 0.88 7.54
N LEU A 1811 26.71 1.35 6.41
CA LEU A 1811 27.90 2.20 6.42
C LEU A 1811 27.60 3.59 6.99
N GLY A 1812 26.61 4.30 6.44
CA GLY A 1812 26.22 5.62 6.94
C GLY A 1812 25.67 5.57 8.37
N ALA A 1813 24.97 4.50 8.74
CA ALA A 1813 24.52 4.27 10.11
C ALA A 1813 25.70 4.05 11.09
N TRP A 1814 26.79 3.42 10.64
CA TRP A 1814 28.02 3.29 11.43
C TRP A 1814 28.78 4.62 11.54
N LEU A 1815 28.87 5.39 10.46
CA LEU A 1815 29.46 6.74 10.48
C LEU A 1815 28.68 7.69 11.41
N LEU A 1816 27.35 7.60 11.45
CA LEU A 1816 26.52 8.33 12.41
C LEU A 1816 26.77 7.88 13.87
N ALA A 1817 27.06 6.60 14.12
CA ALA A 1817 27.48 6.12 15.44
C ALA A 1817 28.87 6.69 15.84
N GLU A 1818 29.80 6.78 14.89
CA GLU A 1818 31.14 7.34 15.11
C GLU A 1818 31.09 8.86 15.39
N GLY A 1819 30.24 9.61 14.68
CA GLY A 1819 29.94 11.01 14.98
C GLY A 1819 29.23 11.19 16.33
N LEU A 1820 28.27 10.32 16.65
CA LEU A 1820 27.58 10.31 17.96
C LEU A 1820 28.54 10.08 19.13
N ALA A 1821 29.59 9.27 18.96
CA ALA A 1821 30.58 9.01 20.00
C ALA A 1821 31.33 10.29 20.46
N GLN A 1822 31.28 11.37 19.67
CA GLN A 1822 31.87 12.68 19.99
C GLN A 1822 30.81 13.75 20.36
N GLY A 1823 29.51 13.47 20.20
CA GLY A 1823 28.41 14.39 20.53
C GLY A 1823 27.69 14.04 21.83
N SER A 1824 27.73 14.93 22.83
CA SER A 1824 27.20 14.74 24.19
C SER A 1824 25.68 14.91 24.34
N SER A 1825 25.10 15.83 23.57
CA SER A 1825 23.74 16.37 23.68
C SER A 1825 22.64 15.46 23.10
N ILE A 1826 22.96 14.73 22.03
CA ILE A 1826 21.99 14.00 21.22
C ILE A 1826 21.40 12.83 22.01
N GLN A 1827 20.08 12.72 21.98
CA GLN A 1827 19.29 11.73 22.74
C GLN A 1827 18.81 10.59 21.85
N VAL A 1828 18.43 10.87 20.60
CA VAL A 1828 18.06 9.84 19.61
C VAL A 1828 18.29 10.30 18.18
N ILE A 1829 18.82 9.40 17.34
CA ILE A 1829 18.77 9.49 15.88
C ILE A 1829 17.90 8.34 15.37
N ARG A 1830 16.80 8.66 14.67
CA ARG A 1830 15.92 7.65 14.05
C ARG A 1830 16.46 7.24 12.68
N LEU A 1831 16.53 5.94 12.45
CA LEU A 1831 17.03 5.32 11.22
C LEU A 1831 16.10 4.21 10.68
N TRP A 1832 14.91 4.01 11.25
CA TRP A 1832 14.01 2.95 10.77
C TRP A 1832 13.58 3.15 9.30
N ASN A 1833 13.21 2.06 8.62
CA ASN A 1833 12.82 2.02 7.20
C ASN A 1833 13.90 2.40 6.15
N ASN A 1834 15.15 2.58 6.58
CA ASN A 1834 16.35 2.67 5.75
C ASN A 1834 16.86 1.27 5.29
N PRO A 1835 17.71 1.18 4.24
CA PRO A 1835 18.31 -0.08 3.77
C PRO A 1835 19.43 -0.63 4.69
N ILE A 1836 19.10 -0.88 5.96
CA ILE A 1836 20.02 -1.39 7.00
C ILE A 1836 19.59 -2.82 7.38
N PRO A 1837 20.46 -3.83 7.26
CA PRO A 1837 20.17 -5.21 7.69
C PRO A 1837 19.82 -5.30 9.17
N CYS A 1838 18.84 -6.14 9.54
CA CYS A 1838 18.29 -6.18 10.90
C CYS A 1838 19.29 -6.64 11.97
N ASP A 1839 20.20 -7.56 11.61
CA ASP A 1839 21.34 -8.00 12.42
C ASP A 1839 22.32 -6.84 12.67
N MET A 1840 22.64 -6.08 11.63
CA MET A 1840 23.51 -4.92 11.73
C MET A 1840 22.84 -3.76 12.49
N ALA A 1841 21.54 -3.58 12.37
CA ALA A 1841 20.75 -2.63 13.15
C ALA A 1841 20.71 -2.99 14.65
N GLN A 1842 20.53 -4.28 14.98
CA GLN A 1842 20.67 -4.76 16.36
C GLN A 1842 22.09 -4.53 16.89
N HIS A 1843 23.12 -4.83 16.09
CA HIS A 1843 24.51 -4.60 16.48
C HIS A 1843 24.81 -3.12 16.73
N LEU A 1844 24.40 -2.23 15.82
CA LEU A 1844 24.53 -0.78 15.95
C LEU A 1844 23.78 -0.25 17.18
N LYS A 1845 22.52 -0.66 17.41
CA LYS A 1845 21.76 -0.27 18.61
C LYS A 1845 22.34 -0.83 19.92
N SER A 1846 23.11 -1.92 19.86
CA SER A 1846 23.85 -2.45 21.02
C SER A 1846 25.14 -1.69 21.33
N GLN A 1847 25.77 -1.06 20.33
CA GLN A 1847 26.94 -0.20 20.52
C GLN A 1847 26.55 1.24 20.88
N GLU A 1848 25.59 1.81 20.15
CA GLU A 1848 25.09 3.17 20.34
C GLU A 1848 23.55 3.13 20.50
N PRO A 1849 23.03 3.05 21.74
CA PRO A 1849 21.60 2.91 22.01
C PRO A 1849 20.77 4.14 21.65
N ARG A 1850 21.42 5.26 21.27
CA ARG A 1850 20.75 6.44 20.70
C ARG A 1850 20.34 6.25 19.23
N LEU A 1851 20.84 5.24 18.53
CA LEU A 1851 20.34 4.88 17.21
C LEU A 1851 19.03 4.08 17.34
N ASP A 1852 17.92 4.65 16.89
CA ASP A 1852 16.62 3.98 16.95
C ASP A 1852 16.14 3.48 15.58
N PHE A 1853 15.94 2.16 15.53
CA PHE A 1853 15.44 1.41 14.37
C PHE A 1853 14.03 0.85 14.60
N ALA A 1854 13.37 1.19 15.70
CA ALA A 1854 12.04 0.68 16.05
C ALA A 1854 10.91 1.47 15.38
N PHE A 1855 9.79 0.77 15.14
CA PHE A 1855 8.51 1.37 14.75
C PHE A 1855 7.71 1.70 16.02
N PHE A 1856 6.99 2.84 16.02
CA PHE A 1856 6.13 3.22 17.13
C PHE A 1856 4.68 2.75 16.88
N ASP A 1857 4.26 1.72 17.61
CA ASP A 1857 2.85 1.54 17.91
C ASP A 1857 2.37 2.62 18.91
N ASN A 1858 1.05 2.81 19.00
CA ASN A 1858 0.36 3.72 19.93
C ASN A 1858 0.46 5.25 19.66
N GLN A 1859 0.11 5.67 18.45
CA GLN A 1859 -0.84 6.79 18.31
C GLN A 1859 -2.12 6.31 17.62
N PRO A 1860 -3.31 6.79 18.01
CA PRO A 1860 -4.54 6.48 17.31
C PRO A 1860 -4.52 7.11 15.91
N GLN A 1861 -4.72 6.30 14.88
CA GLN A 1861 -4.79 6.78 13.49
C GLN A 1861 -6.05 7.64 13.29
N ALA A 1862 -5.91 8.96 13.43
CA ALA A 1862 -6.87 9.89 12.88
C ALA A 1862 -6.92 9.71 11.34
N PRO A 1863 -8.11 9.54 10.73
CA PRO A 1863 -8.20 9.17 9.32
C PRO A 1863 -7.84 10.35 8.40
N TRP A 1864 -6.58 10.40 7.96
CA TRP A 1864 -6.17 11.20 6.79
C TRP A 1864 -6.75 10.54 5.54
N GLY A 1865 -8.00 10.90 5.20
CA GLY A 1865 -8.88 10.03 4.42
C GLY A 1865 -9.78 10.66 3.35
N THR A 1866 -9.80 11.99 3.20
CA THR A 1866 -10.27 12.76 2.01
C THR A 1866 -9.88 14.22 2.12
#